data_AF-A0A966AUR4-F1
#
_entry.id   AF-A0A966AUR4-F1
#
_cell.length_a   1.000
_cell.length_b   1.000
_cell.length_c   1.000
_cell.angle_alpha   90.00
_cell.angle_beta   90.00
_cell.angle_gamma   90.00
#
_symmetry.space_group_name_H-M   'P 1'
#
loop_
_entity.id
_entity.type
_entity.pdbx_description
1 polymer ?
#
loop_
_entity_poly.entity_id
_entity_poly.type
_entity_poly.pdbx_seq_one_letter_code
_entity_poly.pdbx_strand_id
1 'polypeptide(L)'
;MTPCSSVISTSKVYPIDRGGVLFFAIALFIAGWVTPFANAQTGSGPVKVFILAGQSNMEGHGEISPIGTPGTLEYSLNNNPTMYGHLTDGTNWVERDDVWIWYNRGGTTVVSGHLTAGYGASNTTMGPELQWGHALGDLYDEPVLLIKTAWGGKSLAVDFRPPSSGWSVNPPVAPGDQGYYYQEVLDTVSDVLTNLQSYFPDYNGQGYELVGLGWHQGWNDRVNQSYNDEYEQNLENFIQDIRVDLATPNLPFVIATTGMSGWSETHPRALSLMAAQLAMENSTIYPQFEGNVAVVDTRDFWRDLTVSPADQSYHWNRNAETYFLIGAAMAQEMNLLLNPPSGSESIDAVYLAQSHVQKPSDPYFGLVSQRDALLKVHVVDPNTPAAPPVTAVLNLNGQVLNLNLTGPTTLPASIPDGPGIVQHSFDDSFTATIPAGWVQPGLQITVNAGVASTTLLNLEIGAPTKVIMTMFDVQYFSDTSGDYPAGTFAELESKWPVSELEVRRLEHVVFPELVIPPRSNLPAARVRSQAEYLEQTGQPFDGEQAAALAWNRALKRAGGLSGRYTLSYINIYGVNAGGQAGGFAGVGNGTSQGVLIHELGHALSLPHWANDPSYPYVGSMFGIDPPGSNNTHVGPTWAFDAPTQTFLPPIVQTNNPGNHPSGTYKVDPMQGGGNGYQEPVFLMNHFSDYSMNQMRNYLEGHVVIWNDNLGQYASWNQAAADYTSTVSNNGVQFPIERDVPVISVMASVSGANPKVSMAYPPIGPYTGSLIQLFDPTSATDRATAQSIFAPAEGCDVCVRVIQGGIEKTYMLAASWEPGIDPLQGNSLRTEAINLPAADGEVTRIQLLLTPDAEINGLPANPEVLHTWAKIVPNPAAFDLAPIAGSSSAITMRAVPGTTSTGDPIEYFFAEVSGNPGGTTSGWQSSASYTDIGLQPSTEYSYFVTMRSGLEETDPSDVLSSSTHPSGVSGMITVDETAQFSLQSGIGLNAVTGLAGFDAAGADKLVVTVGTEHGFNNGEGYVFEVRYSGVILTEVVQEDAGVNNGTAAIFYLDNPGPIGSGTIEVSASSPNGGIGAAYALSGTTAGYGASNTSTGNTVTSVTLTTSGENSLLIAALENSGNPNGSGTAVANVPMTSVASGFWGSQWGSHASGYLQVATPDMVTPTFSTNIGANFSINVVAAEFLAQVDVTLENFKRGDCNADGEFNIADAVCGLEYLFGGGVSTCLDAIDANDDGAVDISDPVYVLSALFSGGPEPIDPFGNCGIDPTGDALDCDAYLCP
;
A
#
# COMPACT_ATOMS: atom_id res chain seq x y z
N MET A 1 29.36 32.22 -54.56
CA MET A 1 28.58 31.37 -55.48
C MET A 1 27.38 30.88 -54.71
N THR A 2 26.25 31.54 -54.91
CA THR A 2 24.93 31.13 -54.40
C THR A 2 24.37 30.05 -55.32
N PRO A 3 23.60 29.10 -54.76
CA PRO A 3 22.23 28.96 -55.25
C PRO A 3 21.18 28.86 -54.14
N CYS A 4 19.99 29.30 -54.52
CA CYS A 4 18.73 29.43 -53.78
C CYS A 4 18.01 28.08 -53.53
N SER A 5 17.22 28.09 -52.45
CA SER A 5 15.85 27.55 -52.27
C SER A 5 15.54 26.07 -52.50
N SER A 6 14.88 25.46 -51.50
CA SER A 6 13.52 24.93 -51.70
C SER A 6 12.81 24.70 -50.38
N VAL A 7 11.66 25.35 -50.27
CA VAL A 7 10.56 25.18 -49.31
C VAL A 7 10.14 23.71 -49.27
N ILE A 8 10.04 23.11 -48.08
CA ILE A 8 9.30 21.85 -47.88
C ILE A 8 7.95 22.26 -47.31
N SER A 9 6.91 22.14 -48.14
CA SER A 9 5.51 22.35 -47.75
C SER A 9 5.11 21.34 -46.68
N THR A 10 4.46 21.84 -45.62
CA THR A 10 3.80 21.05 -44.58
C THR A 10 2.54 20.40 -45.17
N SER A 11 2.63 19.14 -45.61
CA SER A 11 1.47 18.38 -46.09
C SER A 11 0.53 18.01 -44.94
N LYS A 12 -0.76 18.28 -45.10
CA LYS A 12 -1.84 17.80 -44.21
C LYS A 12 -1.88 16.26 -44.27
N VAL A 13 -1.57 15.60 -43.15
CA VAL A 13 -1.67 14.13 -43.00
C VAL A 13 -3.03 13.82 -42.38
N TYR A 14 -3.86 13.03 -43.06
CA TYR A 14 -5.15 12.59 -42.54
C TYR A 14 -5.00 11.18 -41.93
N PRO A 15 -5.00 11.03 -40.59
CA PRO A 15 -4.97 9.71 -39.99
C PRO A 15 -6.34 9.03 -40.12
N ILE A 16 -6.34 7.82 -40.67
CA ILE A 16 -7.51 6.94 -40.70
C ILE A 16 -7.25 5.81 -39.72
N ASP A 17 -8.00 5.86 -38.63
CA ASP A 17 -7.92 4.93 -37.52
C ASP A 17 -8.45 3.54 -37.95
N ARG A 18 -7.61 2.51 -37.87
CA ARG A 18 -8.05 1.11 -37.97
C ARG A 18 -8.42 0.63 -36.57
N GLY A 19 -9.68 0.85 -36.20
CA GLY A 19 -10.34 0.14 -35.10
C GLY A 19 -10.58 0.97 -33.85
N GLY A 20 -11.81 1.44 -33.69
CA GLY A 20 -12.25 2.11 -32.46
C GLY A 20 -13.65 2.69 -32.64
N VAL A 21 -14.67 1.89 -32.36
CA VAL A 21 -16.08 2.32 -32.32
C VAL A 21 -16.24 3.39 -31.23
N LEU A 22 -16.75 4.57 -31.57
CA LEU A 22 -17.29 5.52 -30.58
C LEU A 22 -18.70 5.98 -30.98
N PHE A 23 -19.66 5.54 -30.16
CA PHE A 23 -21.05 5.98 -30.12
C PHE A 23 -21.12 7.46 -29.70
N PHE A 24 -21.85 8.28 -30.45
CA PHE A 24 -22.41 9.53 -29.92
C PHE A 24 -23.82 9.26 -29.37
N ALA A 25 -23.99 9.51 -28.08
CA ALA A 25 -25.28 9.56 -27.42
C ALA A 25 -25.88 10.98 -27.58
N ILE A 26 -27.03 11.09 -28.23
CA ILE A 26 -28.00 12.18 -28.03
C ILE A 26 -29.11 11.61 -27.15
N ALA A 27 -29.38 12.26 -26.03
CA ALA A 27 -30.22 11.76 -24.94
C ALA A 27 -31.73 12.08 -25.12
N LEU A 28 -32.56 11.15 -24.63
CA LEU A 28 -33.93 11.26 -24.10
C LEU A 28 -34.95 12.20 -24.78
N PHE A 29 -35.99 11.61 -25.37
CA PHE A 29 -37.40 11.56 -24.89
C PHE A 29 -38.27 11.03 -26.03
N ILE A 30 -39.14 10.05 -25.76
CA ILE A 30 -40.56 10.00 -26.19
C ILE A 30 -41.14 8.68 -25.65
N ALA A 31 -42.00 8.81 -24.64
CA ALA A 31 -43.09 7.88 -24.46
C ALA A 31 -44.28 8.41 -25.27
N GLY A 32 -44.76 7.61 -26.23
CA GLY A 32 -46.13 7.67 -26.72
C GLY A 32 -46.34 8.32 -28.10
N TRP A 33 -47.08 7.55 -28.91
CA TRP A 33 -47.84 7.91 -30.11
C TRP A 33 -47.20 7.61 -31.47
N VAL A 34 -47.64 6.47 -32.01
CA VAL A 34 -47.62 6.08 -33.41
C VAL A 34 -48.49 7.06 -34.21
N THR A 35 -47.92 7.81 -35.16
CA THR A 35 -48.60 8.35 -36.35
C THR A 35 -47.64 8.40 -37.56
N PRO A 36 -48.18 8.30 -38.79
CA PRO A 36 -47.46 7.76 -39.96
C PRO A 36 -46.61 8.81 -40.68
N PHE A 37 -45.67 8.29 -41.49
CA PHE A 37 -44.84 8.97 -42.49
C PHE A 37 -45.42 10.30 -43.01
N ALA A 38 -44.70 11.39 -42.76
CA ALA A 38 -44.85 12.66 -43.45
C ALA A 38 -43.55 12.94 -44.22
N ASN A 39 -43.69 13.19 -45.52
CA ASN A 39 -42.61 13.60 -46.44
C ASN A 39 -41.77 14.73 -45.83
N ALA A 40 -40.44 14.56 -45.85
CA ALA A 40 -39.51 15.65 -45.61
C ALA A 40 -39.72 16.75 -46.67
N GLN A 41 -39.85 18.00 -46.22
CA GLN A 41 -39.80 19.16 -47.10
C GLN A 41 -38.37 19.36 -47.56
N THR A 42 -38.13 19.36 -48.87
CA THR A 42 -36.91 19.87 -49.50
C THR A 42 -36.68 21.34 -49.11
N GLY A 43 -35.46 21.68 -48.68
CA GLY A 43 -35.05 23.04 -48.30
C GLY A 43 -35.41 24.10 -49.35
N SER A 44 -35.78 25.31 -48.93
CA SER A 44 -36.31 26.36 -49.81
C SER A 44 -35.27 27.18 -50.59
N GLY A 45 -34.02 26.71 -50.70
CA GLY A 45 -32.91 27.43 -51.34
C GLY A 45 -32.53 26.91 -52.73
N PRO A 46 -31.63 27.61 -53.45
CA PRO A 46 -31.14 27.19 -54.76
C PRO A 46 -30.32 25.90 -54.68
N VAL A 47 -30.33 25.11 -55.76
CA VAL A 47 -29.53 23.88 -55.88
C VAL A 47 -28.04 24.21 -55.78
N LYS A 48 -27.30 23.50 -54.93
CA LYS A 48 -25.85 23.69 -54.70
C LYS A 48 -25.07 22.87 -55.71
N VAL A 49 -24.41 23.51 -56.66
CA VAL A 49 -23.77 22.84 -57.80
C VAL A 49 -22.26 22.75 -57.62
N PHE A 50 -21.73 21.53 -57.70
CA PHE A 50 -20.31 21.23 -57.68
C PHE A 50 -19.85 20.60 -58.99
N ILE A 51 -18.73 21.08 -59.52
CA ILE A 51 -18.13 20.55 -60.75
C ILE A 51 -17.03 19.56 -60.37
N LEU A 52 -17.06 18.35 -60.93
CA LEU A 52 -16.03 17.34 -60.77
C LEU A 52 -15.31 17.14 -62.10
N ALA A 53 -14.13 17.75 -62.25
CA ALA A 53 -13.38 17.77 -63.50
C ALA A 53 -12.06 17.01 -63.39
N GLY A 54 -11.65 16.35 -64.48
CA GLY A 54 -10.34 15.70 -64.54
C GLY A 54 -10.25 14.57 -65.55
N GLN A 55 -9.22 13.73 -65.41
CA GLN A 55 -9.04 12.58 -66.29
C GLN A 55 -9.64 11.29 -65.70
N SER A 56 -9.13 10.12 -66.09
CA SER A 56 -9.62 8.79 -65.66
C SER A 56 -9.71 8.57 -64.16
N ASN A 57 -8.89 9.24 -63.34
CA ASN A 57 -9.02 9.13 -61.88
C ASN A 57 -10.18 9.95 -61.30
N MET A 58 -10.63 11.00 -61.99
CA MET A 58 -11.93 11.61 -61.70
C MET A 58 -13.07 10.77 -62.31
N GLU A 59 -12.88 10.13 -63.47
CA GLU A 59 -13.90 9.21 -64.02
C GLU A 59 -14.23 8.10 -63.01
N GLY A 60 -13.22 7.59 -62.30
CA GLY A 60 -13.40 6.61 -61.23
C GLY A 60 -13.28 5.18 -61.73
N HIS A 61 -12.21 4.50 -61.33
CA HIS A 61 -11.91 3.12 -61.70
C HIS A 61 -11.89 2.17 -60.48
N GLY A 62 -12.39 2.58 -59.32
CA GLY A 62 -12.50 1.72 -58.15
C GLY A 62 -13.52 0.63 -58.39
N GLU A 63 -13.14 -0.64 -58.31
CA GLU A 63 -14.07 -1.75 -58.57
C GLU A 63 -15.09 -1.88 -57.43
N ILE A 64 -16.38 -2.00 -57.77
CA ILE A 64 -17.43 -2.14 -56.74
C ILE A 64 -17.49 -3.57 -56.21
N SER A 65 -17.27 -4.57 -57.06
CA SER A 65 -17.48 -6.00 -56.77
C SER A 65 -16.35 -6.87 -57.36
N PRO A 66 -16.21 -8.15 -56.94
CA PRO A 66 -16.98 -8.87 -55.92
C PRO A 66 -16.42 -8.72 -54.49
N ILE A 67 -17.29 -8.91 -53.48
CA ILE A 67 -17.01 -8.90 -52.03
C ILE A 67 -15.77 -9.68 -51.58
N GLY A 68 -15.35 -10.70 -52.32
CA GLY A 68 -14.19 -11.55 -52.02
C GLY A 68 -12.85 -11.01 -52.52
N THR A 69 -12.83 -9.91 -53.29
CA THR A 69 -11.62 -9.34 -53.87
C THR A 69 -11.15 -8.14 -53.05
N PRO A 70 -9.94 -8.19 -52.43
CA PRO A 70 -9.38 -7.08 -51.68
C PRO A 70 -9.38 -5.76 -52.46
N GLY A 71 -9.84 -4.69 -51.81
CA GLY A 71 -9.88 -3.34 -52.37
C GLY A 71 -11.10 -3.04 -53.26
N THR A 72 -12.05 -3.96 -53.43
CA THR A 72 -13.37 -3.64 -54.01
C THR A 72 -14.27 -2.97 -52.98
N LEU A 73 -15.29 -2.19 -53.40
CA LEU A 73 -16.19 -1.51 -52.47
C LEU A 73 -16.98 -2.49 -51.59
N GLU A 74 -17.49 -3.59 -52.16
CA GLU A 74 -18.14 -4.67 -51.42
C GLU A 74 -17.20 -5.29 -50.37
N TYR A 75 -15.93 -5.53 -50.73
CA TYR A 75 -14.93 -6.03 -49.79
C TYR A 75 -14.70 -5.02 -48.66
N SER A 76 -14.53 -3.74 -48.98
CA SER A 76 -14.32 -2.67 -48.01
C SER A 76 -15.50 -2.54 -47.05
N LEU A 77 -16.74 -2.59 -47.55
CA LEU A 77 -17.96 -2.61 -46.74
C LEU A 77 -18.02 -3.83 -45.80
N ASN A 78 -17.73 -5.02 -46.32
CA ASN A 78 -17.76 -6.24 -45.51
C ASN A 78 -16.71 -6.25 -44.40
N ASN A 79 -15.53 -5.68 -44.65
CA ASN A 79 -14.43 -5.64 -43.69
C ASN A 79 -14.48 -4.43 -42.76
N ASN A 80 -15.17 -3.35 -43.15
CA ASN A 80 -15.30 -2.14 -42.34
C ASN A 80 -16.70 -1.51 -42.49
N PRO A 81 -17.74 -2.16 -41.94
CA PRO A 81 -19.12 -1.67 -42.07
C PRO A 81 -19.33 -0.32 -41.38
N THR A 82 -18.50 0.06 -40.40
CA THR A 82 -18.58 1.37 -39.75
C THR A 82 -18.24 2.51 -40.71
N MET A 83 -17.23 2.33 -41.58
CA MET A 83 -16.79 3.37 -42.51
C MET A 83 -17.65 3.47 -43.77
N TYR A 84 -18.20 2.35 -44.25
CA TYR A 84 -18.90 2.29 -45.54
C TYR A 84 -20.40 2.00 -45.40
N GLY A 85 -20.88 1.74 -44.19
CA GLY A 85 -22.26 1.28 -43.94
C GLY A 85 -23.33 2.25 -44.40
N HIS A 86 -23.06 3.57 -44.39
CA HIS A 86 -23.98 4.59 -44.89
C HIS A 86 -24.21 4.52 -46.40
N LEU A 87 -23.39 3.77 -47.14
CA LEU A 87 -23.55 3.57 -48.58
C LEU A 87 -24.55 2.46 -48.90
N THR A 88 -25.03 1.68 -47.93
CA THR A 88 -25.94 0.54 -48.17
C THR A 88 -27.10 0.47 -47.16
N ASP A 89 -28.26 -0.03 -47.59
CA ASP A 89 -29.37 -0.39 -46.70
C ASP A 89 -29.29 -1.85 -46.20
N GLY A 90 -28.17 -2.53 -46.48
CA GLY A 90 -27.93 -3.95 -46.19
C GLY A 90 -28.31 -4.90 -47.34
N THR A 91 -29.05 -4.43 -48.35
CA THR A 91 -29.41 -5.22 -49.55
C THR A 91 -28.95 -4.56 -50.85
N ASN A 92 -29.08 -3.24 -50.96
CA ASN A 92 -28.73 -2.43 -52.12
C ASN A 92 -27.80 -1.28 -51.73
N TRP A 93 -27.14 -0.68 -52.71
CA TRP A 93 -26.49 0.62 -52.52
C TRP A 93 -27.55 1.71 -52.34
N VAL A 94 -27.37 2.58 -51.35
CA VAL A 94 -28.28 3.67 -51.03
C VAL A 94 -28.27 4.69 -52.16
N GLU A 95 -29.45 5.22 -52.46
CA GLU A 95 -29.67 6.34 -53.36
C GLU A 95 -29.99 7.57 -52.51
N ARG A 96 -29.20 8.65 -52.64
CA ARG A 96 -29.41 9.92 -51.92
C ARG A 96 -30.45 10.76 -52.65
N ASP A 97 -31.62 10.96 -52.04
CA ASP A 97 -32.73 11.74 -52.61
C ASP A 97 -32.45 13.25 -52.67
N ASP A 98 -31.49 13.73 -51.89
CA ASP A 98 -31.02 15.11 -51.79
C ASP A 98 -29.76 15.41 -52.62
N VAL A 99 -29.13 14.41 -53.23
CA VAL A 99 -27.91 14.59 -54.03
C VAL A 99 -28.09 14.03 -55.44
N TRP A 100 -28.01 14.92 -56.43
CA TRP A 100 -28.07 14.60 -57.86
C TRP A 100 -26.69 14.53 -58.49
N ILE A 101 -26.57 13.73 -59.55
CA ILE A 101 -25.37 13.68 -60.38
C ILE A 101 -25.75 13.64 -61.86
N TRP A 102 -24.99 14.36 -62.68
CA TRP A 102 -24.98 14.26 -64.13
C TRP A 102 -23.58 13.89 -64.60
N TYR A 103 -23.46 12.87 -65.45
CA TYR A 103 -22.19 12.45 -66.03
C TYR A 103 -22.36 11.93 -67.46
N ASN A 104 -21.62 12.50 -68.41
CA ASN A 104 -21.47 11.91 -69.74
C ASN A 104 -20.31 10.90 -69.74
N ARG A 105 -20.62 9.65 -69.38
CA ARG A 105 -19.67 8.56 -69.27
C ARG A 105 -18.94 8.32 -70.59
N GLY A 106 -17.62 8.52 -70.56
CA GLY A 106 -16.74 8.36 -71.73
C GLY A 106 -17.11 9.23 -72.93
N GLY A 107 -17.86 10.33 -72.73
CA GLY A 107 -18.31 11.20 -73.82
C GLY A 107 -19.38 10.59 -74.75
N THR A 108 -19.99 9.46 -74.39
CA THR A 108 -20.91 8.73 -75.26
C THR A 108 -22.25 8.36 -74.62
N THR A 109 -22.31 8.26 -73.29
CA THR A 109 -23.49 7.80 -72.57
C THR A 109 -23.78 8.74 -71.40
N VAL A 110 -24.84 9.53 -71.50
CA VAL A 110 -25.32 10.34 -70.38
C VAL A 110 -25.97 9.43 -69.34
N VAL A 111 -25.46 9.48 -68.11
CA VAL A 111 -26.05 8.88 -66.91
C VAL A 111 -26.36 10.00 -65.92
N SER A 112 -27.60 10.05 -65.44
CA SER A 112 -28.06 11.08 -64.49
C SER A 112 -29.12 10.52 -63.55
N GLY A 113 -29.18 11.06 -62.35
CA GLY A 113 -30.15 10.70 -61.32
C GLY A 113 -29.66 11.09 -59.93
N HIS A 114 -30.25 10.50 -58.90
CA HIS A 114 -29.73 10.56 -57.55
C HIS A 114 -28.39 9.81 -57.42
N LEU A 115 -27.56 10.25 -56.48
CA LEU A 115 -26.25 9.69 -56.23
C LEU A 115 -26.35 8.31 -55.58
N THR A 116 -25.67 7.34 -56.17
CA THR A 116 -25.47 5.99 -55.65
C THR A 116 -24.16 5.40 -56.21
N ALA A 117 -23.76 4.21 -55.80
CA ALA A 117 -22.59 3.55 -56.36
C ALA A 117 -22.82 3.20 -57.86
N GLY A 118 -21.78 3.36 -58.69
CA GLY A 118 -21.83 3.00 -60.11
C GLY A 118 -21.79 4.17 -61.10
N TYR A 119 -21.48 5.39 -60.65
CA TYR A 119 -21.21 6.55 -61.51
C TYR A 119 -19.72 6.71 -61.91
N GLY A 120 -18.94 5.64 -61.80
CA GLY A 120 -17.57 5.58 -62.31
C GLY A 120 -17.47 5.45 -63.84
N ALA A 121 -16.29 5.08 -64.32
CA ALA A 121 -15.99 4.83 -65.74
C ALA A 121 -16.90 3.76 -66.38
N SER A 122 -17.50 2.89 -65.57
CA SER A 122 -18.56 1.93 -65.91
C SER A 122 -19.58 1.84 -64.76
N ASN A 123 -20.67 1.11 -64.96
CA ASN A 123 -21.67 0.87 -63.92
C ASN A 123 -21.20 -0.09 -62.81
N THR A 124 -20.01 -0.70 -62.94
CA THR A 124 -19.41 -1.56 -61.91
C THR A 124 -18.26 -0.89 -61.18
N THR A 125 -18.04 0.41 -61.42
CA THR A 125 -16.92 1.17 -60.84
C THR A 125 -17.39 2.46 -60.17
N MET A 126 -16.57 2.98 -59.26
CA MET A 126 -16.77 4.25 -58.55
C MET A 126 -15.52 5.14 -58.66
N GLY A 127 -15.72 6.46 -58.48
CA GLY A 127 -14.65 7.42 -58.28
C GLY A 127 -14.89 8.30 -57.04
N PRO A 128 -14.11 9.39 -56.89
CA PRO A 128 -14.25 10.29 -55.75
C PRO A 128 -15.66 10.87 -55.58
N GLU A 129 -16.46 10.89 -56.65
CA GLU A 129 -17.82 11.45 -56.65
C GLU A 129 -18.73 10.86 -55.58
N LEU A 130 -18.56 9.55 -55.27
CA LEU A 130 -19.47 8.86 -54.38
C LEU A 130 -19.38 9.44 -52.97
N GLN A 131 -18.20 9.39 -52.35
CA GLN A 131 -18.05 9.88 -50.99
C GLN A 131 -18.03 11.41 -50.91
N TRP A 132 -17.53 12.09 -51.95
CA TRP A 132 -17.61 13.56 -52.03
C TRP A 132 -19.07 14.02 -52.01
N GLY A 133 -19.94 13.40 -52.80
CA GLY A 133 -21.35 13.77 -52.86
C GLY A 133 -22.12 13.45 -51.58
N HIS A 134 -21.87 12.30 -50.95
CA HIS A 134 -22.44 11.99 -49.63
C HIS A 134 -22.03 13.04 -48.58
N ALA A 135 -20.74 13.37 -48.49
CA ALA A 135 -20.24 14.33 -47.50
C ALA A 135 -20.78 15.75 -47.72
N LEU A 136 -20.93 16.19 -48.98
CA LEU A 136 -21.51 17.51 -49.28
C LEU A 136 -23.03 17.55 -49.16
N GLY A 137 -23.72 16.44 -49.43
CA GLY A 137 -25.16 16.34 -49.16
C GLY A 137 -25.46 16.51 -47.67
N ASP A 138 -24.59 15.99 -46.80
CA ASP A 138 -24.73 16.17 -45.34
C ASP A 138 -24.44 17.62 -44.89
N LEU A 139 -23.82 18.45 -45.75
CA LEU A 139 -23.47 19.84 -45.44
C LEU A 139 -24.60 20.83 -45.72
N TYR A 140 -25.53 20.49 -46.61
CA TYR A 140 -26.58 21.39 -47.08
C TYR A 140 -27.97 20.82 -46.85
N ASP A 141 -28.88 21.67 -46.38
CA ASP A 141 -30.32 21.35 -46.35
C ASP A 141 -30.94 21.46 -47.76
N GLU A 142 -30.28 22.16 -48.69
CA GLU A 142 -30.67 22.27 -50.08
C GLU A 142 -30.15 21.11 -50.94
N PRO A 143 -30.84 20.76 -52.05
CA PRO A 143 -30.35 19.74 -52.97
C PRO A 143 -28.96 20.06 -53.53
N VAL A 144 -28.08 19.06 -53.55
CA VAL A 144 -26.73 19.15 -54.12
C VAL A 144 -26.72 18.54 -55.52
N LEU A 145 -26.06 19.18 -56.48
CA LEU A 145 -25.86 18.66 -57.84
C LEU A 145 -24.37 18.52 -58.16
N LEU A 146 -23.95 17.32 -58.53
CA LEU A 146 -22.63 17.04 -59.06
C LEU A 146 -22.68 17.03 -60.60
N ILE A 147 -21.95 17.94 -61.25
CA ILE A 147 -21.73 17.92 -62.70
C ILE A 147 -20.34 17.35 -62.96
N LYS A 148 -20.29 16.09 -63.41
CA LYS A 148 -19.03 15.36 -63.61
C LYS A 148 -18.55 15.50 -65.06
N THR A 149 -17.44 16.19 -65.24
CA THR A 149 -16.78 16.49 -66.52
C THR A 149 -15.41 15.81 -66.57
N ALA A 150 -15.45 14.47 -66.60
CA ALA A 150 -14.26 13.64 -66.52
C ALA A 150 -14.07 12.76 -67.76
N TRP A 151 -12.86 12.73 -68.31
CA TRP A 151 -12.54 11.98 -69.53
C TRP A 151 -11.18 11.29 -69.48
N GLY A 152 -11.15 10.00 -69.80
CA GLY A 152 -9.95 9.18 -69.76
C GLY A 152 -8.83 9.66 -70.69
N GLY A 153 -7.60 9.61 -70.19
CA GLY A 153 -6.40 9.87 -70.99
C GLY A 153 -6.24 11.32 -71.47
N LYS A 154 -6.75 12.30 -70.73
CA LYS A 154 -6.66 13.72 -71.05
C LYS A 154 -5.59 14.44 -70.22
N SER A 155 -4.84 15.31 -70.86
CA SER A 155 -3.75 16.11 -70.30
C SER A 155 -4.17 17.56 -70.06
N LEU A 156 -3.54 18.21 -69.10
CA LEU A 156 -3.68 19.65 -68.91
C LEU A 156 -2.89 20.45 -69.95
N ALA A 157 -1.78 19.91 -70.43
CA ALA A 157 -0.96 20.55 -71.46
C ALA A 157 -1.65 20.69 -72.83
N VAL A 158 -2.60 19.81 -73.19
CA VAL A 158 -3.29 19.84 -74.48
C VAL A 158 -4.81 19.90 -74.29
N ASP A 159 -5.41 18.87 -73.69
CA ASP A 159 -6.85 18.66 -73.75
C ASP A 159 -7.63 19.69 -72.92
N PHE A 160 -7.22 19.88 -71.65
CA PHE A 160 -7.77 20.88 -70.74
C PHE A 160 -7.01 22.20 -70.76
N ARG A 161 -6.17 22.42 -71.78
CA ARG A 161 -5.30 23.61 -71.84
C ARG A 161 -6.16 24.87 -71.77
N PRO A 162 -5.98 25.72 -70.76
CA PRO A 162 -6.83 26.90 -70.60
C PRO A 162 -6.42 28.00 -71.60
N PRO A 163 -7.33 28.90 -71.99
CA PRO A 163 -7.09 29.89 -73.04
C PRO A 163 -5.91 30.82 -72.76
N SER A 164 -5.66 31.17 -71.49
CA SER A 164 -4.51 31.97 -71.06
C SER A 164 -3.16 31.25 -71.23
N SER A 165 -3.18 29.92 -71.38
CA SER A 165 -1.99 29.13 -71.75
C SER A 165 -1.81 29.02 -73.28
N GLY A 166 -2.70 29.61 -74.07
CA GLY A 166 -2.65 29.71 -75.52
C GLY A 166 -3.20 28.50 -76.26
N TRP A 167 -3.98 28.76 -77.30
CA TRP A 167 -4.53 27.75 -78.20
C TRP A 167 -4.01 27.93 -79.63
N SER A 168 -3.70 26.81 -80.29
CA SER A 168 -3.42 26.78 -81.73
C SER A 168 -4.67 27.02 -82.58
N VAL A 169 -5.86 26.75 -82.05
CA VAL A 169 -7.18 26.98 -82.66
C VAL A 169 -8.10 27.61 -81.61
N ASN A 170 -8.66 28.80 -81.88
CA ASN A 170 -9.49 29.54 -80.92
C ASN A 170 -10.82 30.02 -81.55
N PRO A 171 -11.98 29.53 -81.08
CA PRO A 171 -12.16 28.49 -80.07
C PRO A 171 -11.76 27.10 -80.63
N PRO A 172 -11.37 26.13 -79.77
CA PRO A 172 -11.18 24.74 -80.17
C PRO A 172 -12.51 24.15 -80.65
N VAL A 173 -12.48 23.34 -81.70
CA VAL A 173 -13.72 22.86 -82.36
C VAL A 173 -13.77 21.34 -82.52
N ALA A 174 -12.66 20.62 -82.31
CA ALA A 174 -12.65 19.17 -82.37
C ALA A 174 -11.70 18.53 -81.33
N PRO A 175 -11.97 17.29 -80.90
CA PRO A 175 -11.06 16.53 -80.03
C PRO A 175 -9.64 16.47 -80.60
N GLY A 176 -8.66 16.89 -79.81
CA GLY A 176 -7.25 17.02 -80.19
C GLY A 176 -6.79 18.45 -80.41
N ASP A 177 -7.70 19.41 -80.59
CA ASP A 177 -7.39 20.83 -80.47
C ASP A 177 -7.00 21.17 -79.02
N GLN A 178 -6.07 22.10 -78.85
CA GLN A 178 -5.70 22.58 -77.51
C GLN A 178 -6.89 23.26 -76.84
N GLY A 179 -7.25 22.81 -75.64
CA GLY A 179 -8.36 23.34 -74.87
C GLY A 179 -9.74 22.81 -75.26
N TYR A 180 -9.83 21.81 -76.15
CA TYR A 180 -11.14 21.25 -76.52
C TYR A 180 -11.92 20.76 -75.29
N TYR A 181 -11.28 20.03 -74.38
CA TYR A 181 -11.95 19.54 -73.17
C TYR A 181 -12.11 20.60 -72.09
N TYR A 182 -11.33 21.67 -72.13
CA TYR A 182 -11.63 22.88 -71.35
C TYR A 182 -12.98 23.48 -71.79
N GLN A 183 -13.19 23.64 -73.09
CA GLN A 183 -14.46 24.14 -73.63
C GLN A 183 -15.63 23.18 -73.31
N GLU A 184 -15.41 21.87 -73.41
CA GLU A 184 -16.43 20.87 -73.05
C GLU A 184 -16.86 20.95 -71.58
N VAL A 185 -15.98 21.33 -70.64
CA VAL A 185 -16.39 21.58 -69.24
C VAL A 185 -17.42 22.71 -69.20
N LEU A 186 -17.15 23.83 -69.88
CA LEU A 186 -18.04 25.00 -69.91
C LEU A 186 -19.36 24.68 -70.61
N ASP A 187 -19.31 24.05 -71.78
CA ASP A 187 -20.48 23.71 -72.58
C ASP A 187 -21.38 22.72 -71.84
N THR A 188 -20.78 21.72 -71.17
CA THR A 188 -21.51 20.75 -70.35
C THR A 188 -22.18 21.40 -69.15
N VAL A 189 -21.44 22.23 -68.40
CA VAL A 189 -21.98 22.94 -67.24
C VAL A 189 -23.13 23.84 -67.68
N SER A 190 -22.98 24.57 -68.79
CA SER A 190 -24.04 25.40 -69.35
C SER A 190 -25.27 24.58 -69.78
N ASP A 191 -25.08 23.43 -70.45
CA ASP A 191 -26.19 22.57 -70.89
C ASP A 191 -26.99 22.03 -69.70
N VAL A 192 -26.31 21.46 -68.71
CA VAL A 192 -26.96 20.87 -67.53
C VAL A 192 -27.73 21.93 -66.76
N LEU A 193 -27.11 23.10 -66.51
CA LEU A 193 -27.74 24.20 -65.78
C LEU A 193 -28.93 24.82 -66.52
N THR A 194 -28.91 24.84 -67.86
CA THR A 194 -30.03 25.33 -68.67
C THR A 194 -31.19 24.32 -68.72
N ASN A 195 -30.89 23.02 -68.58
CA ASN A 195 -31.83 21.92 -68.74
C ASN A 195 -32.11 21.14 -67.44
N LEU A 196 -31.94 21.76 -66.27
CA LEU A 196 -32.11 21.11 -64.96
C LEU A 196 -33.43 20.33 -64.82
N GLN A 197 -34.56 20.91 -65.20
CA GLN A 197 -35.87 20.26 -65.13
C GLN A 197 -35.96 18.98 -65.99
N SER A 198 -35.26 18.97 -67.13
CA SER A 198 -35.26 17.83 -68.06
C SER A 198 -34.41 16.68 -67.54
N TYR A 199 -33.30 16.98 -66.86
CA TYR A 199 -32.40 15.98 -66.28
C TYR A 199 -32.82 15.51 -64.89
N PHE A 200 -33.46 16.38 -64.10
CA PHE A 200 -33.86 16.13 -62.71
C PHE A 200 -35.33 16.53 -62.53
N PRO A 201 -36.27 15.58 -62.67
CA PRO A 201 -37.71 15.84 -62.54
C PRO A 201 -38.13 16.44 -61.20
N ASP A 202 -37.36 16.18 -60.14
CA ASP A 202 -37.59 16.66 -58.78
C ASP A 202 -37.12 18.12 -58.56
N TYR A 203 -36.49 18.74 -59.57
CA TYR A 203 -36.21 20.17 -59.58
C TYR A 203 -37.52 20.96 -59.68
N ASN A 204 -37.73 21.91 -58.76
CA ASN A 204 -38.97 22.69 -58.64
C ASN A 204 -38.82 24.16 -59.09
N GLY A 205 -37.74 24.48 -59.82
CA GLY A 205 -37.47 25.84 -60.29
C GLY A 205 -36.82 26.76 -59.25
N GLN A 206 -36.24 26.21 -58.18
CA GLN A 206 -35.60 26.98 -57.09
C GLN A 206 -34.32 27.74 -57.47
N GLY A 207 -33.85 27.64 -58.71
CA GLY A 207 -32.57 28.20 -59.15
C GLY A 207 -31.38 27.34 -58.74
N TYR A 208 -30.17 27.80 -59.05
CA TYR A 208 -28.92 27.11 -58.72
C TYR A 208 -27.83 28.11 -58.32
N GLU A 209 -26.82 27.60 -57.64
CA GLU A 209 -25.60 28.30 -57.25
C GLU A 209 -24.39 27.42 -57.58
N LEU A 210 -23.38 27.97 -58.28
CA LEU A 210 -22.10 27.28 -58.45
C LEU A 210 -21.26 27.44 -57.18
N VAL A 211 -21.01 26.35 -56.48
CA VAL A 211 -20.44 26.36 -55.12
C VAL A 211 -18.97 25.99 -55.09
N GLY A 212 -18.51 25.05 -55.90
CA GLY A 212 -17.09 24.67 -55.91
C GLY A 212 -16.71 23.70 -57.03
N LEU A 213 -15.40 23.51 -57.21
CA LEU A 213 -14.84 22.60 -58.20
C LEU A 213 -13.82 21.64 -57.57
N GLY A 214 -14.02 20.33 -57.79
CA GLY A 214 -13.03 19.29 -57.50
C GLY A 214 -12.23 18.94 -58.76
N TRP A 215 -10.90 19.00 -58.67
CA TRP A 215 -9.98 18.69 -59.76
C TRP A 215 -9.13 17.45 -59.43
N HIS A 216 -9.22 16.41 -60.26
CA HIS A 216 -8.34 15.24 -60.13
C HIS A 216 -7.77 14.79 -61.49
N GLN A 217 -6.59 15.31 -61.79
CA GLN A 217 -5.87 15.08 -63.05
C GLN A 217 -4.35 15.08 -62.82
N GLY A 218 -3.59 14.53 -63.77
CA GLY A 218 -2.14 14.74 -63.79
C GLY A 218 -1.31 13.58 -64.35
N TRP A 219 -1.87 12.36 -64.47
CA TRP A 219 -1.10 11.19 -64.92
C TRP A 219 -0.48 11.39 -66.31
N ASN A 220 -1.26 11.91 -67.26
CA ASN A 220 -0.79 12.08 -68.63
C ASN A 220 0.26 13.19 -68.78
N ASP A 221 0.25 14.16 -67.87
CA ASP A 221 1.26 15.22 -67.81
C ASP A 221 2.54 14.73 -67.12
N ARG A 222 2.46 13.86 -66.09
CA ARG A 222 3.67 13.30 -65.43
C ARG A 222 4.45 12.31 -66.30
N VAL A 223 3.83 11.66 -67.28
CA VAL A 223 4.52 10.70 -68.15
C VAL A 223 5.20 11.34 -69.37
N ASN A 224 5.05 12.65 -69.58
CA ASN A 224 5.71 13.42 -70.64
C ASN A 224 6.45 14.63 -70.05
N GLN A 225 7.75 14.75 -70.28
CA GLN A 225 8.55 15.83 -69.70
C GLN A 225 8.06 17.23 -70.11
N SER A 226 7.75 17.45 -71.39
CA SER A 226 7.31 18.79 -71.84
C SER A 226 5.97 19.19 -71.25
N TYR A 227 5.10 18.22 -70.95
CA TYR A 227 3.80 18.48 -70.31
C TYR A 227 3.98 18.73 -68.82
N ASN A 228 4.87 17.96 -68.18
CA ASN A 228 5.26 18.15 -66.78
C ASN A 228 5.83 19.54 -66.52
N ASP A 229 6.71 20.02 -67.42
CA ASP A 229 7.38 21.33 -67.31
C ASP A 229 6.41 22.51 -67.38
N GLU A 230 5.27 22.36 -68.08
CA GLU A 230 4.25 23.42 -68.21
C GLU A 230 3.11 23.29 -67.18
N TYR A 231 3.07 22.20 -66.41
CA TYR A 231 1.88 21.82 -65.65
C TYR A 231 1.47 22.86 -64.60
N GLU A 232 2.42 23.38 -63.82
CA GLU A 232 2.17 24.36 -62.75
C GLU A 232 1.51 25.63 -63.32
N GLN A 233 2.10 26.19 -64.38
CA GLN A 233 1.58 27.39 -65.04
C GLN A 233 0.22 27.15 -65.69
N ASN A 234 0.04 25.99 -66.33
CA ASN A 234 -1.24 25.65 -66.95
C ASN A 234 -2.34 25.44 -65.88
N LEU A 235 -2.00 24.90 -64.70
CA LEU A 235 -2.95 24.67 -63.61
C LEU A 235 -3.37 25.99 -62.96
N GLU A 236 -2.43 26.90 -62.72
CA GLU A 236 -2.74 28.26 -62.29
C GLU A 236 -3.72 28.95 -63.28
N ASN A 237 -3.40 28.91 -64.57
CA ASN A 237 -4.23 29.51 -65.61
C ASN A 237 -5.60 28.85 -65.70
N PHE A 238 -5.69 27.53 -65.50
CA PHE A 238 -6.94 26.78 -65.54
C PHE A 238 -7.90 27.22 -64.45
N ILE A 239 -7.40 27.36 -63.22
CA ILE A 239 -8.19 27.83 -62.08
C ILE A 239 -8.73 29.24 -62.36
N GLN A 240 -7.88 30.13 -62.86
CA GLN A 240 -8.26 31.52 -63.14
C GLN A 240 -9.26 31.63 -64.31
N ASP A 241 -8.99 30.97 -65.43
CA ASP A 241 -9.83 31.05 -66.63
C ASP A 241 -11.21 30.42 -66.37
N ILE A 242 -11.30 29.29 -65.66
CA ILE A 242 -12.59 28.68 -65.29
C ILE A 242 -13.43 29.63 -64.44
N ARG A 243 -12.83 30.32 -63.47
CA ARG A 243 -13.52 31.31 -62.63
C ARG A 243 -14.09 32.47 -63.46
N VAL A 244 -13.33 32.91 -64.46
CA VAL A 244 -13.76 33.98 -65.39
C VAL A 244 -14.90 33.48 -66.28
N ASP A 245 -14.72 32.34 -66.93
CA ASP A 245 -15.66 31.83 -67.94
C ASP A 245 -16.98 31.32 -67.34
N LEU A 246 -16.95 30.80 -66.10
CA LEU A 246 -18.16 30.49 -65.33
C LEU A 246 -18.74 31.69 -64.57
N ALA A 247 -18.18 32.89 -64.77
CA ALA A 247 -18.59 34.13 -64.09
C ALA A 247 -18.66 34.02 -62.56
N THR A 248 -17.79 33.21 -61.96
CA THR A 248 -17.73 32.93 -60.51
C THR A 248 -16.30 33.19 -60.01
N PRO A 249 -15.92 34.47 -59.80
CA PRO A 249 -14.53 34.88 -59.59
C PRO A 249 -13.86 34.28 -58.34
N ASN A 250 -14.67 33.87 -57.36
CA ASN A 250 -14.20 33.28 -56.11
C ASN A 250 -14.57 31.80 -55.99
N LEU A 251 -14.84 31.08 -57.10
CA LEU A 251 -15.18 29.66 -57.04
C LEU A 251 -14.06 28.88 -56.31
N PRO A 252 -14.35 28.18 -55.20
CA PRO A 252 -13.40 27.32 -54.51
C PRO A 252 -12.93 26.14 -55.34
N PHE A 253 -11.63 25.84 -55.26
CA PHE A 253 -11.02 24.68 -55.91
C PHE A 253 -10.41 23.74 -54.89
N VAL A 254 -10.70 22.46 -55.02
CA VAL A 254 -9.98 21.40 -54.30
C VAL A 254 -9.28 20.49 -55.29
N ILE A 255 -7.97 20.34 -55.15
CA ILE A 255 -7.12 19.59 -56.07
C ILE A 255 -6.62 18.32 -55.39
N ALA A 256 -6.88 17.15 -55.95
CA ALA A 256 -6.24 15.90 -55.51
C ALA A 256 -4.93 15.66 -56.28
N THR A 257 -3.84 15.55 -55.54
CA THR A 257 -2.51 15.22 -56.08
C THR A 257 -2.48 13.85 -56.78
N THR A 258 -1.45 13.59 -57.58
CA THR A 258 -1.22 12.29 -58.24
C THR A 258 -0.26 11.39 -57.44
N GLY A 259 -0.58 11.15 -56.16
CA GLY A 259 0.21 10.40 -55.17
C GLY A 259 0.32 8.89 -55.38
N MET A 260 0.13 8.39 -56.61
CA MET A 260 0.29 6.96 -56.92
C MET A 260 1.71 6.50 -56.56
N SER A 261 1.85 5.30 -56.01
CA SER A 261 3.05 4.74 -55.33
C SER A 261 3.40 5.30 -53.94
N GLY A 262 2.54 6.19 -53.41
CA GLY A 262 2.63 6.69 -52.04
C GLY A 262 3.94 7.41 -51.73
N TRP A 263 4.36 7.39 -50.47
CA TRP A 263 5.60 8.02 -50.01
C TRP A 263 6.88 7.38 -50.56
N SER A 264 6.78 6.22 -51.21
CA SER A 264 7.91 5.54 -51.84
C SER A 264 8.21 6.02 -53.27
N GLU A 265 7.44 6.98 -53.79
CA GLU A 265 7.65 7.55 -55.11
C GLU A 265 9.03 8.22 -55.22
N THR A 266 9.76 7.92 -56.30
CA THR A 266 11.11 8.46 -56.55
C THR A 266 11.27 9.02 -57.95
N HIS A 267 10.28 8.83 -58.85
CA HIS A 267 10.39 9.30 -60.21
C HIS A 267 10.36 10.85 -60.25
N PRO A 268 11.39 11.53 -60.80
CA PRO A 268 11.49 13.00 -60.76
C PRO A 268 10.26 13.73 -61.28
N ARG A 269 9.72 13.31 -62.44
CA ARG A 269 8.48 13.89 -63.00
C ARG A 269 7.25 13.73 -62.09
N ALA A 270 7.14 12.62 -61.37
CA ALA A 270 6.01 12.39 -60.47
C ALA A 270 6.08 13.35 -59.27
N LEU A 271 7.26 13.44 -58.66
CA LEU A 271 7.53 14.38 -57.56
C LEU A 271 7.34 15.83 -58.01
N SER A 272 7.84 16.18 -59.21
CA SER A 272 7.69 17.53 -59.79
C SER A 272 6.23 17.87 -60.05
N LEU A 273 5.42 16.94 -60.58
CA LEU A 273 4.01 17.20 -60.83
C LEU A 273 3.23 17.37 -59.52
N MET A 274 3.48 16.52 -58.52
CA MET A 274 2.85 16.65 -57.20
C MET A 274 3.24 17.96 -56.52
N ALA A 275 4.51 18.37 -56.65
CA ALA A 275 4.95 19.68 -56.16
C ALA A 275 4.20 20.83 -56.83
N ALA A 276 4.01 20.78 -58.16
CA ALA A 276 3.20 21.76 -58.89
C ALA A 276 1.73 21.78 -58.43
N GLN A 277 1.15 20.63 -58.09
CA GLN A 277 -0.21 20.55 -57.53
C GLN A 277 -0.27 21.18 -56.13
N LEU A 278 0.64 20.79 -55.23
CA LEU A 278 0.75 21.32 -53.86
C LEU A 278 1.09 22.82 -53.84
N ALA A 279 1.76 23.35 -54.87
CA ALA A 279 2.06 24.77 -54.97
C ALA A 279 0.79 25.64 -55.01
N MET A 280 -0.32 25.14 -55.56
CA MET A 280 -1.56 25.92 -55.76
C MET A 280 -2.20 26.42 -54.45
N GLU A 281 -2.00 25.73 -53.33
CA GLU A 281 -2.47 26.19 -52.00
C GLU A 281 -1.41 27.02 -51.25
N ASN A 282 -0.19 27.13 -51.78
CA ASN A 282 0.89 27.86 -51.13
C ASN A 282 0.71 29.37 -51.34
N SER A 283 0.20 30.07 -50.31
CA SER A 283 -0.06 31.51 -50.34
C SER A 283 1.20 32.38 -50.56
N THR A 284 2.40 31.85 -50.36
CA THR A 284 3.65 32.56 -50.69
C THR A 284 3.93 32.56 -52.20
N ILE A 285 3.55 31.49 -52.90
CA ILE A 285 3.76 31.36 -54.34
C ILE A 285 2.56 31.95 -55.10
N TYR A 286 1.34 31.63 -54.64
CA TYR A 286 0.08 32.05 -55.25
C TYR A 286 -0.86 32.71 -54.22
N PRO A 287 -0.57 33.96 -53.78
CA PRO A 287 -1.39 34.65 -52.79
C PRO A 287 -2.84 34.86 -53.21
N GLN A 288 -3.11 34.92 -54.53
CA GLN A 288 -4.48 35.02 -55.07
C GLN A 288 -5.35 33.77 -54.82
N PHE A 289 -4.75 32.67 -54.35
CA PHE A 289 -5.43 31.41 -54.07
C PHE A 289 -5.65 31.16 -52.58
N GLU A 290 -5.11 32.02 -51.71
CA GLU A 290 -5.27 31.91 -50.26
C GLU A 290 -6.75 31.91 -49.84
N GLY A 291 -7.15 30.91 -49.03
CA GLY A 291 -8.52 30.74 -48.56
C GLY A 291 -9.54 30.36 -49.64
N ASN A 292 -9.10 30.04 -50.87
CA ASN A 292 -9.99 29.73 -51.99
C ASN A 292 -9.51 28.55 -52.86
N VAL A 293 -8.28 28.06 -52.66
CA VAL A 293 -7.78 26.82 -53.26
C VAL A 293 -7.14 25.98 -52.17
N ALA A 294 -7.48 24.69 -52.14
CA ALA A 294 -6.89 23.71 -51.25
C ALA A 294 -6.41 22.49 -52.04
N VAL A 295 -5.38 21.80 -51.52
CA VAL A 295 -4.81 20.63 -52.17
C VAL A 295 -4.83 19.45 -51.19
N VAL A 296 -5.30 18.30 -51.67
CA VAL A 296 -5.26 17.03 -50.96
C VAL A 296 -4.03 16.25 -51.40
N ASP A 297 -3.13 16.02 -50.46
CA ASP A 297 -2.02 15.07 -50.66
C ASP A 297 -2.54 13.64 -50.54
N THR A 298 -2.45 12.90 -51.64
CA THR A 298 -3.09 11.58 -51.80
C THR A 298 -2.11 10.43 -51.56
N ARG A 299 -0.87 10.72 -51.17
CA ARG A 299 0.18 9.69 -50.97
C ARG A 299 -0.20 8.68 -49.89
N ASP A 300 -0.92 9.10 -48.85
CA ASP A 300 -1.44 8.21 -47.78
C ASP A 300 -2.59 7.28 -48.24
N PHE A 301 -3.25 7.64 -49.34
CA PHE A 301 -4.37 6.86 -49.88
C PHE A 301 -3.92 5.75 -50.82
N TRP A 302 -2.61 5.66 -51.09
CA TRP A 302 -2.06 4.57 -51.89
C TRP A 302 -2.32 3.21 -51.23
N ARG A 303 -2.81 2.26 -52.04
CA ARG A 303 -2.97 0.85 -51.68
C ARG A 303 -2.19 0.04 -52.70
N ASP A 304 -1.23 -0.75 -52.22
CA ASP A 304 -0.42 -1.57 -53.12
C ASP A 304 -1.23 -2.72 -53.73
N LEU A 305 -0.60 -3.45 -54.66
CA LEU A 305 -1.25 -4.51 -55.42
C LEU A 305 -1.75 -5.68 -54.54
N THR A 306 -1.12 -5.95 -53.40
CA THR A 306 -1.48 -7.08 -52.53
C THR A 306 -2.85 -6.92 -51.88
N VAL A 307 -3.35 -5.68 -51.82
CA VAL A 307 -4.63 -5.31 -51.21
C VAL A 307 -5.57 -4.62 -52.21
N SER A 308 -5.35 -4.83 -53.52
CA SER A 308 -6.10 -4.13 -54.57
C SER A 308 -6.56 -5.05 -55.70
N PRO A 309 -7.63 -4.69 -56.44
CA PRO A 309 -8.23 -5.57 -57.45
C PRO A 309 -7.40 -5.78 -58.73
N ALA A 310 -6.54 -4.84 -59.11
CA ALA A 310 -5.81 -4.91 -60.39
C ALA A 310 -4.44 -4.22 -60.36
N ASP A 311 -3.50 -4.72 -61.18
CA ASP A 311 -2.19 -4.09 -61.42
C ASP A 311 -2.31 -2.92 -62.41
N GLN A 312 -2.94 -1.84 -61.94
CA GLN A 312 -3.10 -0.60 -62.69
C GLN A 312 -2.76 0.58 -61.78
N SER A 313 -1.48 0.73 -61.45
CA SER A 313 -0.99 1.78 -60.55
C SER A 313 -1.44 3.18 -60.93
N TYR A 314 -1.54 3.45 -62.24
CA TYR A 314 -2.04 4.72 -62.80
C TYR A 314 -3.52 5.02 -62.51
N HIS A 315 -4.28 3.99 -62.11
CA HIS A 315 -5.65 4.06 -61.60
C HIS A 315 -5.75 3.56 -60.16
N TRP A 316 -4.74 3.84 -59.34
CA TRP A 316 -4.74 3.46 -57.91
C TRP A 316 -4.99 1.95 -57.68
N ASN A 317 -4.44 1.11 -58.56
CA ASN A 317 -4.67 -0.35 -58.59
C ASN A 317 -6.15 -0.76 -58.63
N ARG A 318 -7.01 0.13 -59.13
CA ARG A 318 -8.48 0.01 -59.11
C ARG A 318 -9.08 -0.17 -57.72
N ASN A 319 -8.40 0.34 -56.70
CA ASN A 319 -8.82 0.22 -55.32
C ASN A 319 -9.94 1.23 -54.99
N ALA A 320 -11.12 0.72 -54.63
CA ALA A 320 -12.28 1.53 -54.28
C ALA A 320 -12.12 2.30 -52.96
N GLU A 321 -11.42 1.73 -51.97
CA GLU A 321 -11.08 2.45 -50.74
C GLU A 321 -10.27 3.71 -51.07
N THR A 322 -9.25 3.62 -51.93
CA THR A 322 -8.46 4.79 -52.33
C THR A 322 -9.33 5.91 -52.90
N TYR A 323 -10.23 5.60 -53.84
CA TYR A 323 -11.12 6.62 -54.42
C TYR A 323 -12.11 7.21 -53.40
N PHE A 324 -12.61 6.38 -52.48
CA PHE A 324 -13.47 6.82 -51.39
C PHE A 324 -12.74 7.81 -50.47
N LEU A 325 -11.49 7.50 -50.10
CA LEU A 325 -10.67 8.36 -49.25
C LEU A 325 -10.31 9.68 -49.92
N ILE A 326 -9.98 9.64 -51.21
CA ILE A 326 -9.78 10.85 -52.01
C ILE A 326 -11.05 11.70 -51.98
N GLY A 327 -12.23 11.12 -52.24
CA GLY A 327 -13.51 11.83 -52.19
C GLY A 327 -13.80 12.46 -50.82
N ALA A 328 -13.55 11.72 -49.72
CA ALA A 328 -13.75 12.20 -48.36
C ALA A 328 -12.83 13.37 -48.01
N ALA A 329 -11.52 13.23 -48.24
CA ALA A 329 -10.54 14.27 -47.93
C ALA A 329 -10.75 15.53 -48.79
N MET A 330 -11.07 15.32 -50.07
CA MET A 330 -11.44 16.41 -50.95
C MET A 330 -12.68 17.16 -50.39
N ALA A 331 -13.73 16.47 -49.96
CA ALA A 331 -14.94 17.12 -49.44
C ALA A 331 -14.69 17.88 -48.13
N GLN A 332 -13.81 17.36 -47.27
CA GLN A 332 -13.39 18.04 -46.05
C GLN A 332 -12.69 19.38 -46.36
N GLU A 333 -11.76 19.41 -47.32
CA GLU A 333 -11.11 20.64 -47.75
C GLU A 333 -12.08 21.62 -48.40
N MET A 334 -13.05 21.12 -49.18
CA MET A 334 -14.09 21.96 -49.75
C MET A 334 -14.95 22.61 -48.66
N ASN A 335 -15.31 21.85 -47.62
CA ASN A 335 -16.03 22.41 -46.47
C ASN A 335 -15.21 23.50 -45.76
N LEU A 336 -13.90 23.33 -45.61
CA LEU A 336 -13.02 24.35 -45.02
C LEU A 336 -12.91 25.62 -45.88
N LEU A 337 -13.01 25.51 -47.21
CA LEU A 337 -13.02 26.68 -48.10
C LEU A 337 -14.39 27.40 -48.09
N LEU A 338 -15.49 26.65 -48.00
CA LEU A 338 -16.85 27.20 -48.04
C LEU A 338 -17.31 27.74 -46.69
N ASN A 339 -16.90 27.06 -45.64
CA ASN A 339 -17.15 27.38 -44.25
C ASN A 339 -15.78 27.51 -43.56
N PRO A 340 -14.96 28.51 -43.94
CA PRO A 340 -13.72 28.78 -43.22
C PRO A 340 -14.09 28.97 -41.76
N PRO A 341 -13.39 28.30 -40.81
CA PRO A 341 -13.65 28.51 -39.41
C PRO A 341 -13.62 30.01 -39.15
N SER A 342 -14.77 30.54 -38.77
CA SER A 342 -14.90 31.97 -38.53
C SER A 342 -14.26 32.23 -37.19
N GLY A 343 -12.99 32.60 -37.15
CA GLY A 343 -12.58 33.25 -35.94
C GLY A 343 -11.21 33.85 -35.89
N SER A 344 -11.18 34.75 -34.91
CA SER A 344 -10.04 35.45 -34.39
C SER A 344 -9.44 34.63 -33.25
N GLU A 345 -9.68 33.31 -33.21
CA GLU A 345 -9.17 32.46 -32.15
C GLU A 345 -7.65 32.43 -32.16
N SER A 346 -7.07 32.50 -30.96
CA SER A 346 -5.63 32.37 -30.75
C SER A 346 -5.35 31.45 -29.56
N ILE A 347 -4.25 30.71 -29.65
CA ILE A 347 -3.70 29.98 -28.51
C ILE A 347 -2.83 30.96 -27.73
N ASP A 348 -3.36 31.47 -26.63
CA ASP A 348 -2.71 32.51 -25.81
C ASP A 348 -1.60 31.94 -24.93
N ALA A 349 -1.83 30.74 -24.37
CA ALA A 349 -0.84 30.04 -23.57
C ALA A 349 -1.01 28.52 -23.62
N VAL A 350 0.11 27.81 -23.50
CA VAL A 350 0.16 26.36 -23.26
C VAL A 350 0.96 26.13 -21.99
N TYR A 351 0.33 25.46 -21.02
CA TYR A 351 0.94 25.04 -19.77
C TYR A 351 1.04 23.53 -19.73
N LEU A 352 2.07 23.06 -19.02
CA LEU A 352 2.27 21.68 -18.66
C LEU A 352 2.29 21.60 -17.13
N ALA A 353 1.76 20.52 -16.55
CA ALA A 353 1.79 20.34 -15.11
C ALA A 353 2.04 18.89 -14.69
N GLN A 354 2.99 18.73 -13.76
CA GLN A 354 3.20 17.51 -12.97
C GLN A 354 3.06 17.84 -11.48
N SER A 355 3.93 18.72 -10.98
CA SER A 355 3.86 19.26 -9.62
C SER A 355 3.45 20.73 -9.56
N HIS A 356 3.66 21.46 -10.65
CA HIS A 356 3.39 22.87 -10.82
C HIS A 356 2.87 23.13 -12.23
N VAL A 357 2.00 24.12 -12.38
CA VAL A 357 1.48 24.55 -13.68
C VAL A 357 2.42 25.58 -14.27
N GLN A 358 3.17 25.19 -15.30
CA GLN A 358 4.25 26.02 -15.86
C GLN A 358 4.16 26.08 -17.38
N LYS A 359 4.62 27.20 -17.94
CA LYS A 359 4.91 27.30 -19.36
C LYS A 359 6.26 26.67 -19.67
N PRO A 360 6.46 26.11 -20.87
CA PRO A 360 7.78 25.66 -21.31
C PRO A 360 8.86 26.76 -21.30
N SER A 361 8.47 28.04 -21.29
CA SER A 361 9.37 29.18 -21.21
C SER A 361 9.74 29.59 -19.79
N ASP A 362 9.13 29.01 -18.75
CA ASP A 362 9.43 29.37 -17.37
C ASP A 362 10.86 28.95 -17.00
N PRO A 363 11.62 29.77 -16.25
CA PRO A 363 13.04 29.52 -15.97
C PRO A 363 13.30 28.26 -15.14
N TYR A 364 12.27 27.74 -14.47
CA TYR A 364 12.34 26.54 -13.64
C TYR A 364 11.52 25.38 -14.22
N PHE A 365 11.04 25.52 -15.46
CA PHE A 365 10.28 24.49 -16.14
C PHE A 365 11.08 23.21 -16.29
N GLY A 366 10.40 22.09 -16.07
CA GLY A 366 10.76 20.84 -16.71
C GLY A 366 10.07 19.65 -16.09
N LEU A 367 9.99 18.59 -16.89
CA LEU A 367 9.21 17.41 -16.56
C LEU A 367 10.11 16.25 -16.15
N VAL A 368 9.58 15.38 -15.30
CA VAL A 368 10.17 14.08 -14.98
C VAL A 368 9.66 13.07 -16.00
N SER A 369 10.57 12.31 -16.62
CA SER A 369 10.16 11.27 -17.58
C SER A 369 9.32 10.18 -16.93
N GLN A 370 8.52 9.46 -17.72
CA GLN A 370 7.70 8.34 -17.25
C GLN A 370 6.71 8.75 -16.13
N ARG A 371 6.22 9.98 -16.18
CA ARG A 371 5.19 10.48 -15.28
C ARG A 371 4.18 11.30 -16.07
N ASP A 372 2.90 11.01 -15.89
CA ASP A 372 1.81 11.71 -16.55
C ASP A 372 1.95 13.23 -16.37
N ALA A 373 1.67 13.99 -17.43
CA ALA A 373 1.68 15.44 -17.40
C ALA A 373 0.35 16.00 -17.92
N LEU A 374 -0.25 16.91 -17.17
CA LEU A 374 -1.40 17.67 -17.66
C LEU A 374 -0.94 18.63 -18.76
N LEU A 375 -1.58 18.58 -19.92
CA LEU A 375 -1.52 19.62 -20.95
C LEU A 375 -2.73 20.53 -20.75
N LYS A 376 -2.50 21.83 -20.52
CA LYS A 376 -3.54 22.85 -20.35
C LYS A 376 -3.33 23.96 -21.38
N VAL A 377 -4.35 24.26 -22.17
CA VAL A 377 -4.31 25.16 -23.31
C VAL A 377 -5.34 26.27 -23.14
N HIS A 378 -4.86 27.51 -23.13
CA HIS A 378 -5.68 28.71 -23.17
C HIS A 378 -5.95 29.09 -24.63
N VAL A 379 -7.20 28.90 -25.04
CA VAL A 379 -7.71 29.34 -26.34
C VAL A 379 -8.66 30.49 -26.09
N VAL A 380 -8.44 31.61 -26.76
CA VAL A 380 -9.24 32.83 -26.61
C VAL A 380 -9.74 33.29 -27.96
N ASP A 381 -10.86 34.01 -27.99
CA ASP A 381 -11.30 34.75 -29.17
C ASP A 381 -12.07 36.00 -28.72
N PRO A 382 -11.69 37.22 -29.17
CA PRO A 382 -12.36 38.48 -28.82
C PRO A 382 -13.88 38.50 -29.00
N ASN A 383 -14.42 37.66 -29.90
CA ASN A 383 -15.83 37.59 -30.25
C ASN A 383 -16.60 36.52 -29.46
N THR A 384 -15.93 35.77 -28.59
CA THR A 384 -16.52 34.73 -27.72
C THR A 384 -17.44 33.72 -28.46
N PRO A 385 -16.97 33.09 -29.55
CA PRO A 385 -17.75 32.11 -30.30
C PRO A 385 -17.87 30.78 -29.53
N ALA A 386 -18.65 29.85 -30.11
CA ALA A 386 -18.59 28.44 -29.71
C ALA A 386 -17.15 27.92 -29.87
N ALA A 387 -16.71 27.13 -28.90
CA ALA A 387 -15.36 26.57 -28.93
C ALA A 387 -15.17 25.61 -30.12
N PRO A 388 -14.11 25.77 -30.93
CA PRO A 388 -13.75 24.75 -31.90
C PRO A 388 -13.23 23.49 -31.18
N PRO A 389 -13.20 22.33 -31.85
CA PRO A 389 -12.45 21.18 -31.35
C PRO A 389 -10.98 21.58 -31.13
N VAL A 390 -10.45 21.26 -29.94
CA VAL A 390 -9.03 21.47 -29.61
C VAL A 390 -8.35 20.11 -29.51
N THR A 391 -7.24 19.96 -30.24
CA THR A 391 -6.47 18.71 -30.30
C THR A 391 -4.99 18.97 -30.06
N ALA A 392 -4.26 17.96 -29.61
CA ALA A 392 -2.81 17.98 -29.54
C ALA A 392 -2.22 16.75 -30.23
N VAL A 393 -1.20 16.96 -31.04
CA VAL A 393 -0.42 15.91 -31.70
C VAL A 393 0.90 15.79 -30.96
N LEU A 394 1.10 14.68 -30.28
CA LEU A 394 2.39 14.33 -29.68
C LEU A 394 3.26 13.66 -30.74
N ASN A 395 4.51 14.08 -30.87
CA ASN A 395 5.50 13.40 -31.69
C ASN A 395 6.73 13.07 -30.85
N LEU A 396 7.09 11.79 -30.78
CA LEU A 396 8.27 11.32 -30.08
C LEU A 396 8.98 10.29 -30.97
N ASN A 397 10.18 10.62 -31.42
CA ASN A 397 11.00 9.74 -32.26
C ASN A 397 10.27 9.21 -33.51
N GLY A 398 9.37 9.99 -34.10
CA GLY A 398 8.59 9.62 -35.28
C GLY A 398 7.31 8.82 -34.99
N GLN A 399 7.04 8.48 -33.72
CA GLN A 399 5.72 8.00 -33.29
C GLN A 399 4.80 9.18 -33.05
N VAL A 400 3.52 9.03 -33.39
CA VAL A 400 2.51 10.08 -33.26
C VAL A 400 1.34 9.60 -32.40
N LEU A 401 0.89 10.43 -31.45
CA LEU A 401 -0.35 10.24 -30.69
C LEU A 401 -1.21 11.50 -30.78
N ASN A 402 -2.46 11.35 -31.16
CA ASN A 402 -3.44 12.43 -31.16
C ASN A 402 -4.24 12.40 -29.85
N LEU A 403 -4.30 13.56 -29.18
CA LEU A 403 -5.09 13.78 -27.98
C LEU A 403 -6.22 14.77 -28.31
N ASN A 404 -7.44 14.42 -27.93
CA ASN A 404 -8.55 15.37 -27.89
C ASN A 404 -8.56 16.06 -26.53
N LEU A 405 -8.65 17.39 -26.52
CA LEU A 405 -8.69 18.16 -25.28
C LEU A 405 -10.13 18.48 -24.89
N THR A 406 -10.42 18.37 -23.61
CA THR A 406 -11.72 18.71 -23.02
C THR A 406 -11.64 20.12 -22.43
N GLY A 407 -12.61 20.97 -22.72
CA GLY A 407 -12.64 22.35 -22.24
C GLY A 407 -14.02 23.01 -22.36
N PRO A 408 -14.09 24.35 -22.20
CA PRO A 408 -15.35 25.08 -22.21
C PRO A 408 -16.04 25.04 -23.57
N THR A 409 -17.37 25.12 -23.56
CA THR A 409 -18.20 25.11 -24.79
C THR A 409 -18.15 26.42 -25.58
N THR A 410 -17.65 27.50 -24.97
CA THR A 410 -17.50 28.84 -25.57
C THR A 410 -16.14 29.41 -25.22
N LEU A 411 -15.47 30.06 -26.18
CA LEU A 411 -14.16 30.66 -25.92
C LEU A 411 -14.28 31.96 -25.10
N PRO A 412 -13.40 32.17 -24.11
CA PRO A 412 -13.28 33.46 -23.44
C PRO A 412 -12.65 34.52 -24.35
N ALA A 413 -12.99 35.79 -24.12
CA ALA A 413 -12.43 36.92 -24.88
C ALA A 413 -10.93 37.14 -24.60
N SER A 414 -10.50 36.81 -23.39
CA SER A 414 -9.11 36.87 -22.91
C SER A 414 -9.04 36.09 -21.60
N ILE A 415 -7.87 35.54 -21.28
CA ILE A 415 -7.60 34.96 -19.97
C ILE A 415 -6.41 35.72 -19.38
N PRO A 416 -6.45 36.13 -18.09
CA PRO A 416 -5.29 36.73 -17.45
C PRO A 416 -4.11 35.77 -17.51
N ASP A 417 -2.99 36.24 -18.05
CA ASP A 417 -1.75 35.49 -18.15
C ASP A 417 -0.66 36.16 -17.30
N GLY A 418 0.07 35.36 -16.51
CA GLY A 418 1.14 35.84 -15.64
C GLY A 418 1.20 35.14 -14.27
N PRO A 419 2.40 34.96 -13.71
CA PRO A 419 2.57 34.32 -12.40
C PRO A 419 1.77 35.01 -11.30
N GLY A 420 1.08 34.23 -10.45
CA GLY A 420 0.25 34.74 -9.35
C GLY A 420 -1.02 35.49 -9.77
N ILE A 421 -1.22 35.74 -11.08
CA ILE A 421 -2.36 36.48 -11.64
C ILE A 421 -3.35 35.51 -12.28
N VAL A 422 -2.86 34.50 -13.00
CA VAL A 422 -3.71 33.47 -13.62
C VAL A 422 -4.43 32.68 -12.53
N GLN A 423 -5.75 32.63 -12.61
CA GLN A 423 -6.55 31.66 -11.87
C GLN A 423 -6.62 30.39 -12.72
N HIS A 424 -6.11 29.27 -12.21
CA HIS A 424 -6.11 28.02 -12.96
C HIS A 424 -7.38 27.22 -12.62
N SER A 425 -8.23 26.98 -13.62
CA SER A 425 -9.35 26.05 -13.56
C SER A 425 -9.40 25.16 -14.81
N PHE A 426 -10.16 24.05 -14.73
CA PHE A 426 -10.54 23.28 -15.92
C PHE A 426 -11.64 23.98 -16.74
N ASP A 427 -12.42 24.86 -16.11
CA ASP A 427 -13.55 25.55 -16.76
C ASP A 427 -13.09 26.64 -17.74
N ASP A 428 -11.84 27.11 -17.61
CA ASP A 428 -11.29 28.21 -18.41
C ASP A 428 -10.35 27.75 -19.54
N SER A 429 -10.17 26.44 -19.70
CA SER A 429 -9.11 25.88 -20.54
C SER A 429 -9.47 24.57 -21.20
N PHE A 430 -8.76 24.24 -22.27
CA PHE A 430 -8.74 22.92 -22.84
C PHE A 430 -7.65 22.09 -22.19
N THR A 431 -7.97 20.87 -21.78
CA THR A 431 -7.04 20.01 -21.05
C THR A 431 -7.03 18.58 -21.57
N ALA A 432 -5.86 17.94 -21.49
CA ALA A 432 -5.70 16.50 -21.68
C ALA A 432 -4.53 16.01 -20.82
N THR A 433 -4.51 14.71 -20.50
CA THR A 433 -3.34 14.09 -19.86
C THR A 433 -2.42 13.51 -20.93
N ILE A 434 -1.16 13.92 -20.92
CA ILE A 434 -0.09 13.29 -21.68
C ILE A 434 0.34 12.05 -20.89
N PRO A 435 0.20 10.83 -21.47
CA PRO A 435 0.57 9.62 -20.77
C PRO A 435 2.07 9.57 -20.44
N ALA A 436 2.42 9.00 -19.30
CA ALA A 436 3.78 8.84 -18.78
C ALA A 436 4.77 8.33 -19.83
N GLY A 437 4.37 7.32 -20.61
CA GLY A 437 5.20 6.74 -21.67
C GLY A 437 5.57 7.71 -22.81
N TRP A 438 4.85 8.82 -22.97
CA TRP A 438 5.15 9.87 -23.95
C TRP A 438 5.99 11.01 -23.37
N VAL A 439 6.01 11.17 -22.04
CA VAL A 439 6.84 12.18 -21.36
C VAL A 439 8.28 11.66 -21.32
N GLN A 440 9.03 11.94 -22.38
CA GLN A 440 10.43 11.54 -22.54
C GLN A 440 11.22 12.61 -23.33
N PRO A 441 12.56 12.68 -23.18
CA PRO A 441 13.39 13.60 -23.96
C PRO A 441 13.14 13.44 -25.47
N GLY A 442 12.91 14.56 -26.15
CA GLY A 442 12.60 14.60 -27.58
C GLY A 442 11.10 14.71 -27.92
N LEU A 443 10.21 14.69 -26.92
CA LEU A 443 8.78 14.94 -27.13
C LEU A 443 8.55 16.33 -27.75
N GLN A 444 7.73 16.35 -28.79
CA GLN A 444 7.19 17.55 -29.43
C GLN A 444 5.67 17.53 -29.31
N ILE A 445 5.06 18.69 -29.10
CA ILE A 445 3.61 18.82 -28.93
C ILE A 445 3.10 19.90 -29.87
N THR A 446 2.26 19.54 -30.83
CA THR A 446 1.56 20.50 -31.69
C THR A 446 0.11 20.61 -31.24
N VAL A 447 -0.30 21.77 -30.75
CA VAL A 447 -1.68 22.05 -30.33
C VAL A 447 -2.41 22.76 -31.47
N ASN A 448 -3.62 22.31 -31.78
CA ASN A 448 -4.49 22.89 -32.80
C ASN A 448 -5.85 23.27 -32.19
N ALA A 449 -6.32 24.48 -32.45
CA ALA A 449 -7.61 25.00 -32.00
C ALA A 449 -8.23 25.83 -33.14
N GLY A 450 -9.19 25.26 -33.87
CA GLY A 450 -9.73 25.89 -35.09
C GLY A 450 -8.62 26.15 -36.11
N VAL A 451 -8.42 27.41 -36.53
CA VAL A 451 -7.31 27.80 -37.42
C VAL A 451 -6.00 28.11 -36.68
N ALA A 452 -6.02 28.24 -35.35
CA ALA A 452 -4.83 28.51 -34.56
C ALA A 452 -4.03 27.22 -34.29
N SER A 453 -2.71 27.30 -34.44
CA SER A 453 -1.80 26.19 -34.13
C SER A 453 -0.51 26.70 -33.50
N THR A 454 0.02 25.95 -32.53
CA THR A 454 1.34 26.22 -31.92
C THR A 454 2.07 24.90 -31.66
N THR A 455 3.40 24.91 -31.82
CA THR A 455 4.22 23.72 -31.60
C THR A 455 5.26 23.99 -30.52
N LEU A 456 5.26 23.14 -29.49
CA LEU A 456 6.28 23.09 -28.46
C LEU A 456 7.39 22.14 -28.89
N LEU A 457 8.61 22.67 -28.99
CA LEU A 457 9.82 21.96 -29.35
C LEU A 457 10.81 22.03 -28.19
N ASN A 458 11.74 21.07 -28.12
CA ASN A 458 12.85 21.06 -27.16
C ASN A 458 12.39 21.17 -25.69
N LEU A 459 11.31 20.46 -25.33
CA LEU A 459 10.84 20.42 -23.95
C LEU A 459 11.93 19.87 -23.02
N GLU A 460 12.16 20.55 -21.89
CA GLU A 460 13.09 20.09 -20.86
C GLU A 460 12.45 18.91 -20.10
N ILE A 461 12.90 17.70 -20.45
CA ILE A 461 12.42 16.46 -19.84
C ILE A 461 13.64 15.70 -19.29
N GLY A 462 13.55 15.38 -18.00
CA GLY A 462 14.60 14.83 -17.17
C GLY A 462 14.58 13.30 -17.06
N ALA A 463 15.31 12.76 -16.08
CA ALA A 463 15.39 11.31 -15.87
C ALA A 463 14.09 10.74 -15.29
N PRO A 464 13.71 9.48 -15.60
CA PRO A 464 12.63 8.77 -14.93
C PRO A 464 13.12 8.26 -13.56
N THR A 465 13.45 9.19 -12.66
CA THR A 465 14.09 8.84 -11.39
C THR A 465 13.08 8.20 -10.44
N LYS A 466 13.22 6.90 -10.23
CA LYS A 466 12.63 6.17 -9.11
C LYS A 466 13.48 6.37 -7.86
N VAL A 467 12.86 6.78 -6.76
CA VAL A 467 13.50 6.87 -5.45
C VAL A 467 13.02 5.72 -4.58
N ILE A 468 13.96 4.90 -4.13
CA ILE A 468 13.72 3.92 -3.06
C ILE A 468 14.12 4.58 -1.74
N MET A 469 13.16 4.71 -0.82
CA MET A 469 13.36 5.23 0.51
C MET A 469 13.20 4.11 1.53
N THR A 470 14.31 3.71 2.15
CA THR A 470 14.27 2.79 3.30
C THR A 470 14.08 3.61 4.56
N MET A 471 13.02 3.34 5.31
CA MET A 471 12.60 4.10 6.47
C MET A 471 12.53 3.19 7.69
N PHE A 472 13.16 3.59 8.79
CA PHE A 472 13.13 2.86 10.05
C PHE A 472 12.42 3.69 11.12
N ASP A 473 11.38 3.13 11.72
CA ASP A 473 10.67 3.78 12.81
C ASP A 473 11.25 3.32 14.13
N VAL A 474 12.17 4.13 14.66
CA VAL A 474 12.91 3.79 15.86
C VAL A 474 12.20 4.32 17.09
N GLN A 475 11.80 3.39 17.96
CA GLN A 475 11.13 3.63 19.23
C GLN A 475 12.18 3.68 20.34
N TYR A 476 12.34 4.85 20.97
CA TYR A 476 13.33 5.05 22.02
C TYR A 476 12.79 4.52 23.34
N PHE A 477 13.52 3.57 23.95
CA PHE A 477 13.26 2.94 25.26
C PHE A 477 12.03 2.03 25.34
N SER A 478 10.93 2.38 24.68
CA SER A 478 9.69 1.60 24.70
C SER A 478 8.89 1.83 23.43
N ASP A 479 8.05 0.86 23.06
CA ASP A 479 7.15 0.99 21.93
C ASP A 479 6.05 2.06 22.17
N THR A 480 5.65 2.76 21.11
CA THR A 480 4.63 3.81 21.17
C THR A 480 3.63 3.72 20.02
N SER A 481 2.40 4.18 20.24
CA SER A 481 1.27 4.05 19.33
C SER A 481 1.07 5.21 18.34
N GLY A 482 2.03 6.14 18.24
CA GLY A 482 1.94 7.28 17.33
C GLY A 482 2.40 6.91 15.92
N ASP A 483 1.69 7.39 14.90
CA ASP A 483 2.09 7.23 13.49
C ASP A 483 1.68 8.43 12.63
N TYR A 484 2.23 8.54 11.42
CA TYR A 484 1.77 9.42 10.37
C TYR A 484 0.31 9.09 9.98
N PRO A 485 -0.54 10.10 9.70
CA PRO A 485 -1.86 9.91 9.15
C PRO A 485 -1.82 9.13 7.84
N ALA A 486 -2.86 8.32 7.62
CA ALA A 486 -3.06 7.61 6.37
C ALA A 486 -3.00 8.58 5.17
N GLY A 487 -2.32 8.17 4.09
CA GLY A 487 -2.13 8.99 2.89
C GLY A 487 -0.86 9.86 2.88
N THR A 488 -0.13 9.98 3.99
CA THR A 488 1.08 10.82 4.08
C THR A 488 2.09 10.55 2.97
N PHE A 489 2.43 9.28 2.71
CA PHE A 489 3.45 8.95 1.70
C PHE A 489 2.97 9.06 0.25
N ALA A 490 1.67 8.81 0.00
CA ALA A 490 1.08 9.02 -1.32
C ALA A 490 1.04 10.52 -1.68
N GLU A 491 0.71 11.36 -0.70
CA GLU A 491 0.76 12.82 -0.87
C GLU A 491 2.22 13.32 -0.98
N LEU A 492 3.18 12.72 -0.27
CA LEU A 492 4.60 13.05 -0.42
C LEU A 492 5.10 12.78 -1.84
N GLU A 493 4.76 11.62 -2.42
CA GLU A 493 5.11 11.25 -3.80
C GLU A 493 4.56 12.25 -4.82
N SER A 494 3.30 12.66 -4.68
CA SER A 494 2.69 13.61 -5.61
C SER A 494 3.42 14.97 -5.62
N LYS A 495 4.02 15.35 -4.48
CA LYS A 495 4.75 16.62 -4.29
C LYS A 495 6.23 16.54 -4.59
N TRP A 496 6.76 15.41 -5.02
CA TRP A 496 8.18 15.23 -5.33
C TRP A 496 8.46 15.15 -6.82
N PRO A 497 9.63 15.57 -7.32
CA PRO A 497 9.97 15.46 -8.74
C PRO A 497 10.57 14.07 -9.05
N VAL A 498 9.78 13.02 -8.81
CA VAL A 498 10.14 11.62 -9.06
C VAL A 498 9.15 10.98 -10.02
N SER A 499 9.56 9.93 -10.73
CA SER A 499 8.61 9.10 -11.50
C SER A 499 7.87 8.11 -10.60
N GLU A 500 8.52 7.69 -9.52
CA GLU A 500 7.99 6.77 -8.50
C GLU A 500 8.73 6.99 -7.18
N LEU A 501 8.00 6.94 -6.06
CA LEU A 501 8.55 6.87 -4.70
C LEU A 501 8.17 5.53 -4.05
N GLU A 502 9.16 4.66 -3.89
CA GLU A 502 8.98 3.40 -3.16
C GLU A 502 9.42 3.57 -1.71
N VAL A 503 8.44 3.62 -0.79
CA VAL A 503 8.71 3.69 0.65
C VAL A 503 8.77 2.28 1.25
N ARG A 504 9.96 1.85 1.67
CA ARG A 504 10.21 0.59 2.38
C ARG A 504 10.34 0.88 3.85
N ARG A 505 9.22 0.78 4.55
CA ARG A 505 9.13 1.13 5.97
C ARG A 505 9.25 -0.12 6.84
N LEU A 506 10.20 -0.11 7.77
CA LEU A 506 10.25 -1.05 8.88
C LEU A 506 9.72 -0.33 10.12
N GLU A 507 8.51 -0.71 10.51
CA GLU A 507 7.79 -0.13 11.63
C GLU A 507 8.25 -0.77 12.96
N HIS A 508 8.10 -0.05 14.07
CA HIS A 508 8.32 -0.56 15.43
C HIS A 508 9.71 -1.17 15.72
N VAL A 509 10.79 -0.49 15.33
CA VAL A 509 12.15 -0.87 15.74
C VAL A 509 12.42 -0.35 17.15
N VAL A 510 12.22 -1.19 18.17
CA VAL A 510 12.41 -0.80 19.57
C VAL A 510 13.86 -0.93 20.01
N PHE A 511 14.43 0.15 20.53
CA PHE A 511 15.73 0.12 21.20
C PHE A 511 15.56 0.42 22.70
N PRO A 512 15.56 -0.61 23.57
CA PRO A 512 15.39 -0.44 25.01
C PRO A 512 16.61 0.21 25.68
N GLU A 513 17.78 0.10 25.04
CA GLU A 513 19.03 0.71 25.49
C GLU A 513 19.73 1.39 24.31
N LEU A 514 20.26 2.59 24.56
CA LEU A 514 20.81 3.48 23.53
C LEU A 514 22.25 3.87 23.88
N VAL A 515 23.10 4.01 22.86
CA VAL A 515 24.36 4.74 22.97
C VAL A 515 24.18 6.12 22.33
N ILE A 516 24.21 7.14 23.16
CA ILE A 516 24.21 8.55 22.75
C ILE A 516 25.66 8.96 22.43
N PRO A 517 25.94 9.51 21.24
CA PRO A 517 27.28 9.97 20.89
C PRO A 517 27.73 11.16 21.76
N PRO A 518 29.03 11.53 21.76
CA PRO A 518 29.53 12.70 22.49
C PRO A 518 28.92 14.03 21.98
N ARG A 519 28.55 14.94 22.89
CA ARG A 519 27.87 16.22 22.54
C ARG A 519 28.14 17.33 23.55
N SER A 520 28.25 18.58 23.12
CA SER A 520 28.25 19.77 24.01
C SER A 520 29.21 19.69 25.22
N ASN A 521 30.38 19.07 25.04
CA ASN A 521 31.39 18.75 26.07
C ASN A 521 31.04 17.59 27.03
N LEU A 522 30.10 16.73 26.64
CA LEU A 522 29.79 15.45 27.29
C LEU A 522 30.40 14.30 26.48
N PRO A 523 30.97 13.29 27.15
CA PRO A 523 31.37 12.06 26.49
C PRO A 523 30.14 11.26 26.02
N ALA A 524 30.35 10.22 25.22
CA ALA A 524 29.27 9.30 24.87
C ALA A 524 28.67 8.65 26.14
N ALA A 525 27.37 8.37 26.10
CA ALA A 525 26.62 7.81 27.22
C ALA A 525 25.79 6.62 26.76
N ARG A 526 25.82 5.52 27.51
CA ARG A 526 24.96 4.35 27.29
C ARG A 526 23.83 4.40 28.32
N VAL A 527 22.59 4.50 27.86
CA VAL A 527 21.44 4.84 28.70
C VAL A 527 20.20 4.05 28.31
N ARG A 528 19.34 3.83 29.30
CA ARG A 528 18.12 3.04 29.22
C ARG A 528 16.85 3.86 29.45
N SER A 529 17.03 5.13 29.82
CA SER A 529 15.95 6.09 29.96
C SER A 529 16.47 7.52 29.87
N GLN A 530 15.56 8.47 29.67
CA GLN A 530 15.87 9.90 29.76
C GLN A 530 16.36 10.29 31.16
N ALA A 531 15.87 9.62 32.21
CA ALA A 531 16.27 9.88 33.59
C ALA A 531 17.71 9.42 33.86
N GLU A 532 18.10 8.25 33.34
CA GLU A 532 19.47 7.78 33.44
C GLU A 532 20.44 8.67 32.67
N TYR A 533 20.05 9.16 31.49
CA TYR A 533 20.86 10.14 30.77
C TYR A 533 21.08 11.42 31.59
N LEU A 534 20.03 11.93 32.25
CA LEU A 534 20.15 13.07 33.15
C LEU A 534 21.06 12.77 34.35
N GLU A 535 20.98 11.57 34.92
CA GLU A 535 21.84 11.15 36.02
C GLU A 535 23.32 11.07 35.59
N GLN A 536 23.60 10.45 34.43
CA GLN A 536 24.96 10.28 33.93
C GLN A 536 25.60 11.59 33.46
N THR A 537 24.83 12.48 32.82
CA THR A 537 25.37 13.65 32.13
C THR A 537 25.10 14.98 32.83
N GLY A 538 24.12 15.01 33.73
CA GLY A 538 23.63 16.25 34.34
C GLY A 538 22.82 17.15 33.39
N GLN A 539 22.45 16.68 32.19
CA GLN A 539 21.66 17.41 31.21
C GLN A 539 20.33 16.72 30.89
N PRO A 540 19.25 17.46 30.60
CA PRO A 540 18.03 16.89 30.03
C PRO A 540 18.35 16.07 28.77
N PHE A 541 17.54 15.05 28.50
CA PHE A 541 17.72 14.22 27.31
C PHE A 541 17.63 15.07 26.05
N ASP A 542 18.76 15.17 25.36
CA ASP A 542 18.92 16.02 24.20
C ASP A 542 19.62 15.29 23.04
N GLY A 543 20.01 14.02 23.25
CA GLY A 543 20.84 13.18 22.39
C GLY A 543 20.14 12.48 21.22
N GLU A 544 18.82 12.63 21.09
CA GLU A 544 17.98 11.82 20.22
C GLU A 544 18.41 11.85 18.75
N GLN A 545 18.54 13.03 18.16
CA GLN A 545 18.87 13.17 16.74
C GLN A 545 20.28 12.66 16.42
N ALA A 546 21.24 12.88 17.33
CA ALA A 546 22.63 12.51 17.11
C ALA A 546 22.80 10.98 17.09
N ALA A 547 22.09 10.26 17.96
CA ALA A 547 22.06 8.81 17.96
C ALA A 547 21.41 8.26 16.67
N ALA A 548 20.24 8.79 16.30
CA ALA A 548 19.55 8.41 15.06
C ALA A 548 20.41 8.65 13.81
N LEU A 549 21.13 9.77 13.73
CA LEU A 549 22.04 10.05 12.60
C LEU A 549 23.22 9.07 12.55
N ALA A 550 23.71 8.60 13.70
CA ALA A 550 24.74 7.56 13.74
C ALA A 550 24.20 6.23 13.22
N TRP A 551 23.02 5.81 13.67
CA TRP A 551 22.35 4.60 13.19
C TRP A 551 21.99 4.67 11.71
N ASN A 552 21.43 5.79 11.25
CA ASN A 552 21.03 5.96 9.86
C ASN A 552 22.24 5.86 8.92
N ARG A 553 23.38 6.47 9.31
CA ARG A 553 24.63 6.32 8.54
C ARG A 553 25.13 4.88 8.52
N ALA A 554 25.06 4.18 9.64
CA ALA A 554 25.48 2.78 9.75
C ALA A 554 24.62 1.86 8.87
N LEU A 555 23.29 1.95 9.01
CA LEU A 555 22.32 1.17 8.23
C LEU A 555 22.40 1.47 6.73
N LYS A 556 22.54 2.75 6.35
CA LYS A 556 22.75 3.14 4.96
C LYS A 556 24.03 2.53 4.37
N ARG A 557 25.14 2.55 5.12
CA ARG A 557 26.43 1.95 4.69
C ARG A 557 26.37 0.42 4.61
N ALA A 558 25.57 -0.24 5.44
CA ALA A 558 25.39 -1.69 5.42
C ALA A 558 24.79 -2.19 4.09
N GLY A 559 24.00 -1.37 3.42
CA GLY A 559 23.48 -1.64 2.06
C GLY A 559 24.40 -1.16 0.93
N GLY A 560 25.29 -0.19 1.17
CA GLY A 560 26.27 0.29 0.19
C GLY A 560 26.93 1.61 0.59
N LEU A 561 28.25 1.69 0.47
CA LEU A 561 29.04 2.84 0.95
C LEU A 561 28.84 4.14 0.15
N SER A 562 28.41 4.05 -1.12
CA SER A 562 28.23 5.23 -1.98
C SER A 562 27.12 6.16 -1.49
N GLY A 563 26.04 5.58 -0.93
CA GLY A 563 24.86 6.31 -0.52
C GLY A 563 24.06 6.97 -1.65
N ARG A 564 24.23 6.50 -2.89
CA ARG A 564 23.64 7.08 -4.12
C ARG A 564 22.52 6.26 -4.76
N TYR A 565 22.17 5.11 -4.20
CA TYR A 565 21.20 4.18 -4.79
C TYR A 565 19.87 4.10 -4.01
N THR A 566 19.89 4.37 -2.71
CA THR A 566 18.70 4.41 -1.83
C THR A 566 18.79 5.60 -0.89
N LEU A 567 17.65 6.25 -0.65
CA LEU A 567 17.47 7.21 0.42
C LEU A 567 17.24 6.44 1.72
N SER A 568 17.83 6.91 2.83
CA SER A 568 17.69 6.25 4.14
C SER A 568 17.20 7.25 5.19
N TYR A 569 16.11 6.93 5.87
CA TYR A 569 15.47 7.83 6.83
C TYR A 569 15.16 7.11 8.15
N ILE A 570 15.38 7.78 9.28
CA ILE A 570 14.96 7.27 10.60
C ILE A 570 13.93 8.20 11.21
N ASN A 571 12.76 7.67 11.52
CA ASN A 571 11.77 8.33 12.34
C ASN A 571 12.04 8.03 13.81
N ILE A 572 11.97 9.06 14.64
CA ILE A 572 12.20 8.99 16.07
C ILE A 572 10.85 9.07 16.78
N TYR A 573 10.60 8.09 17.64
CA TYR A 573 9.43 8.00 18.51
C TYR A 573 9.83 7.83 19.99
N GLY A 574 8.90 8.06 20.91
CA GLY A 574 9.11 7.93 22.36
C GLY A 574 9.76 9.11 23.07
N VAL A 575 10.36 10.05 22.31
CA VAL A 575 11.03 11.25 22.83
C VAL A 575 10.70 12.48 21.99
N ASN A 576 10.86 13.67 22.56
CA ASN A 576 10.69 14.92 21.80
C ASN A 576 11.86 15.08 20.82
N ALA A 577 11.59 14.90 19.53
CA ALA A 577 12.59 14.97 18.48
C ALA A 577 12.26 16.05 17.43
N GLY A 578 13.29 16.76 16.98
CA GLY A 578 13.26 17.57 15.75
C GLY A 578 13.66 16.76 14.52
N GLY A 579 14.17 17.43 13.50
CA GLY A 579 14.75 16.81 12.31
C GLY A 579 16.19 17.23 12.00
N GLN A 580 16.90 16.39 11.25
CA GLN A 580 18.17 16.74 10.60
C GLN A 580 18.41 15.81 9.41
N ALA A 581 18.73 16.39 8.25
CA ALA A 581 18.98 15.61 7.03
C ALA A 581 20.03 16.22 6.11
N GLY A 582 20.46 15.41 5.13
CA GLY A 582 21.46 15.76 4.13
C GLY A 582 22.11 14.52 3.49
N GLY A 583 22.61 14.68 2.27
CA GLY A 583 23.36 13.61 1.59
C GLY A 583 22.52 12.37 1.30
N PHE A 584 21.27 12.56 0.85
CA PHE A 584 20.33 11.49 0.55
C PHE A 584 20.01 10.59 1.75
N ALA A 585 19.94 11.21 2.93
CA ALA A 585 19.59 10.58 4.19
C ALA A 585 19.03 11.61 5.17
N GLY A 586 18.28 11.16 6.17
CA GLY A 586 17.77 12.07 7.20
C GLY A 586 17.23 11.38 8.44
N VAL A 587 16.93 12.17 9.45
CA VAL A 587 16.19 11.74 10.64
C VAL A 587 15.13 12.77 10.96
N GLY A 588 14.01 12.34 11.53
CA GLY A 588 12.95 13.26 11.91
C GLY A 588 11.96 12.67 12.90
N ASN A 589 10.97 13.48 13.24
CA ASN A 589 9.89 13.08 14.13
C ASN A 589 8.86 12.24 13.37
N GLY A 590 8.60 11.03 13.88
CA GLY A 590 7.67 10.06 13.28
C GLY A 590 6.18 10.43 13.33
N THR A 591 5.83 11.60 13.89
CA THR A 591 4.44 12.08 13.99
C THR A 591 4.23 13.46 13.36
N SER A 592 5.29 14.07 12.78
CA SER A 592 5.22 15.42 12.21
C SER A 592 5.49 15.43 10.71
N GLN A 593 4.44 15.67 9.91
CA GLN A 593 4.54 15.77 8.45
C GLN A 593 5.36 17.00 8.04
N GLY A 594 5.25 18.09 8.80
CA GLY A 594 6.05 19.30 8.59
C GLY A 594 7.54 19.08 8.79
N VAL A 595 7.94 18.30 9.80
CA VAL A 595 9.35 17.89 9.96
C VAL A 595 9.74 16.93 8.82
N LEU A 596 8.93 15.92 8.53
CA LEU A 596 9.22 14.94 7.47
C LEU A 596 9.51 15.61 6.13
N ILE A 597 8.61 16.47 5.64
CA ILE A 597 8.79 17.13 4.33
C ILE A 597 10.00 18.07 4.33
N HIS A 598 10.24 18.78 5.43
CA HIS A 598 11.37 19.71 5.56
C HIS A 598 12.71 18.98 5.50
N GLU A 599 12.86 17.94 6.31
CA GLU A 599 14.10 17.17 6.36
C GLU A 599 14.34 16.38 5.08
N LEU A 600 13.30 15.83 4.47
CA LEU A 600 13.51 15.18 3.18
C LEU A 600 13.89 16.18 2.08
N GLY A 601 13.48 17.45 2.17
CA GLY A 601 14.03 18.53 1.34
C GLY A 601 15.53 18.72 1.52
N HIS A 602 16.03 18.71 2.77
CA HIS A 602 17.47 18.69 3.06
C HIS A 602 18.16 17.42 2.56
N ALA A 603 17.52 16.24 2.66
CA ALA A 603 18.03 15.00 2.11
C ALA A 603 18.23 15.09 0.58
N LEU A 604 17.43 15.91 -0.09
CA LEU A 604 17.51 16.26 -1.51
C LEU A 604 18.31 17.56 -1.78
N SER A 605 19.20 17.92 -0.86
CA SER A 605 20.19 18.99 -0.98
C SER A 605 19.63 20.43 -0.98
N LEU A 606 18.40 20.65 -0.51
CA LEU A 606 17.90 22.01 -0.32
C LEU A 606 18.47 22.65 0.97
N PRO A 607 18.81 23.95 0.98
CA PRO A 607 19.13 24.70 2.19
C PRO A 607 17.87 25.34 2.81
N HIS A 608 18.03 26.01 3.96
CA HIS A 608 17.00 26.93 4.46
C HIS A 608 16.96 28.21 3.61
N TRP A 609 15.82 28.51 2.98
CA TRP A 609 15.74 29.62 2.03
C TRP A 609 15.91 31.01 2.64
N ALA A 610 15.50 31.24 3.90
CA ALA A 610 15.70 32.55 4.53
C ALA A 610 17.18 33.00 4.63
N ASN A 611 18.11 32.06 4.54
CA ASN A 611 19.55 32.32 4.63
C ASN A 611 20.27 32.25 3.28
N ASP A 612 19.54 31.96 2.19
CA ASP A 612 20.13 31.75 0.87
C ASP A 612 19.75 32.89 -0.09
N PRO A 613 20.73 33.72 -0.53
CA PRO A 613 20.47 34.83 -1.43
C PRO A 613 20.11 34.41 -2.86
N SER A 614 20.27 33.13 -3.22
CA SER A 614 19.88 32.60 -4.54
C SER A 614 18.38 32.32 -4.65
N TYR A 615 17.67 32.20 -3.53
CA TYR A 615 16.23 31.92 -3.55
C TYR A 615 15.46 33.11 -4.17
N PRO A 616 14.70 32.88 -5.25
CA PRO A 616 14.11 33.99 -6.02
C PRO A 616 12.83 34.57 -5.39
N TYR A 617 12.23 33.90 -4.41
CA TYR A 617 10.89 34.24 -3.89
C TYR A 617 10.94 34.92 -2.53
N VAL A 618 11.44 36.15 -2.54
CA VAL A 618 11.65 36.99 -1.36
C VAL A 618 10.94 38.34 -1.50
N GLY A 619 10.20 38.74 -0.46
CA GLY A 619 9.50 40.02 -0.39
C GLY A 619 8.13 40.00 -1.05
N SER A 620 7.53 41.18 -1.22
CA SER A 620 6.24 41.28 -1.91
C SER A 620 6.45 41.01 -3.41
N MET A 621 5.67 40.09 -3.97
CA MET A 621 5.76 39.69 -5.38
C MET A 621 4.37 39.65 -6.02
N PHE A 622 4.28 40.12 -7.26
CA PHE A 622 3.05 40.10 -8.07
C PHE A 622 1.82 40.73 -7.37
N GLY A 623 2.05 41.74 -6.52
CA GLY A 623 1.00 42.53 -5.87
C GLY A 623 0.50 42.01 -4.52
N ILE A 624 1.17 41.03 -3.91
CA ILE A 624 0.79 40.49 -2.60
C ILE A 624 2.04 40.33 -1.69
N ASP A 625 1.84 40.58 -0.39
CA ASP A 625 2.88 40.68 0.63
C ASP A 625 3.37 39.30 1.12
N PRO A 626 4.62 39.20 1.60
CA PRO A 626 5.19 37.93 2.01
C PRO A 626 4.68 37.47 3.39
N PRO A 627 4.76 36.18 3.70
CA PRO A 627 4.41 35.63 5.00
C PRO A 627 5.51 35.88 6.05
N GLY A 628 5.11 36.29 7.26
CA GLY A 628 5.98 36.29 8.44
C GLY A 628 7.17 37.27 8.37
N SER A 629 8.22 37.00 9.17
CA SER A 629 9.37 37.90 9.35
C SER A 629 10.54 37.69 8.37
N ASN A 630 10.62 36.54 7.70
CA ASN A 630 11.76 36.19 6.84
C ASN A 630 11.51 36.50 5.36
N ASN A 631 10.31 36.95 5.03
CA ASN A 631 9.89 37.38 3.70
C ASN A 631 9.97 36.32 2.56
N THR A 632 10.28 35.05 2.85
CA THR A 632 10.35 33.97 1.85
C THR A 632 9.00 33.26 1.66
N HIS A 633 8.63 32.93 0.43
CA HIS A 633 7.38 32.21 0.13
C HIS A 633 7.54 31.19 -1.03
N VAL A 634 6.50 30.40 -1.32
CA VAL A 634 6.49 29.34 -2.38
C VAL A 634 6.62 29.86 -3.83
N GLY A 635 6.75 31.17 -4.03
CA GLY A 635 6.72 31.77 -5.35
C GLY A 635 5.30 31.95 -5.93
N PRO A 636 5.19 32.44 -7.17
CA PRO A 636 3.93 32.83 -7.79
C PRO A 636 3.24 31.73 -8.61
N THR A 637 3.91 30.61 -8.82
CA THR A 637 3.45 29.50 -9.65
C THR A 637 2.46 28.64 -8.86
N TRP A 638 1.35 28.24 -9.49
CA TRP A 638 0.40 27.33 -8.86
C TRP A 638 0.97 25.91 -8.85
N ALA A 639 0.85 25.24 -7.71
CA ALA A 639 1.11 23.81 -7.63
C ALA A 639 -0.04 23.02 -8.29
N PHE A 640 0.24 21.78 -8.67
CA PHE A 640 -0.73 20.85 -9.22
C PHE A 640 -0.56 19.50 -8.55
N ASP A 641 -1.65 18.99 -7.98
CA ASP A 641 -1.72 17.63 -7.47
C ASP A 641 -2.35 16.72 -8.54
N ALA A 642 -1.51 15.97 -9.24
CA ALA A 642 -1.94 15.12 -10.35
C ALA A 642 -2.94 14.00 -9.95
N PRO A 643 -2.77 13.29 -8.80
CA PRO A 643 -3.70 12.24 -8.40
C PRO A 643 -5.14 12.74 -8.20
N THR A 644 -5.31 13.90 -7.58
CA THR A 644 -6.65 14.50 -7.36
C THR A 644 -7.06 15.47 -8.46
N GLN A 645 -6.18 15.73 -9.44
CA GLN A 645 -6.35 16.76 -10.49
C GLN A 645 -6.65 18.13 -9.87
N THR A 646 -5.98 18.51 -8.78
CA THR A 646 -6.28 19.76 -8.07
C THR A 646 -5.25 20.86 -8.38
N PHE A 647 -5.72 22.03 -8.79
CA PHE A 647 -4.91 23.24 -8.88
C PHE A 647 -4.80 23.91 -7.51
N LEU A 648 -3.56 24.17 -7.09
CA LEU A 648 -3.27 24.66 -5.74
C LEU A 648 -2.65 26.06 -5.82
N PRO A 649 -3.37 27.10 -5.38
CA PRO A 649 -2.89 28.47 -5.49
C PRO A 649 -1.65 28.71 -4.61
N PRO A 650 -0.78 29.67 -4.98
CA PRO A 650 0.38 30.04 -4.18
C PRO A 650 -0.01 30.79 -2.89
N ILE A 651 -1.28 31.15 -2.73
CA ILE A 651 -1.84 31.82 -1.58
C ILE A 651 -2.73 30.89 -0.75
N VAL A 652 -2.73 31.12 0.56
CA VAL A 652 -3.55 30.42 1.54
C VAL A 652 -5.05 30.67 1.28
N GLN A 653 -5.84 29.61 1.32
CA GLN A 653 -7.30 29.67 1.22
C GLN A 653 -7.97 29.73 2.61
N THR A 654 -9.28 29.97 2.61
CA THR A 654 -10.09 29.92 3.82
C THR A 654 -10.06 28.52 4.45
N ASN A 655 -10.18 28.46 5.78
CA ASN A 655 -10.19 27.22 6.58
C ASN A 655 -8.89 26.39 6.54
N ASN A 656 -7.77 26.97 6.08
CA ASN A 656 -6.46 26.29 6.14
C ASN A 656 -6.14 25.81 7.57
N PRO A 657 -5.42 24.69 7.73
CA PRO A 657 -5.17 24.09 9.05
C PRO A 657 -4.46 25.02 10.04
N GLY A 658 -3.63 25.94 9.56
CA GLY A 658 -2.88 26.89 10.39
C GLY A 658 -3.65 28.14 10.82
N ASN A 659 -4.91 28.31 10.38
CA ASN A 659 -5.70 29.54 10.57
C ASN A 659 -4.98 30.82 10.09
N HIS A 660 -4.14 30.71 9.07
CA HIS A 660 -3.47 31.86 8.46
C HIS A 660 -4.48 32.71 7.66
N PRO A 661 -4.28 34.04 7.56
CA PRO A 661 -5.17 34.90 6.79
C PRO A 661 -5.22 34.50 5.31
N SER A 662 -6.44 34.31 4.77
CA SER A 662 -6.66 34.03 3.35
C SER A 662 -6.02 35.11 2.48
N GLY A 663 -5.40 34.72 1.37
CA GLY A 663 -4.69 35.62 0.46
C GLY A 663 -3.22 35.89 0.82
N THR A 664 -2.74 35.42 1.96
CA THR A 664 -1.30 35.41 2.29
C THR A 664 -0.58 34.36 1.43
N TYR A 665 0.60 34.64 0.90
CA TYR A 665 1.41 33.60 0.25
C TYR A 665 1.75 32.45 1.20
N LYS A 666 1.78 31.24 0.64
CA LYS A 666 2.25 30.04 1.32
C LYS A 666 3.76 30.08 1.52
N VAL A 667 4.23 29.39 2.55
CA VAL A 667 5.64 29.30 2.91
C VAL A 667 6.24 28.02 2.33
N ASP A 668 7.37 28.12 1.65
CA ASP A 668 8.09 26.94 1.15
C ASP A 668 8.45 26.00 2.31
N PRO A 669 8.31 24.66 2.17
CA PRO A 669 8.61 23.72 3.23
C PRO A 669 10.03 23.87 3.80
N MET A 670 10.99 24.40 3.06
CA MET A 670 12.34 24.71 3.57
C MET A 670 12.41 25.90 4.53
N GLN A 671 11.26 26.46 4.90
CA GLN A 671 11.13 27.49 5.91
C GLN A 671 10.17 27.04 7.03
N GLY A 672 10.55 25.96 7.73
CA GLY A 672 9.81 25.44 8.89
C GLY A 672 8.71 24.42 8.55
N GLY A 673 8.86 23.68 7.45
CA GLY A 673 7.94 22.62 7.02
C GLY A 673 6.67 23.10 6.34
N GLY A 674 6.45 24.42 6.26
CA GLY A 674 5.23 25.00 5.69
C GLY A 674 3.96 24.60 6.45
N ASN A 675 4.09 24.16 7.71
CA ASN A 675 2.98 23.58 8.46
C ASN A 675 1.87 24.61 8.68
N GLY A 676 0.64 24.24 8.34
CA GLY A 676 -0.55 25.08 8.45
C GLY A 676 -0.87 25.88 7.18
N TYR A 677 0.06 26.02 6.23
CA TYR A 677 -0.12 26.77 4.98
C TYR A 677 -0.75 25.96 3.85
N GLN A 678 -0.90 24.64 4.02
CA GLN A 678 -1.54 23.75 3.06
C GLN A 678 -3.06 23.95 2.99
N GLU A 679 -3.68 23.36 1.97
CA GLU A 679 -5.13 23.34 1.85
C GLU A 679 -5.78 22.36 2.84
N PRO A 680 -7.06 22.55 3.24
CA PRO A 680 -7.69 21.77 4.30
C PRO A 680 -7.71 20.25 4.08
N VAL A 681 -7.71 19.82 2.81
CA VAL A 681 -7.75 18.38 2.43
C VAL A 681 -6.37 17.75 2.29
N PHE A 682 -5.30 18.54 2.40
CA PHE A 682 -3.92 18.10 2.24
C PHE A 682 -3.20 18.06 3.59
N LEU A 683 -2.29 17.11 3.76
CA LEU A 683 -1.51 16.89 4.97
C LEU A 683 -0.25 17.76 5.03
N MET A 684 0.31 18.13 3.88
CA MET A 684 1.57 18.88 3.80
C MET A 684 1.51 20.01 2.76
N ASN A 685 2.35 21.03 2.92
CA ASN A 685 2.43 22.11 1.94
C ASN A 685 3.26 21.72 0.71
N HIS A 686 3.08 22.41 -0.42
CA HIS A 686 3.90 22.20 -1.61
C HIS A 686 5.21 22.97 -1.53
N PHE A 687 6.28 22.38 -2.07
CA PHE A 687 7.50 23.08 -2.42
C PHE A 687 7.25 24.13 -3.49
N SER A 688 8.06 25.19 -3.51
CA SER A 688 8.10 26.11 -4.65
C SER A 688 8.58 25.38 -5.91
N ASP A 689 8.23 25.91 -7.08
CA ASP A 689 8.75 25.43 -8.37
C ASP A 689 10.29 25.53 -8.45
N TYR A 690 10.90 26.52 -7.79
CA TYR A 690 12.36 26.62 -7.63
C TYR A 690 12.92 25.44 -6.83
N SER A 691 12.36 25.17 -5.64
CA SER A 691 12.75 24.01 -4.81
C SER A 691 12.60 22.69 -5.58
N MET A 692 11.50 22.53 -6.31
CA MET A 692 11.26 21.35 -7.15
C MET A 692 12.28 21.21 -8.27
N ASN A 693 12.66 22.31 -8.92
CA ASN A 693 13.71 22.32 -9.92
C ASN A 693 15.07 21.91 -9.32
N GLN A 694 15.44 22.44 -8.15
CA GLN A 694 16.68 22.06 -7.45
C GLN A 694 16.69 20.58 -7.04
N MET A 695 15.59 20.08 -6.47
CA MET A 695 15.44 18.67 -6.10
C MET A 695 15.55 17.75 -7.31
N ARG A 696 14.90 18.09 -8.42
CA ARG A 696 14.99 17.35 -9.69
C ARG A 696 16.43 17.27 -10.20
N ASN A 697 17.12 18.41 -10.26
CA ASN A 697 18.52 18.47 -10.70
C ASN A 697 19.45 17.63 -9.80
N TYR A 698 19.21 17.68 -8.47
CA TYR A 698 19.96 16.85 -7.53
C TYR A 698 19.72 15.37 -7.78
N LEU A 699 18.46 14.94 -7.91
CA LEU A 699 18.11 13.54 -8.15
C LEU A 699 18.75 13.01 -9.43
N GLU A 700 18.64 13.74 -10.54
CA GLU A 700 19.23 13.37 -11.83
C GLU A 700 20.75 13.24 -11.79
N GLY A 701 21.43 14.13 -11.06
CA GLY A 701 22.89 14.09 -10.90
C GLY A 701 23.39 13.10 -9.84
N HIS A 702 22.57 12.78 -8.85
CA HIS A 702 22.97 12.01 -7.67
C HIS A 702 22.63 10.52 -7.81
N VAL A 703 21.41 10.18 -8.24
CA VAL A 703 20.90 8.80 -8.20
C VAL A 703 21.63 7.90 -9.20
N VAL A 704 22.04 6.73 -8.72
CA VAL A 704 22.69 5.67 -9.51
C VAL A 704 21.85 4.41 -9.40
N ILE A 705 21.46 3.86 -10.54
CA ILE A 705 20.63 2.65 -10.63
C ILE A 705 21.43 1.48 -11.15
N TRP A 706 20.95 0.26 -10.92
CA TRP A 706 21.42 -0.90 -11.67
C TRP A 706 20.75 -0.94 -13.04
N ASN A 707 21.54 -1.01 -14.12
CA ASN A 707 21.03 -1.15 -15.48
C ASN A 707 21.23 -2.60 -15.95
N ASP A 708 20.14 -3.36 -16.09
CA ASP A 708 20.17 -4.77 -16.48
C ASP A 708 20.76 -5.01 -17.87
N ASN A 709 20.57 -4.08 -18.81
CA ASN A 709 21.12 -4.18 -20.16
C ASN A 709 22.65 -4.02 -20.17
N LEU A 710 23.19 -3.24 -19.23
CA LEU A 710 24.64 -3.05 -19.06
C LEU A 710 25.26 -4.06 -18.10
N GLY A 711 24.46 -4.68 -17.23
CA GLY A 711 24.95 -5.52 -16.13
C GLY A 711 25.83 -4.75 -15.15
N GLN A 712 25.60 -3.43 -14.99
CA GLN A 712 26.41 -2.52 -14.18
C GLN A 712 25.55 -1.40 -13.58
N TYR A 713 26.07 -0.74 -12.55
CA TYR A 713 25.49 0.50 -12.03
C TYR A 713 25.73 1.64 -13.02
N ALA A 714 24.77 2.54 -13.19
CA ALA A 714 24.85 3.68 -14.10
C ALA A 714 24.09 4.90 -13.57
N SER A 715 24.60 6.08 -13.88
CA SER A 715 23.91 7.36 -13.67
C SER A 715 23.25 7.85 -14.96
N TRP A 716 22.34 8.82 -14.81
CA TRP A 716 21.62 9.41 -15.93
C TRP A 716 22.56 10.07 -16.94
N ASN A 717 22.23 9.94 -18.22
CA ASN A 717 22.90 10.62 -19.33
C ASN A 717 21.86 11.35 -20.18
N GLN A 718 21.77 12.68 -20.01
CA GLN A 718 20.80 13.52 -20.69
C GLN A 718 20.86 13.39 -22.23
N ALA A 719 22.06 13.23 -22.80
CA ALA A 719 22.22 13.14 -24.25
C ALA A 719 21.75 11.80 -24.82
N ALA A 720 21.85 10.73 -24.02
CA ALA A 720 21.35 9.40 -24.39
C ALA A 720 19.88 9.18 -24.01
N ALA A 721 19.30 10.08 -23.21
CA ALA A 721 17.97 9.91 -22.61
C ALA A 721 17.82 8.59 -21.83
N ASP A 722 18.91 8.10 -21.22
CA ASP A 722 18.95 6.82 -20.52
C ASP A 722 20.09 6.76 -19.48
N TYR A 723 20.00 5.84 -18.52
CA TYR A 723 21.03 5.55 -17.51
C TYR A 723 22.19 4.75 -18.11
N THR A 724 23.07 5.44 -18.83
CA THR A 724 24.18 4.81 -19.59
C THR A 724 25.57 5.20 -19.10
N SER A 725 25.69 6.16 -18.19
CA SER A 725 26.98 6.57 -17.61
C SER A 725 27.41 5.57 -16.54
N THR A 726 28.17 4.54 -16.92
CA THR A 726 28.57 3.43 -16.04
C THR A 726 29.37 3.89 -14.81
N VAL A 727 29.06 3.33 -13.65
CA VAL A 727 29.71 3.54 -12.36
C VAL A 727 30.31 2.21 -11.89
N SER A 728 31.60 2.21 -11.56
CA SER A 728 32.28 1.01 -11.07
C SER A 728 31.82 0.64 -9.66
N ASN A 729 31.54 -0.65 -9.43
CA ASN A 729 31.34 -1.20 -8.10
C ASN A 729 32.45 -2.19 -7.74
N ASN A 730 33.06 -2.03 -6.58
CA ASN A 730 34.12 -2.92 -6.06
C ASN A 730 33.60 -3.97 -5.07
N GLY A 731 32.28 -4.10 -4.91
CA GLY A 731 31.63 -5.05 -4.01
C GLY A 731 31.11 -4.42 -2.70
N VAL A 732 31.51 -3.18 -2.39
CA VAL A 732 31.04 -2.46 -1.18
C VAL A 732 30.48 -1.07 -1.45
N GLN A 733 30.86 -0.41 -2.54
CA GLN A 733 30.33 0.91 -2.89
C GLN A 733 28.84 0.87 -3.24
N PHE A 734 28.42 -0.18 -3.95
CA PHE A 734 27.04 -0.48 -4.25
C PHE A 734 26.74 -1.94 -3.90
N PRO A 735 25.46 -2.31 -3.72
CA PRO A 735 25.08 -3.68 -3.46
C PRO A 735 25.61 -4.68 -4.51
N ILE A 736 25.96 -5.88 -4.06
CA ILE A 736 26.15 -7.05 -4.93
C ILE A 736 24.84 -7.81 -5.14
N GLU A 737 23.94 -7.76 -4.15
CA GLU A 737 22.57 -8.25 -4.23
C GLU A 737 21.62 -7.15 -3.74
N ARG A 738 20.53 -6.93 -4.48
CA ARG A 738 19.55 -5.86 -4.25
C ARG A 738 18.18 -6.48 -4.01
N ASP A 739 17.33 -5.76 -3.29
CA ASP A 739 15.91 -6.10 -3.11
C ASP A 739 15.70 -7.50 -2.50
N VAL A 740 16.57 -7.86 -1.54
CA VAL A 740 16.55 -9.14 -0.83
C VAL A 740 16.20 -8.97 0.64
N PRO A 741 15.57 -9.96 1.30
CA PRO A 741 15.35 -9.94 2.74
C PRO A 741 16.69 -9.98 3.51
N VAL A 742 16.93 -8.97 4.35
CA VAL A 742 18.14 -8.83 5.16
C VAL A 742 17.82 -8.63 6.63
N ILE A 743 18.75 -9.02 7.49
CA ILE A 743 18.78 -8.68 8.92
C ILE A 743 20.01 -7.82 9.15
N SER A 744 19.85 -6.60 9.66
CA SER A 744 20.97 -5.72 10.01
C SER A 744 21.46 -6.01 11.41
N VAL A 745 22.77 -6.17 11.56
CA VAL A 745 23.47 -6.22 12.84
C VAL A 745 24.22 -4.91 13.02
N MET A 746 23.84 -4.13 14.03
CA MET A 746 24.38 -2.79 14.29
C MET A 746 25.10 -2.72 15.63
N ALA A 747 26.17 -1.95 15.69
CA ALA A 747 27.01 -1.81 16.87
C ALA A 747 27.55 -0.39 17.02
N SER A 748 27.57 0.10 18.26
CA SER A 748 28.32 1.29 18.67
C SER A 748 29.60 0.84 19.38
N VAL A 749 30.73 1.42 18.98
CA VAL A 749 32.09 1.02 19.38
C VAL A 749 32.85 2.25 19.88
N SER A 750 33.37 2.17 21.10
CA SER A 750 34.24 3.20 21.67
C SER A 750 35.35 2.57 22.49
N GLY A 751 36.59 2.95 22.18
CA GLY A 751 37.76 2.69 23.03
C GLY A 751 37.94 3.71 24.15
N ALA A 752 37.31 4.89 24.04
CA ALA A 752 37.40 5.96 25.01
C ALA A 752 36.63 5.63 26.30
N ASN A 753 36.95 6.31 27.40
CA ASN A 753 36.21 6.20 28.66
C ASN A 753 35.11 7.28 28.74
N PRO A 754 33.89 6.96 29.22
CA PRO A 754 33.45 5.65 29.70
C PRO A 754 33.29 4.63 28.54
N LYS A 755 33.58 3.35 28.82
CA LYS A 755 33.39 2.26 27.84
C LYS A 755 31.89 2.07 27.59
N VAL A 756 31.40 2.54 26.45
CA VAL A 756 29.97 2.51 26.07
C VAL A 756 29.66 1.56 24.90
N SER A 757 30.61 0.70 24.51
CA SER A 757 30.42 -0.21 23.38
C SER A 757 29.21 -1.13 23.57
N MET A 758 28.40 -1.29 22.52
CA MET A 758 27.13 -2.02 22.56
C MET A 758 26.75 -2.56 21.19
N ALA A 759 26.36 -3.83 21.14
CA ALA A 759 25.63 -4.40 20.00
C ALA A 759 24.13 -4.19 20.25
N TYR A 760 23.43 -3.69 19.24
CA TYR A 760 21.98 -3.53 19.26
C TYR A 760 21.28 -4.86 18.93
N PRO A 761 20.00 -5.02 19.32
CA PRO A 761 19.16 -6.09 18.78
C PRO A 761 19.20 -6.11 17.24
N PRO A 762 19.10 -7.29 16.61
CA PRO A 762 19.07 -7.41 15.16
C PRO A 762 17.83 -6.72 14.58
N ILE A 763 18.00 -6.01 13.47
CA ILE A 763 16.94 -5.21 12.84
C ILE A 763 16.48 -5.93 11.57
N GLY A 764 15.23 -6.38 11.52
CA GLY A 764 14.64 -7.08 10.38
C GLY A 764 14.00 -8.42 10.75
N PRO A 765 13.60 -9.23 9.75
CA PRO A 765 13.94 -9.07 8.32
C PRO A 765 13.24 -7.90 7.64
N TYR A 766 13.89 -7.25 6.69
CA TYR A 766 13.29 -6.25 5.80
C TYR A 766 13.91 -6.31 4.39
N THR A 767 13.25 -5.75 3.38
CA THR A 767 13.78 -5.69 2.01
C THR A 767 14.91 -4.68 1.93
N GLY A 768 16.14 -5.16 1.81
CA GLY A 768 17.34 -4.35 1.79
C GLY A 768 18.32 -4.78 0.70
N SER A 769 19.61 -4.73 1.02
CA SER A 769 20.68 -4.98 0.07
C SER A 769 21.90 -5.56 0.77
N LEU A 770 22.67 -6.36 0.07
CA LEU A 770 23.89 -6.99 0.58
C LEU A 770 25.12 -6.42 -0.15
N ILE A 771 26.14 -6.11 0.63
CA ILE A 771 27.51 -5.86 0.15
C ILE A 771 28.40 -7.06 0.50
N GLN A 772 29.60 -7.08 -0.05
CA GLN A 772 30.60 -8.06 0.37
C GLN A 772 30.96 -7.84 1.85
N LEU A 773 30.84 -8.90 2.65
CA LEU A 773 31.33 -8.98 4.03
C LEU A 773 32.64 -9.76 4.08
N PHE A 774 33.43 -9.56 5.14
CA PHE A 774 34.79 -10.07 5.25
C PHE A 774 34.99 -10.90 6.51
N ASP A 775 35.39 -12.16 6.34
CA ASP A 775 35.75 -13.05 7.43
C ASP A 775 37.21 -12.79 7.88
N PRO A 776 37.45 -12.38 9.14
CA PRO A 776 38.81 -12.11 9.63
C PRO A 776 39.73 -13.33 9.65
N THR A 777 39.20 -14.55 9.58
CA THR A 777 39.99 -15.79 9.47
C THR A 777 40.49 -16.05 8.04
N SER A 778 39.80 -15.53 7.02
CA SER A 778 40.15 -15.69 5.60
C SER A 778 41.24 -14.70 5.17
N ALA A 779 42.41 -15.22 4.74
CA ALA A 779 43.50 -14.36 4.26
C ALA A 779 43.16 -13.54 3.01
N THR A 780 42.30 -14.08 2.15
CA THR A 780 41.81 -13.39 0.95
C THR A 780 40.87 -12.25 1.31
N ASP A 781 39.95 -12.49 2.25
CA ASP A 781 39.00 -11.48 2.72
C ASP A 781 39.74 -10.35 3.40
N ARG A 782 40.73 -10.66 4.25
CA ARG A 782 41.62 -9.68 4.88
C ARG A 782 42.30 -8.74 3.88
N ALA A 783 42.97 -9.30 2.88
CA ALA A 783 43.65 -8.51 1.86
C ALA A 783 42.68 -7.63 1.05
N THR A 784 41.46 -8.13 0.81
CA THR A 784 40.42 -7.39 0.09
C THR A 784 39.87 -6.26 0.97
N ALA A 785 39.48 -6.57 2.22
CA ALA A 785 38.97 -5.63 3.20
C ALA A 785 39.93 -4.45 3.39
N GLN A 786 41.23 -4.72 3.54
CA GLN A 786 42.27 -3.70 3.66
C GLN A 786 42.28 -2.72 2.47
N SER A 787 41.92 -3.18 1.27
CA SER A 787 41.93 -2.34 0.07
C SER A 787 40.64 -1.55 -0.13
N ILE A 788 39.48 -2.04 0.31
CA ILE A 788 38.18 -1.48 -0.12
C ILE A 788 37.19 -1.19 1.01
N PHE A 789 37.42 -1.69 2.23
CA PHE A 789 36.45 -1.66 3.32
C PHE A 789 37.00 -1.05 4.62
N ALA A 790 38.23 -1.40 4.99
CA ALA A 790 38.83 -0.93 6.23
C ALA A 790 39.03 0.60 6.22
N PRO A 791 38.72 1.29 7.32
CA PRO A 791 39.09 2.70 7.48
C PRO A 791 40.62 2.84 7.56
N ALA A 792 41.14 4.06 7.47
CA ALA A 792 42.58 4.31 7.48
C ALA A 792 43.26 3.86 8.79
N GLU A 793 42.49 3.86 9.86
CA GLU A 793 42.90 3.48 11.21
C GLU A 793 42.76 1.97 11.50
N GLY A 794 42.21 1.17 10.57
CA GLY A 794 42.10 -0.29 10.69
C GLY A 794 40.71 -0.81 11.10
N CYS A 795 40.45 -2.10 10.84
CA CYS A 795 39.27 -2.82 11.32
C CYS A 795 39.58 -3.44 12.69
N ASP A 796 39.50 -2.64 13.75
CA ASP A 796 39.88 -3.06 15.10
C ASP A 796 38.79 -3.83 15.85
N VAL A 797 37.58 -3.93 15.28
CA VAL A 797 36.46 -4.63 15.90
C VAL A 797 35.79 -5.55 14.90
N CYS A 798 35.51 -6.78 15.34
CA CYS A 798 34.71 -7.74 14.62
C CYS A 798 33.39 -8.02 15.35
N VAL A 799 32.40 -8.47 14.60
CA VAL A 799 31.15 -8.99 15.15
C VAL A 799 31.07 -10.50 14.91
N ARG A 800 30.85 -11.26 15.99
CA ARG A 800 30.58 -12.70 15.92
C ARG A 800 29.09 -12.93 16.12
N VAL A 801 28.45 -13.58 15.16
CA VAL A 801 27.01 -13.77 15.10
C VAL A 801 26.69 -15.26 15.08
N ILE A 802 25.71 -15.70 15.87
CA ILE A 802 25.05 -17.00 15.66
C ILE A 802 23.77 -16.73 14.88
N GLN A 803 23.69 -17.26 13.66
CA GLN A 803 22.53 -17.16 12.79
C GLN A 803 22.15 -18.55 12.26
N GLY A 804 20.88 -18.94 12.42
CA GLY A 804 20.42 -20.27 12.00
C GLY A 804 21.17 -21.43 12.68
N GLY A 805 21.72 -21.19 13.88
CA GLY A 805 22.57 -22.14 14.61
C GLY A 805 24.04 -22.21 14.14
N ILE A 806 24.43 -21.42 13.14
CA ILE A 806 25.80 -21.34 12.63
C ILE A 806 26.48 -20.09 13.17
N GLU A 807 27.68 -20.24 13.72
CA GLU A 807 28.51 -19.12 14.17
C GLU A 807 29.38 -18.60 13.01
N LYS A 808 29.32 -17.29 12.73
CA LYS A 808 30.17 -16.59 11.75
C LYS A 808 30.77 -15.34 12.38
N THR A 809 31.95 -14.93 11.95
CA THR A 809 32.60 -13.68 12.41
C THR A 809 32.85 -12.77 11.21
N TYR A 810 32.53 -11.49 11.33
CA TYR A 810 32.70 -10.48 10.29
C TYR A 810 33.45 -9.27 10.81
N MET A 811 34.29 -8.65 9.98
CA MET A 811 34.90 -7.36 10.32
C MET A 811 33.88 -6.23 10.29
N LEU A 812 34.04 -5.26 11.19
CA LEU A 812 33.37 -3.96 11.11
C LEU A 812 34.37 -2.89 10.67
N ALA A 813 33.90 -1.90 9.91
CA ALA A 813 34.70 -0.74 9.51
C ALA A 813 34.87 0.27 10.67
N ALA A 814 35.30 -0.21 11.83
CA ALA A 814 35.44 0.58 13.06
C ALA A 814 36.85 0.43 13.64
N SER A 815 37.47 1.57 13.97
CA SER A 815 38.74 1.63 14.68
C SER A 815 38.55 1.67 16.19
N TRP A 816 39.61 1.32 16.93
CA TRP A 816 39.65 1.27 18.39
C TRP A 816 40.73 2.20 18.94
N GLU A 817 40.32 3.38 19.40
CA GLU A 817 41.25 4.42 19.87
C GLU A 817 41.08 4.68 21.38
N PRO A 818 41.78 3.96 22.27
CA PRO A 818 41.58 4.09 23.72
C PRO A 818 42.13 5.40 24.31
N GLY A 819 43.00 6.10 23.59
CA GLY A 819 43.61 7.36 24.00
C GLY A 819 42.95 8.61 23.41
N ILE A 820 41.89 8.45 22.62
CA ILE A 820 41.19 9.58 22.02
C ILE A 820 40.46 10.39 23.11
N ASP A 821 40.37 11.71 22.90
CA ASP A 821 39.55 12.57 23.75
C ASP A 821 38.07 12.13 23.65
N PRO A 822 37.43 11.70 24.76
CA PRO A 822 36.07 11.18 24.72
C PRO A 822 35.01 12.23 24.33
N LEU A 823 35.38 13.51 24.27
CA LEU A 823 34.50 14.59 23.81
C LEU A 823 34.50 14.74 22.28
N GLN A 824 35.45 14.11 21.58
CA GLN A 824 35.50 14.18 20.12
C GLN A 824 34.46 13.26 19.49
N GLY A 825 33.81 13.73 18.42
CA GLY A 825 32.76 12.95 17.75
C GLY A 825 33.24 11.63 17.13
N ASN A 826 34.54 11.48 16.85
CA ASN A 826 35.14 10.22 16.39
C ASN A 826 35.57 9.27 17.52
N SER A 827 35.37 9.63 18.79
CA SER A 827 35.59 8.72 19.92
C SER A 827 34.54 7.60 20.02
N LEU A 828 33.46 7.72 19.26
CA LEU A 828 32.45 6.70 19.05
C LEU A 828 32.29 6.44 17.54
N ARG A 829 32.26 5.17 17.16
CA ARG A 829 31.89 4.71 15.81
C ARG A 829 30.63 3.87 15.90
N THR A 830 29.70 4.06 14.98
CA THR A 830 28.53 3.20 14.85
C THR A 830 28.55 2.61 13.46
N GLU A 831 28.58 1.28 13.40
CA GLU A 831 28.65 0.51 12.16
C GLU A 831 27.57 -0.56 12.12
N ALA A 832 27.16 -0.95 10.92
CA ALA A 832 26.22 -2.03 10.72
C ALA A 832 26.61 -2.88 9.51
N ILE A 833 26.18 -4.14 9.51
CA ILE A 833 26.28 -5.07 8.38
C ILE A 833 24.92 -5.69 8.11
N ASN A 834 24.62 -5.97 6.84
CA ASN A 834 23.42 -6.70 6.45
C ASN A 834 23.76 -8.17 6.25
N LEU A 835 23.03 -9.05 6.93
CA LEU A 835 23.10 -10.51 6.78
C LEU A 835 21.91 -10.99 5.94
N PRO A 836 22.06 -12.04 5.11
CA PRO A 836 20.94 -12.63 4.41
C PRO A 836 19.92 -13.20 5.41
N ALA A 837 18.65 -12.81 5.34
CA ALA A 837 17.64 -13.38 6.24
C ALA A 837 17.41 -14.88 5.99
N ALA A 838 17.72 -15.36 4.78
CA ALA A 838 17.64 -16.77 4.40
C ALA A 838 18.59 -17.69 5.22
N ASP A 839 19.62 -17.12 5.85
CA ASP A 839 20.53 -17.86 6.75
C ASP A 839 19.89 -18.17 8.11
N GLY A 840 18.65 -17.74 8.35
CA GLY A 840 17.89 -17.98 9.57
C GLY A 840 17.94 -16.83 10.56
N GLU A 841 17.38 -17.05 11.75
CA GLU A 841 17.31 -16.04 12.80
C GLU A 841 18.67 -15.81 13.48
N VAL A 842 18.96 -14.54 13.80
CA VAL A 842 20.11 -14.14 14.63
C VAL A 842 19.77 -14.31 16.11
N THR A 843 20.46 -15.21 16.80
CA THR A 843 20.19 -15.53 18.22
C THR A 843 21.25 -15.00 19.18
N ARG A 844 22.42 -14.61 18.66
CA ARG A 844 23.52 -14.04 19.46
C ARG A 844 24.42 -13.13 18.62
N ILE A 845 24.86 -12.02 19.22
CA ILE A 845 25.81 -11.07 18.65
C ILE A 845 26.88 -10.77 19.71
N GLN A 846 28.16 -10.93 19.38
CA GLN A 846 29.28 -10.54 20.23
C GLN A 846 30.17 -9.52 19.52
N LEU A 847 30.47 -8.41 20.19
CA LEU A 847 31.49 -7.46 19.76
C LEU A 847 32.85 -7.88 20.29
N LEU A 848 33.79 -8.07 19.37
CA LEU A 848 35.12 -8.58 19.66
C LEU A 848 36.16 -7.50 19.37
N LEU A 849 37.03 -7.23 20.34
CA LEU A 849 38.22 -6.42 20.11
C LEU A 849 39.24 -7.23 19.30
N THR A 850 39.53 -6.78 18.09
CA THR A 850 40.37 -7.46 17.10
C THR A 850 41.29 -6.45 16.39
N PRO A 851 42.32 -5.92 17.06
CA PRO A 851 43.13 -4.84 16.51
C PRO A 851 43.75 -5.16 15.15
N ASP A 852 43.55 -4.28 14.17
CA ASP A 852 43.87 -4.44 12.75
C ASP A 852 43.51 -5.82 12.19
N ALA A 853 42.25 -6.27 12.31
CA ALA A 853 41.84 -7.62 11.91
C ALA A 853 42.12 -7.92 10.43
N GLU A 854 42.14 -6.91 9.57
CA GLU A 854 42.51 -7.02 8.16
C GLU A 854 44.01 -7.29 7.94
N ILE A 855 44.86 -7.01 8.92
CA ILE A 855 46.31 -7.30 8.90
C ILE A 855 46.61 -8.55 9.73
N ASN A 856 46.19 -8.54 11.00
CA ASN A 856 46.55 -9.52 12.02
C ASN A 856 45.66 -10.77 12.03
N GLY A 857 44.46 -10.67 11.46
CA GLY A 857 43.43 -11.70 11.56
C GLY A 857 42.80 -11.81 12.95
N LEU A 858 41.92 -12.80 13.10
CA LEU A 858 41.20 -13.02 14.36
C LEU A 858 42.14 -13.51 15.47
N PRO A 859 42.26 -12.81 16.62
CA PRO A 859 43.01 -13.30 17.77
C PRO A 859 42.44 -14.62 18.30
N ALA A 860 43.29 -15.45 18.94
CA ALA A 860 42.85 -16.72 19.50
C ALA A 860 41.81 -16.55 20.65
N ASN A 861 41.96 -15.49 21.45
CA ASN A 861 41.07 -15.16 22.55
C ASN A 861 40.78 -13.65 22.53
N PRO A 862 39.92 -13.17 21.63
CA PRO A 862 39.59 -11.74 21.56
C PRO A 862 38.80 -11.31 22.80
N GLU A 863 39.02 -10.09 23.28
CA GLU A 863 38.20 -9.49 24.36
C GLU A 863 36.78 -9.28 23.83
N VAL A 864 35.79 -9.77 24.56
CA VAL A 864 34.37 -9.52 24.26
C VAL A 864 33.98 -8.19 24.89
N LEU A 865 33.72 -7.19 24.05
CA LEU A 865 33.35 -5.84 24.45
C LEU A 865 31.87 -5.74 24.86
N HIS A 866 31.01 -6.51 24.18
CA HIS A 866 29.58 -6.59 24.45
C HIS A 866 29.00 -7.89 23.91
N THR A 867 27.95 -8.43 24.56
CA THR A 867 27.15 -9.51 24.02
C THR A 867 25.67 -9.12 24.05
N TRP A 868 24.98 -9.26 22.93
CA TRP A 868 23.52 -9.32 22.85
C TRP A 868 23.11 -10.77 22.59
N ALA A 869 22.06 -11.25 23.25
CA ALA A 869 21.55 -12.61 23.12
C ALA A 869 20.02 -12.63 23.22
N LYS A 870 19.38 -13.35 22.30
CA LYS A 870 17.93 -13.55 22.31
C LYS A 870 17.52 -14.40 23.53
N ILE A 871 16.43 -14.02 24.20
CA ILE A 871 15.78 -14.82 25.24
C ILE A 871 14.97 -15.92 24.54
N VAL A 872 15.05 -17.16 25.04
CA VAL A 872 14.35 -18.32 24.48
C VAL A 872 13.56 -19.03 25.58
N PRO A 873 12.26 -19.37 25.37
CA PRO A 873 11.48 -19.15 24.13
C PRO A 873 11.07 -17.67 23.93
N ASN A 874 10.88 -17.28 22.66
CA ASN A 874 10.31 -15.99 22.27
C ASN A 874 9.44 -16.23 21.00
N PRO A 875 8.10 -16.09 21.07
CA PRO A 875 7.32 -15.56 22.20
C PRO A 875 7.46 -16.39 23.47
N ALA A 876 7.24 -15.75 24.62
CA ALA A 876 7.11 -16.48 25.88
C ALA A 876 5.94 -17.48 25.78
N ALA A 877 5.95 -18.50 26.64
CA ALA A 877 4.94 -19.54 26.59
C ALA A 877 4.56 -19.97 28.00
N PHE A 878 3.35 -20.50 28.14
CA PHE A 878 2.90 -21.15 29.37
C PHE A 878 3.38 -22.61 29.40
N ASP A 879 4.07 -22.99 30.47
CA ASP A 879 4.30 -24.39 30.85
C ASP A 879 3.07 -24.97 31.58
N LEU A 880 2.32 -24.10 32.26
CA LEU A 880 0.97 -24.35 32.77
C LEU A 880 0.08 -23.18 32.36
N ALA A 881 -0.87 -23.44 31.45
CA ALA A 881 -1.91 -22.47 31.09
C ALA A 881 -2.69 -22.02 32.33
N PRO A 882 -3.27 -20.80 32.34
CA PRO A 882 -4.14 -20.33 33.40
C PRO A 882 -5.19 -21.40 33.73
N ILE A 883 -5.25 -21.81 34.99
CA ILE A 883 -6.21 -22.79 35.49
C ILE A 883 -6.80 -22.29 36.79
N ALA A 884 -8.12 -22.38 36.91
CA ALA A 884 -8.82 -22.02 38.14
C ALA A 884 -8.43 -22.95 39.27
N GLY A 885 -7.85 -22.36 40.32
CA GLY A 885 -7.56 -23.05 41.57
C GLY A 885 -8.74 -23.01 42.54
N SER A 886 -9.60 -22.01 42.42
CA SER A 886 -10.78 -21.82 43.29
C SER A 886 -11.83 -20.92 42.64
N SER A 887 -12.85 -20.53 43.40
CA SER A 887 -13.81 -19.51 43.00
C SER A 887 -13.22 -18.09 42.99
N SER A 888 -11.99 -17.90 43.43
CA SER A 888 -11.36 -16.58 43.55
C SER A 888 -9.88 -16.56 43.18
N ALA A 889 -9.37 -17.61 42.54
CA ALA A 889 -7.97 -17.70 42.16
C ALA A 889 -7.73 -18.46 40.85
N ILE A 890 -6.78 -17.98 40.05
CA ILE A 890 -6.25 -18.62 38.85
C ILE A 890 -4.73 -18.69 38.94
N THR A 891 -4.18 -19.88 38.70
CA THR A 891 -2.74 -20.14 38.71
C THR A 891 -2.22 -20.40 37.30
N MET A 892 -1.03 -19.89 36.99
CA MET A 892 -0.31 -20.11 35.74
C MET A 892 1.19 -20.27 35.99
N ARG A 893 1.89 -20.90 35.02
CA ARG A 893 3.36 -20.99 35.01
C ARG A 893 3.89 -20.81 33.60
N ALA A 894 4.92 -20.00 33.45
CA ALA A 894 5.67 -19.81 32.22
C ALA A 894 6.69 -20.93 31.98
N VAL A 895 7.00 -21.20 30.72
CA VAL A 895 8.18 -21.96 30.33
C VAL A 895 9.42 -21.19 30.79
N PRO A 896 10.35 -21.82 31.53
CA PRO A 896 11.55 -21.13 31.99
C PRO A 896 12.38 -20.57 30.83
N GLY A 897 12.64 -19.26 30.87
CA GLY A 897 13.46 -18.58 29.89
C GLY A 897 14.94 -18.87 30.07
N THR A 898 15.69 -18.82 28.97
CA THR A 898 17.15 -18.90 28.96
C THR A 898 17.74 -17.86 28.01
N THR A 899 18.93 -17.35 28.34
CA THR A 899 19.79 -16.61 27.41
C THR A 899 21.06 -17.42 27.16
N SER A 900 21.67 -17.23 25.99
CA SER A 900 22.96 -17.88 25.68
C SER A 900 24.13 -17.41 26.57
N THR A 901 23.92 -16.34 27.35
CA THR A 901 24.84 -15.75 28.33
C THR A 901 24.58 -16.21 29.77
N GLY A 902 23.40 -16.79 30.06
CA GLY A 902 23.02 -17.23 31.41
C GLY A 902 22.54 -16.10 32.33
N ASP A 903 22.12 -14.97 31.76
CA ASP A 903 21.59 -13.84 32.50
C ASP A 903 20.27 -14.17 33.21
N PRO A 904 19.97 -13.58 34.39
CA PRO A 904 18.73 -13.83 35.12
C PRO A 904 17.49 -13.42 34.32
N ILE A 905 16.46 -14.26 34.33
CA ILE A 905 15.17 -14.02 33.68
C ILE A 905 14.12 -13.62 34.72
N GLU A 906 13.34 -12.59 34.39
CA GLU A 906 12.14 -12.20 35.11
C GLU A 906 10.90 -12.42 34.22
N TYR A 907 9.74 -12.62 34.85
CA TYR A 907 8.46 -12.96 34.23
C TYR A 907 7.40 -11.94 34.64
N PHE A 908 6.53 -11.59 33.70
CA PHE A 908 5.41 -10.68 33.91
C PHE A 908 4.14 -11.31 33.37
N PHE A 909 3.16 -11.54 34.25
CA PHE A 909 1.86 -12.10 33.90
C PHE A 909 0.84 -10.97 33.91
N ALA A 910 0.34 -10.61 32.73
CA ALA A 910 -0.63 -9.54 32.57
C ALA A 910 -2.05 -10.10 32.51
N GLU A 911 -2.93 -9.59 33.36
CA GLU A 911 -4.37 -9.83 33.30
C GLU A 911 -5.00 -8.86 32.29
N VAL A 912 -5.78 -9.38 31.34
CA VAL A 912 -6.34 -8.60 30.23
C VAL A 912 -7.85 -8.74 30.04
N SER A 913 -8.55 -9.54 30.84
CA SER A 913 -10.01 -9.63 30.74
C SER A 913 -10.71 -8.33 31.18
N GLY A 914 -10.08 -7.54 32.05
CA GLY A 914 -10.68 -6.34 32.63
C GLY A 914 -11.78 -6.63 33.66
N ASN A 915 -11.94 -7.90 34.06
CA ASN A 915 -12.93 -8.30 35.03
C ASN A 915 -12.52 -7.90 36.47
N PRO A 916 -13.47 -7.47 37.32
CA PRO A 916 -13.15 -7.02 38.68
C PRO A 916 -12.36 -8.07 39.47
N GLY A 917 -11.37 -7.65 40.25
CA GLY A 917 -10.55 -8.54 41.08
C GLY A 917 -9.32 -9.12 40.39
N GLY A 918 -9.24 -9.09 39.05
CA GLY A 918 -8.06 -9.51 38.30
C GLY A 918 -6.86 -8.58 38.55
N THR A 919 -5.67 -9.16 38.75
CA THR A 919 -4.43 -8.41 39.01
C THR A 919 -3.24 -8.94 38.21
N THR A 920 -2.39 -8.01 37.78
CA THR A 920 -1.14 -8.28 37.06
C THR A 920 0.02 -8.45 38.04
N SER A 921 0.92 -9.41 37.79
CA SER A 921 1.94 -9.85 38.78
C SER A 921 3.03 -8.82 39.11
N GLY A 922 3.26 -7.84 38.24
CA GLY A 922 4.55 -7.14 38.20
C GLY A 922 5.69 -8.08 37.74
N TRP A 923 6.89 -7.54 37.54
CA TRP A 923 8.05 -8.35 37.16
C TRP A 923 8.58 -9.14 38.36
N GLN A 924 8.74 -10.45 38.20
CA GLN A 924 9.18 -11.37 39.25
C GLN A 924 10.16 -12.42 38.72
N SER A 925 11.03 -12.94 39.58
CA SER A 925 11.96 -14.02 39.22
C SER A 925 11.28 -15.39 39.13
N SER A 926 10.10 -15.54 39.75
CA SER A 926 9.30 -16.77 39.69
C SER A 926 8.65 -16.91 38.33
N ALA A 927 8.81 -18.09 37.70
CA ALA A 927 8.08 -18.46 36.50
C ALA A 927 6.62 -18.84 36.80
N SER A 928 6.16 -18.81 38.05
CA SER A 928 4.77 -19.11 38.44
C SER A 928 4.08 -17.88 39.01
N TYR A 929 2.79 -17.73 38.71
CA TYR A 929 1.93 -16.68 39.26
C TYR A 929 0.54 -17.22 39.60
N THR A 930 0.00 -16.79 40.73
CA THR A 930 -1.39 -17.05 41.11
C THR A 930 -2.06 -15.72 41.36
N ASP A 931 -3.05 -15.40 40.53
CA ASP A 931 -3.90 -14.23 40.69
C ASP A 931 -5.05 -14.58 41.64
N ILE A 932 -5.29 -13.74 42.65
CA ILE A 932 -6.19 -14.02 43.78
C ILE A 932 -7.11 -12.84 44.04
N GLY A 933 -8.28 -13.09 44.65
CA GLY A 933 -9.31 -12.07 44.85
C GLY A 933 -10.25 -11.90 43.66
N LEU A 934 -10.26 -12.90 42.78
CA LEU A 934 -11.09 -12.97 41.59
C LEU A 934 -12.56 -13.19 41.94
N GLN A 935 -13.45 -12.77 41.04
CA GLN A 935 -14.89 -13.03 41.14
C GLN A 935 -15.18 -14.48 40.73
N PRO A 936 -16.16 -15.14 41.37
CA PRO A 936 -16.57 -16.49 41.01
C PRO A 936 -17.27 -16.59 39.64
N SER A 937 -17.24 -17.77 39.03
CA SER A 937 -17.81 -18.04 37.69
C SER A 937 -17.39 -17.01 36.63
N THR A 938 -16.22 -16.39 36.79
CA THR A 938 -15.77 -15.28 35.97
C THR A 938 -14.51 -15.68 35.23
N GLU A 939 -14.49 -15.46 33.92
CA GLU A 939 -13.33 -15.75 33.07
C GLU A 939 -12.26 -14.67 33.21
N TYR A 940 -11.03 -15.05 33.48
CA TYR A 940 -9.88 -14.16 33.43
C TYR A 940 -8.92 -14.62 32.37
N SER A 941 -8.24 -13.67 31.75
CA SER A 941 -7.38 -13.90 30.58
C SER A 941 -6.00 -13.35 30.86
N TYR A 942 -4.96 -14.16 30.61
CA TYR A 942 -3.58 -13.81 30.91
C TYR A 942 -2.67 -14.08 29.72
N PHE A 943 -1.66 -13.21 29.55
CA PHE A 943 -0.45 -13.54 28.80
C PHE A 943 0.78 -13.42 29.71
N VAL A 944 1.87 -14.10 29.35
CA VAL A 944 3.16 -13.93 30.01
C VAL A 944 4.20 -13.33 29.08
N THR A 945 5.02 -12.44 29.61
CA THR A 945 6.23 -11.91 28.99
C THR A 945 7.44 -12.25 29.84
N MET A 946 8.60 -12.44 29.22
CA MET A 946 9.88 -12.62 29.91
C MET A 946 10.82 -11.46 29.63
N ARG A 947 11.73 -11.16 30.56
CA ARG A 947 12.81 -10.22 30.31
C ARG A 947 14.14 -10.65 30.90
N SER A 948 15.21 -10.17 30.29
CA SER A 948 16.59 -10.26 30.77
C SER A 948 17.19 -8.86 30.75
N GLY A 949 17.19 -8.19 31.90
CA GLY A 949 17.48 -6.75 31.95
C GLY A 949 16.33 -5.96 31.31
N LEU A 950 16.55 -5.43 30.10
CA LEU A 950 15.55 -4.66 29.34
C LEU A 950 15.16 -5.31 28.01
N GLU A 951 15.81 -6.40 27.64
CA GLU A 951 15.36 -7.22 26.53
C GLU A 951 14.12 -7.98 27.01
N GLU A 952 13.01 -7.84 26.31
CA GLU A 952 11.78 -8.57 26.59
C GLU A 952 11.47 -9.54 25.44
N THR A 953 10.76 -10.62 25.72
CA THR A 953 10.20 -11.48 24.68
C THR A 953 8.90 -10.91 24.15
N ASP A 954 8.44 -11.36 22.99
CA ASP A 954 7.05 -11.23 22.62
C ASP A 954 6.18 -11.92 23.70
N PRO A 955 4.97 -11.38 23.98
CA PRO A 955 4.05 -12.02 24.92
C PRO A 955 3.60 -13.38 24.38
N SER A 956 3.27 -14.29 25.29
CA SER A 956 2.58 -15.53 24.93
C SER A 956 1.21 -15.26 24.31
N ASP A 957 0.61 -16.28 23.71
CA ASP A 957 -0.83 -16.27 23.45
C ASP A 957 -1.60 -15.93 24.74
N VAL A 958 -2.68 -15.17 24.60
CA VAL A 958 -3.63 -14.91 25.69
C VAL A 958 -4.42 -16.18 25.93
N LEU A 959 -4.32 -16.73 27.14
CA LEU A 959 -5.08 -17.90 27.57
C LEU A 959 -6.00 -17.53 28.73
N SER A 960 -7.15 -18.20 28.79
CA SER A 960 -8.22 -17.85 29.71
C SER A 960 -8.62 -19.04 30.58
N SER A 961 -9.11 -18.74 31.78
CA SER A 961 -9.77 -19.72 32.65
C SER A 961 -10.89 -19.05 33.42
N SER A 962 -12.00 -19.76 33.60
CA SER A 962 -13.08 -19.31 34.47
C SER A 962 -12.85 -19.80 35.89
N THR A 963 -12.87 -18.89 36.86
CA THR A 963 -12.92 -19.25 38.27
C THR A 963 -14.13 -20.14 38.55
N HIS A 964 -14.03 -20.99 39.57
CA HIS A 964 -15.14 -21.84 39.96
C HIS A 964 -16.35 -21.01 40.49
N PRO A 965 -17.56 -21.56 40.54
CA PRO A 965 -18.73 -20.88 41.11
C PRO A 965 -18.58 -20.48 42.58
N SER A 966 -19.30 -19.44 43.01
CA SER A 966 -19.21 -18.91 44.38
C SER A 966 -19.78 -19.91 45.38
N GLY A 967 -18.95 -20.46 46.26
CA GLY A 967 -19.44 -21.12 47.48
C GLY A 967 -19.93 -20.08 48.51
N VAL A 968 -20.94 -20.44 49.33
CA VAL A 968 -21.42 -19.58 50.43
C VAL A 968 -20.34 -19.48 51.53
N SER A 969 -20.06 -18.25 51.97
CA SER A 969 -18.97 -17.84 52.88
C SER A 969 -18.89 -18.62 54.21
N GLY A 970 -17.69 -19.11 54.56
CA GLY A 970 -17.29 -19.50 55.92
C GLY A 970 -15.90 -18.97 56.26
N MET A 971 -15.73 -18.34 57.43
CA MET A 971 -14.46 -17.75 57.87
C MET A 971 -13.70 -18.71 58.79
N ILE A 972 -12.37 -18.86 58.61
CA ILE A 972 -11.47 -19.55 59.56
C ILE A 972 -10.67 -18.51 60.33
N THR A 973 -10.68 -18.57 61.66
CA THR A 973 -9.87 -17.72 62.53
C THR A 973 -8.86 -18.57 63.30
N VAL A 974 -7.56 -18.30 63.15
CA VAL A 974 -6.52 -18.84 64.03
C VAL A 974 -6.45 -17.91 65.25
N ASP A 975 -6.73 -18.43 66.45
CA ASP A 975 -6.64 -17.67 67.70
C ASP A 975 -5.16 -17.28 67.96
N GLU A 976 -4.93 -16.01 68.36
CA GLU A 976 -3.62 -15.40 68.68
C GLU A 976 -2.83 -16.17 69.76
N THR A 977 -3.44 -17.16 70.41
CA THR A 977 -2.84 -18.01 71.45
C THR A 977 -2.22 -19.33 70.96
N ALA A 978 -2.35 -19.71 69.68
CA ALA A 978 -1.73 -20.93 69.14
C ALA A 978 -0.29 -20.67 68.62
N GLN A 979 0.73 -21.09 69.39
CA GLN A 979 2.14 -20.94 69.00
C GLN A 979 2.68 -22.20 68.31
N PHE A 980 3.26 -22.05 67.11
CA PHE A 980 4.17 -23.04 66.51
C PHE A 980 5.58 -22.77 67.06
N SER A 981 6.28 -23.78 67.56
CA SER A 981 7.60 -23.62 68.20
C SER A 981 8.55 -24.73 67.77
N LEU A 982 9.74 -24.35 67.29
CA LEU A 982 10.85 -25.26 67.04
C LEU A 982 11.86 -25.15 68.19
N GLN A 983 12.35 -26.28 68.72
CA GLN A 983 13.34 -26.26 69.81
C GLN A 983 14.74 -26.05 69.24
N SER A 984 15.34 -24.89 69.57
CA SER A 984 16.78 -24.65 69.43
C SER A 984 17.48 -25.10 70.72
N GLY A 985 18.71 -25.60 70.62
CA GLY A 985 19.52 -26.08 71.76
C GLY A 985 19.74 -25.11 72.93
N ILE A 986 19.17 -23.90 72.92
CA ILE A 986 19.19 -22.93 74.03
C ILE A 986 17.86 -22.13 74.24
N GLY A 987 16.73 -22.48 73.61
CA GLY A 987 15.44 -21.82 73.88
C GLY A 987 14.33 -22.04 72.83
N LEU A 988 13.08 -21.68 73.18
CA LEU A 988 11.90 -21.72 72.31
C LEU A 988 11.81 -20.45 71.44
N ASN A 989 11.72 -20.60 70.12
CA ASN A 989 11.33 -19.52 69.22
C ASN A 989 9.91 -19.78 68.69
N ALA A 990 8.98 -18.87 68.96
CA ALA A 990 7.63 -18.94 68.43
C ALA A 990 7.59 -18.39 66.99
N VAL A 991 6.97 -19.13 66.08
CA VAL A 991 6.54 -18.61 64.78
C VAL A 991 5.19 -17.92 64.99
N THR A 992 5.14 -16.61 64.79
CA THR A 992 3.93 -15.79 64.94
C THR A 992 3.65 -15.06 63.64
N GLY A 993 2.42 -15.11 63.14
CA GLY A 993 2.02 -14.36 61.94
C GLY A 993 1.24 -15.13 60.86
N LEU A 994 0.70 -16.31 61.17
CA LEU A 994 -0.14 -17.06 60.22
C LEU A 994 -1.46 -16.29 59.98
N ALA A 995 -1.53 -15.59 58.86
CA ALA A 995 -2.78 -15.01 58.37
C ALA A 995 -3.79 -16.16 58.11
N GLY A 996 -5.05 -15.94 58.47
CA GLY A 996 -6.12 -16.92 58.26
C GLY A 996 -6.24 -17.36 56.79
N PHE A 997 -6.54 -18.64 56.58
CA PHE A 997 -6.71 -19.27 55.27
C PHE A 997 -8.19 -19.67 55.08
N ASP A 998 -8.78 -19.41 53.92
CA ASP A 998 -10.15 -19.80 53.57
C ASP A 998 -10.15 -21.20 52.93
N ALA A 999 -10.91 -22.14 53.50
CA ALA A 999 -10.92 -23.55 53.09
C ALA A 999 -12.29 -24.04 52.55
N ALA A 1000 -13.17 -23.18 52.04
CA ALA A 1000 -14.46 -23.67 51.52
C ALA A 1000 -14.34 -24.38 50.15
N GLY A 1001 -14.95 -25.57 50.02
CA GLY A 1001 -15.44 -26.10 48.72
C GLY A 1001 -14.92 -27.46 48.22
N ALA A 1002 -14.03 -28.16 48.92
CA ALA A 1002 -13.34 -29.34 48.37
C ALA A 1002 -12.81 -30.29 49.45
N ASP A 1003 -12.68 -31.59 49.15
CA ASP A 1003 -11.82 -32.49 49.95
C ASP A 1003 -10.38 -31.95 49.88
N LYS A 1004 -9.66 -31.84 51.00
CA LYS A 1004 -8.29 -31.28 51.00
C LYS A 1004 -7.26 -32.28 51.53
N LEU A 1005 -6.10 -32.34 50.88
CA LEU A 1005 -4.87 -32.94 51.40
C LEU A 1005 -4.02 -31.82 51.99
N VAL A 1006 -3.71 -31.87 53.27
CA VAL A 1006 -2.78 -30.94 53.93
C VAL A 1006 -1.51 -31.69 54.31
N VAL A 1007 -0.35 -31.14 53.98
CA VAL A 1007 0.97 -31.71 54.27
C VAL A 1007 1.80 -30.70 55.03
N THR A 1008 2.28 -31.08 56.21
CA THR A 1008 3.23 -30.27 56.99
C THR A 1008 4.61 -30.91 56.91
N VAL A 1009 5.63 -30.07 56.73
CA VAL A 1009 7.01 -30.49 56.52
C VAL A 1009 7.92 -29.77 57.51
N GLY A 1010 8.81 -30.53 58.14
CA GLY A 1010 9.87 -30.02 59.00
C GLY A 1010 11.25 -30.51 58.57
N THR A 1011 12.26 -29.63 58.60
CA THR A 1011 13.67 -29.96 58.33
C THR A 1011 14.53 -29.80 59.60
N GLU A 1012 15.64 -30.55 59.69
CA GLU A 1012 16.65 -30.37 60.76
C GLU A 1012 17.72 -29.33 60.37
N HIS A 1013 18.14 -28.48 61.32
CA HIS A 1013 19.31 -27.61 61.15
C HIS A 1013 20.61 -28.27 61.61
N GLY A 1014 21.64 -28.15 60.78
CA GLY A 1014 22.97 -28.60 61.13
C GLY A 1014 23.81 -27.49 61.74
N PHE A 1015 24.34 -27.71 62.95
CA PHE A 1015 25.31 -26.83 63.59
C PHE A 1015 26.42 -26.39 62.59
N ASN A 1016 26.28 -25.17 62.03
CA ASN A 1016 27.18 -24.50 61.08
C ASN A 1016 27.16 -24.94 59.60
N ASN A 1017 26.10 -25.56 59.06
CA ASN A 1017 26.06 -26.00 57.64
C ASN A 1017 24.95 -25.39 56.75
N GLY A 1018 24.28 -24.31 57.18
CA GLY A 1018 23.35 -23.53 56.36
C GLY A 1018 21.87 -23.70 56.75
N GLU A 1019 21.00 -22.88 56.16
CA GLU A 1019 19.54 -22.86 56.38
C GLU A 1019 18.88 -24.05 55.63
N GLY A 1020 17.88 -24.67 56.26
CA GLY A 1020 17.01 -25.64 55.59
C GLY A 1020 15.99 -24.92 54.69
N TYR A 1021 15.45 -25.62 53.68
CA TYR A 1021 14.35 -25.07 52.87
C TYR A 1021 13.54 -26.19 52.20
N VAL A 1022 12.22 -26.11 52.19
CA VAL A 1022 11.36 -27.00 51.40
C VAL A 1022 11.09 -26.33 50.06
N PHE A 1023 11.52 -26.97 48.98
CA PHE A 1023 11.38 -26.43 47.62
C PHE A 1023 10.01 -26.72 47.01
N GLU A 1024 9.47 -27.90 47.31
CA GLU A 1024 8.26 -28.40 46.65
C GLU A 1024 7.69 -29.60 47.40
N VAL A 1025 6.36 -29.72 47.43
CA VAL A 1025 5.66 -30.93 47.84
C VAL A 1025 4.73 -31.36 46.72
N ARG A 1026 4.74 -32.65 46.35
CA ARG A 1026 3.82 -33.23 45.36
C ARG A 1026 2.99 -34.35 45.95
N TYR A 1027 1.78 -34.54 45.43
CA TYR A 1027 0.96 -35.73 45.62
C TYR A 1027 0.64 -36.35 44.26
N SER A 1028 1.12 -37.57 44.03
CA SER A 1028 0.93 -38.31 42.78
C SER A 1028 1.32 -37.49 41.53
N GLY A 1029 2.40 -36.71 41.64
CA GLY A 1029 2.91 -35.83 40.59
C GLY A 1029 2.33 -34.41 40.58
N VAL A 1030 1.22 -34.17 41.28
CA VAL A 1030 0.56 -32.85 41.40
C VAL A 1030 1.24 -32.03 42.50
N ILE A 1031 1.69 -30.81 42.20
CA ILE A 1031 2.32 -29.93 43.19
C ILE A 1031 1.26 -29.38 44.15
N LEU A 1032 1.53 -29.42 45.45
CA LEU A 1032 0.72 -28.81 46.49
C LEU A 1032 1.06 -27.32 46.60
N THR A 1033 0.05 -26.52 46.95
CA THR A 1033 0.18 -25.10 47.22
C THR A 1033 0.82 -24.89 48.59
N GLU A 1034 1.91 -24.12 48.65
CA GLU A 1034 2.53 -23.69 49.90
C GLU A 1034 1.63 -22.68 50.61
N VAL A 1035 1.25 -22.97 51.85
CA VAL A 1035 0.49 -22.06 52.72
C VAL A 1035 1.45 -21.11 53.42
N VAL A 1036 2.53 -21.66 53.97
CA VAL A 1036 3.53 -20.93 54.73
C VAL A 1036 4.81 -21.74 54.79
N GLN A 1037 5.94 -21.06 54.75
CA GLN A 1037 7.24 -21.60 55.11
C GLN A 1037 8.00 -20.57 55.93
N GLU A 1038 8.43 -20.98 57.12
CA GLU A 1038 9.14 -20.11 58.06
C GLU A 1038 10.49 -20.72 58.43
N ASP A 1039 11.53 -19.90 58.33
CA ASP A 1039 12.86 -20.20 58.83
C ASP A 1039 12.94 -19.73 60.28
N ALA A 1040 13.21 -20.66 61.21
CA ALA A 1040 13.35 -20.33 62.62
C ALA A 1040 14.71 -19.66 62.97
N GLY A 1041 15.49 -19.28 61.95
CA GLY A 1041 16.69 -18.43 62.02
C GLY A 1041 17.99 -19.22 62.11
N VAL A 1042 19.10 -18.48 62.29
CA VAL A 1042 20.52 -18.88 62.10
C VAL A 1042 21.03 -20.14 62.83
N ASN A 1043 20.19 -20.84 63.60
CA ASN A 1043 20.53 -22.11 64.25
C ASN A 1043 19.39 -23.17 64.24
N ASN A 1044 18.32 -22.97 63.46
CA ASN A 1044 17.09 -23.78 63.51
C ASN A 1044 16.64 -24.21 62.11
N GLY A 1045 15.87 -25.31 62.03
CA GLY A 1045 15.35 -25.83 60.76
C GLY A 1045 14.12 -25.10 60.26
N THR A 1046 13.57 -25.55 59.13
CA THR A 1046 12.40 -24.95 58.46
C THR A 1046 11.13 -25.70 58.85
N ALA A 1047 10.04 -24.97 59.04
CA ALA A 1047 8.69 -25.52 59.08
C ALA A 1047 7.86 -24.96 57.94
N ALA A 1048 7.18 -25.84 57.21
CA ALA A 1048 6.33 -25.46 56.09
C ALA A 1048 5.00 -26.23 56.07
N ILE A 1049 3.96 -25.61 55.55
CA ILE A 1049 2.62 -26.20 55.39
C ILE A 1049 2.22 -26.05 53.93
N PHE A 1050 1.68 -27.13 53.36
CA PHE A 1050 1.24 -27.22 51.99
C PHE A 1050 -0.17 -27.84 51.92
N TYR A 1051 -0.95 -27.54 50.89
CA TYR A 1051 -2.25 -28.18 50.66
C TYR A 1051 -2.56 -28.46 49.19
N LEU A 1052 -3.50 -29.37 48.94
CA LEU A 1052 -4.09 -29.64 47.63
C LEU A 1052 -5.60 -29.82 47.79
N ASP A 1053 -6.36 -29.08 46.97
CA ASP A 1053 -7.81 -29.17 46.90
C ASP A 1053 -8.26 -30.25 45.92
N ASN A 1054 -9.31 -30.98 46.27
CA ASN A 1054 -9.89 -32.11 45.54
C ASN A 1054 -8.85 -33.12 45.03
N PRO A 1055 -8.08 -33.78 45.92
CA PRO A 1055 -6.95 -34.64 45.56
C PRO A 1055 -7.32 -35.93 44.80
N GLY A 1056 -8.60 -36.12 44.42
CA GLY A 1056 -9.10 -37.27 43.67
C GLY A 1056 -9.43 -38.49 44.55
N PRO A 1057 -9.92 -39.60 43.95
CA PRO A 1057 -10.37 -40.79 44.68
C PRO A 1057 -9.25 -41.45 45.49
N ILE A 1058 -9.61 -41.89 46.69
CA ILE A 1058 -8.73 -42.43 47.72
C ILE A 1058 -8.23 -43.83 47.34
N GLY A 1059 -6.91 -44.09 47.37
CA GLY A 1059 -6.40 -45.45 47.15
C GLY A 1059 -4.90 -45.73 47.20
N SER A 1060 -4.02 -44.95 46.54
CA SER A 1060 -2.57 -45.24 46.55
C SER A 1060 -1.72 -44.12 45.90
N GLY A 1061 -1.82 -42.90 46.40
CA GLY A 1061 -0.96 -41.80 45.96
C GLY A 1061 0.39 -41.76 46.68
N THR A 1062 1.38 -41.11 46.09
CA THR A 1062 2.72 -40.91 46.71
C THR A 1062 2.92 -39.43 46.99
N ILE A 1063 3.28 -39.09 48.23
CA ILE A 1063 3.72 -37.74 48.58
C ILE A 1063 5.23 -37.66 48.37
N GLU A 1064 5.68 -36.71 47.56
CA GLU A 1064 7.08 -36.43 47.32
C GLU A 1064 7.43 -35.07 47.91
N VAL A 1065 8.40 -35.04 48.82
CA VAL A 1065 8.88 -33.81 49.44
C VAL A 1065 10.29 -33.55 48.94
N SER A 1066 10.47 -32.42 48.26
CA SER A 1066 11.75 -31.91 47.80
C SER A 1066 12.21 -30.84 48.78
N ALA A 1067 13.27 -31.12 49.54
CA ALA A 1067 13.81 -30.16 50.50
C ALA A 1067 15.34 -30.21 50.56
N SER A 1068 15.93 -29.13 51.05
CA SER A 1068 17.33 -29.07 51.46
C SER A 1068 17.39 -29.22 52.97
N SER A 1069 18.09 -30.27 53.42
CA SER A 1069 18.49 -30.43 54.81
C SER A 1069 20.01 -30.62 54.89
N PRO A 1070 20.75 -29.66 55.48
CA PRO A 1070 22.21 -29.74 55.58
C PRO A 1070 22.75 -30.86 56.48
N ASN A 1071 21.90 -31.49 57.31
CA ASN A 1071 22.29 -32.55 58.25
C ASN A 1071 21.55 -33.89 58.08
N GLY A 1072 20.54 -33.96 57.20
CA GLY A 1072 20.02 -35.24 56.67
C GLY A 1072 18.67 -35.73 57.18
N GLY A 1073 17.89 -34.90 57.89
CA GLY A 1073 16.57 -35.26 58.40
C GLY A 1073 15.42 -34.45 57.76
N ILE A 1074 14.44 -35.15 57.16
CA ILE A 1074 13.17 -34.58 56.69
C ILE A 1074 12.01 -35.39 57.26
N GLY A 1075 11.09 -34.72 57.97
CA GLY A 1075 9.86 -35.32 58.48
C GLY A 1075 8.63 -34.69 57.81
N ALA A 1076 7.67 -35.51 57.39
CA ALA A 1076 6.41 -35.03 56.82
C ALA A 1076 5.22 -35.72 57.50
N ALA A 1077 4.21 -34.92 57.87
CA ALA A 1077 2.92 -35.39 58.33
C ALA A 1077 1.84 -34.92 57.35
N TYR A 1078 0.81 -35.74 57.15
CA TYR A 1078 -0.23 -35.45 56.18
C TYR A 1078 -1.61 -35.85 56.70
N ALA A 1079 -2.63 -35.13 56.24
CA ALA A 1079 -4.03 -35.41 56.55
C ALA A 1079 -4.91 -35.16 55.31
N LEU A 1080 -5.85 -36.06 55.04
CA LEU A 1080 -6.94 -35.84 54.08
C LEU A 1080 -8.22 -35.55 54.84
N SER A 1081 -9.04 -34.62 54.36
CA SER A 1081 -10.46 -34.60 54.73
C SER A 1081 -11.04 -36.00 54.51
N GLY A 1082 -11.63 -36.59 55.56
CA GLY A 1082 -12.31 -37.88 55.45
C GLY A 1082 -11.47 -39.16 55.50
N THR A 1083 -10.19 -39.21 55.96
CA THR A 1083 -9.44 -40.50 56.06
C THR A 1083 -8.60 -40.70 57.33
N THR A 1084 -8.16 -41.95 57.59
CA THR A 1084 -7.19 -42.28 58.65
C THR A 1084 -5.82 -41.64 58.35
N ALA A 1085 -5.27 -40.87 59.29
CA ALA A 1085 -3.96 -40.24 59.10
C ALA A 1085 -2.83 -41.27 58.95
N GLY A 1086 -1.85 -40.92 58.14
CA GLY A 1086 -0.62 -41.66 57.97
C GLY A 1086 0.61 -40.78 58.23
N TYR A 1087 1.77 -41.41 58.35
CA TYR A 1087 3.04 -40.73 58.57
C TYR A 1087 4.14 -41.33 57.70
N GLY A 1088 5.15 -40.53 57.37
CA GLY A 1088 6.36 -41.02 56.71
C GLY A 1088 7.57 -40.19 57.08
N ALA A 1089 8.73 -40.84 57.16
CA ALA A 1089 9.99 -40.20 57.47
C ALA A 1089 11.12 -40.85 56.65
N SER A 1090 12.09 -40.06 56.21
CA SER A 1090 13.32 -40.55 55.61
C SER A 1090 14.53 -39.93 56.31
N ASN A 1091 15.65 -40.64 56.25
CA ASN A 1091 16.96 -40.13 56.68
C ASN A 1091 17.88 -40.30 55.47
N THR A 1092 18.42 -39.19 54.95
CA THR A 1092 19.26 -39.20 53.75
C THR A 1092 20.48 -38.30 53.96
N SER A 1093 21.59 -38.59 53.28
CA SER A 1093 22.81 -37.79 53.42
C SER A 1093 22.68 -36.43 52.72
N THR A 1094 22.99 -35.35 53.44
CA THR A 1094 23.20 -33.94 53.03
C THR A 1094 23.02 -33.57 51.54
N GLY A 1095 22.08 -32.67 51.23
CA GLY A 1095 21.87 -32.08 49.89
C GLY A 1095 20.39 -31.97 49.50
N ASN A 1096 20.07 -31.31 48.37
CA ASN A 1096 18.71 -31.29 47.81
C ASN A 1096 18.24 -32.72 47.58
N THR A 1097 17.28 -33.19 48.37
CA THR A 1097 16.84 -34.57 48.36
C THR A 1097 15.33 -34.65 48.18
N VAL A 1098 14.89 -35.55 47.30
CA VAL A 1098 13.48 -35.90 47.12
C VAL A 1098 13.20 -37.14 47.97
N THR A 1099 12.26 -37.02 48.89
CA THR A 1099 11.77 -38.15 49.69
C THR A 1099 10.35 -38.50 49.28
N SER A 1100 10.10 -39.77 48.97
CA SER A 1100 8.78 -40.29 48.61
C SER A 1100 8.16 -41.11 49.75
N VAL A 1101 6.92 -40.82 50.12
CA VAL A 1101 6.12 -41.57 51.09
C VAL A 1101 4.83 -42.04 50.42
N THR A 1102 4.60 -43.35 50.35
CA THR A 1102 3.37 -43.92 49.78
C THR A 1102 2.23 -43.88 50.79
N LEU A 1103 1.04 -43.43 50.36
CA LEU A 1103 -0.16 -43.37 51.20
C LEU A 1103 -0.97 -44.67 51.14
N THR A 1104 -1.46 -45.12 52.29
CA THR A 1104 -2.49 -46.18 52.39
C THR A 1104 -3.53 -45.76 53.42
N THR A 1105 -4.77 -45.54 53.01
CA THR A 1105 -5.86 -45.01 53.86
C THR A 1105 -7.05 -45.98 53.89
N SER A 1106 -7.85 -45.97 54.97
CA SER A 1106 -8.82 -47.05 55.27
C SER A 1106 -10.27 -46.65 55.63
N GLY A 1107 -10.78 -45.47 55.23
CA GLY A 1107 -12.23 -45.15 55.32
C GLY A 1107 -12.59 -43.75 55.83
N GLU A 1108 -13.89 -43.41 55.81
CA GLU A 1108 -14.47 -42.05 55.89
C GLU A 1108 -14.54 -41.37 57.29
N ASN A 1109 -14.32 -40.04 57.29
CA ASN A 1109 -14.65 -38.97 58.26
C ASN A 1109 -14.08 -38.97 59.71
N SER A 1110 -12.80 -38.59 59.86
CA SER A 1110 -12.29 -37.82 61.02
C SER A 1110 -10.93 -37.16 60.72
N LEU A 1111 -10.66 -35.98 61.29
CA LEU A 1111 -9.35 -35.29 61.22
C LEU A 1111 -8.42 -35.74 62.36
N LEU A 1112 -7.16 -36.02 62.05
CA LEU A 1112 -6.14 -36.41 63.01
C LEU A 1112 -4.80 -35.73 62.72
N ILE A 1113 -4.10 -35.29 63.77
CA ILE A 1113 -2.83 -34.58 63.67
C ILE A 1113 -1.71 -35.40 64.32
N ALA A 1114 -0.58 -35.56 63.63
CA ALA A 1114 0.61 -36.24 64.14
C ALA A 1114 1.83 -35.31 64.10
N ALA A 1115 2.56 -35.21 65.23
CA ALA A 1115 3.90 -34.61 65.27
C ALA A 1115 4.96 -35.70 65.09
N LEU A 1116 5.97 -35.46 64.26
CA LEU A 1116 7.18 -36.26 64.23
C LEU A 1116 8.41 -35.35 64.04
N GLU A 1117 9.26 -35.30 65.05
CA GLU A 1117 10.63 -34.80 64.93
C GLU A 1117 11.58 -36.02 64.87
N ASN A 1118 12.40 -36.09 63.82
CA ASN A 1118 13.50 -37.05 63.73
C ASN A 1118 14.83 -36.29 63.84
N SER A 1119 15.40 -36.23 65.04
CA SER A 1119 16.77 -35.77 65.24
C SER A 1119 17.71 -36.97 65.28
N GLY A 1120 18.65 -37.05 64.32
CA GLY A 1120 19.54 -38.19 64.24
C GLY A 1120 20.66 -38.08 63.22
N ASN A 1121 21.85 -37.73 63.71
CA ASN A 1121 23.14 -37.89 63.02
C ASN A 1121 23.24 -39.32 62.38
N PRO A 1122 23.90 -39.53 61.22
CA PRO A 1122 23.69 -40.66 60.31
C PRO A 1122 24.26 -42.01 60.78
N ASN A 1123 24.47 -42.20 62.08
CA ASN A 1123 25.02 -43.42 62.65
C ASN A 1123 23.93 -44.46 62.97
N GLY A 1124 23.47 -45.14 61.93
CA GLY A 1124 23.09 -46.55 62.00
C GLY A 1124 21.74 -46.94 62.63
N SER A 1125 20.76 -46.04 62.73
CA SER A 1125 19.38 -46.43 63.04
C SER A 1125 18.67 -46.97 61.79
N GLY A 1126 18.01 -48.12 61.90
CA GLY A 1126 17.31 -48.77 60.79
C GLY A 1126 16.13 -47.94 60.27
N THR A 1127 15.70 -48.25 59.04
CA THR A 1127 14.50 -47.68 58.40
C THR A 1127 13.27 -47.92 59.27
N ALA A 1128 12.52 -46.87 59.60
CA ALA A 1128 11.23 -47.02 60.26
C ALA A 1128 10.27 -47.76 59.31
N VAL A 1129 9.73 -48.91 59.72
CA VAL A 1129 8.72 -49.65 58.95
C VAL A 1129 7.37 -49.44 59.64
N ALA A 1130 6.40 -48.92 58.90
CA ALA A 1130 5.06 -48.65 59.40
C ALA A 1130 4.31 -49.95 59.76
N ASN A 1131 3.91 -50.09 61.02
CA ASN A 1131 2.84 -51.00 61.43
C ASN A 1131 1.59 -50.15 61.71
N VAL A 1132 0.47 -50.54 61.09
CA VAL A 1132 -0.89 -49.95 61.10
C VAL A 1132 -1.43 -49.64 62.52
N PRO A 1133 -2.50 -48.84 62.64
CA PRO A 1133 -2.53 -47.38 62.86
C PRO A 1133 -2.06 -46.98 64.28
N MET A 1134 -1.70 -45.71 64.48
CA MET A 1134 -1.34 -45.21 65.82
C MET A 1134 -2.52 -45.39 66.79
N THR A 1135 -2.26 -45.66 68.08
CA THR A 1135 -3.26 -45.58 69.18
C THR A 1135 -2.97 -44.41 70.13
N SER A 1136 -4.00 -43.85 70.79
CA SER A 1136 -4.02 -42.51 71.44
C SER A 1136 -2.96 -42.21 72.52
N VAL A 1137 -2.16 -43.19 72.96
CA VAL A 1137 -0.96 -42.94 73.78
C VAL A 1137 0.07 -44.04 73.51
N ALA A 1138 1.18 -43.73 72.82
CA ALA A 1138 2.34 -44.61 72.76
C ALA A 1138 3.65 -43.80 72.65
N SER A 1139 4.43 -43.72 73.72
CA SER A 1139 5.85 -43.35 73.65
C SER A 1139 6.68 -44.64 73.60
N GLY A 1140 7.49 -44.80 72.55
CA GLY A 1140 8.39 -45.95 72.37
C GLY A 1140 9.85 -45.52 72.40
N PHE A 1141 10.65 -46.10 73.28
CA PHE A 1141 12.10 -45.86 73.35
C PHE A 1141 12.82 -46.68 72.28
N TRP A 1142 13.53 -46.00 71.37
CA TRP A 1142 14.47 -46.63 70.45
C TRP A 1142 15.83 -45.93 70.61
N GLY A 1143 16.83 -46.69 71.06
CA GLY A 1143 18.00 -46.13 71.75
C GLY A 1143 18.94 -45.26 70.92
N SER A 1144 19.27 -44.07 71.41
CA SER A 1144 20.57 -43.72 71.99
C SER A 1144 20.41 -42.41 72.78
N GLN A 1145 21.38 -42.09 73.64
CA GLN A 1145 21.38 -40.98 74.61
C GLN A 1145 21.29 -39.55 74.01
N TRP A 1146 20.97 -39.42 72.72
CA TRP A 1146 20.72 -38.16 72.01
C TRP A 1146 19.45 -38.15 71.16
N GLY A 1147 18.63 -39.21 71.20
CA GLY A 1147 17.37 -39.28 70.46
C GLY A 1147 16.29 -39.90 71.33
N SER A 1148 15.29 -39.10 71.72
CA SER A 1148 14.05 -39.60 72.33
C SER A 1148 12.90 -39.13 71.45
N HIS A 1149 12.28 -40.07 70.73
CA HIS A 1149 11.15 -39.80 69.83
C HIS A 1149 9.85 -39.78 70.63
N ALA A 1150 9.03 -38.75 70.42
CA ALA A 1150 7.64 -38.72 70.87
C ALA A 1150 6.73 -38.64 69.66
N SER A 1151 5.80 -39.58 69.53
CA SER A 1151 4.74 -39.59 68.52
C SER A 1151 3.41 -39.82 69.22
N GLY A 1152 2.42 -38.99 68.95
CA GLY A 1152 1.08 -39.12 69.55
C GLY A 1152 0.03 -38.42 68.69
N TYR A 1153 -1.23 -38.77 68.90
CA TYR A 1153 -2.38 -38.06 68.33
C TYR A 1153 -3.48 -37.93 69.38
N LEU A 1154 -4.36 -36.95 69.20
CA LEU A 1154 -5.61 -36.80 69.95
C LEU A 1154 -6.77 -36.78 68.96
N GLN A 1155 -7.75 -37.67 69.11
CA GLN A 1155 -8.99 -37.65 68.35
C GLN A 1155 -10.05 -36.92 69.17
N VAL A 1156 -10.63 -35.85 68.64
CA VAL A 1156 -11.68 -35.05 69.30
C VAL A 1156 -12.97 -35.22 68.52
N ALA A 1157 -14.07 -35.49 69.21
CA ALA A 1157 -15.35 -35.80 68.57
C ALA A 1157 -16.26 -34.56 68.39
N THR A 1158 -16.00 -33.44 69.10
CA THR A 1158 -16.84 -32.22 69.14
C THR A 1158 -16.05 -30.95 69.60
N PRO A 1159 -16.55 -29.71 69.34
CA PRO A 1159 -15.81 -28.41 69.37
C PRO A 1159 -15.37 -27.82 70.73
N ASP A 1160 -15.13 -28.60 71.78
CA ASP A 1160 -14.64 -27.99 73.04
C ASP A 1160 -13.12 -27.77 72.98
N MET A 1161 -12.67 -26.61 73.48
CA MET A 1161 -11.25 -26.23 73.54
C MET A 1161 -10.46 -27.22 74.42
N VAL A 1162 -9.71 -28.14 73.79
CA VAL A 1162 -8.81 -29.07 74.49
C VAL A 1162 -7.37 -28.61 74.28
N THR A 1163 -6.65 -28.29 75.36
CA THR A 1163 -5.19 -28.12 75.35
C THR A 1163 -4.52 -29.47 75.61
N PRO A 1164 -3.95 -30.17 74.62
CA PRO A 1164 -3.29 -31.44 74.86
C PRO A 1164 -1.97 -31.21 75.62
N THR A 1165 -1.76 -31.97 76.71
CA THR A 1165 -0.46 -32.01 77.41
C THR A 1165 0.12 -33.42 77.30
N PHE A 1166 1.24 -33.56 76.57
CA PHE A 1166 1.99 -34.80 76.51
C PHE A 1166 3.10 -34.74 77.56
N SER A 1167 3.05 -35.63 78.57
CA SER A 1167 4.09 -35.71 79.61
C SER A 1167 5.10 -36.80 79.30
N THR A 1168 6.39 -36.47 79.36
CA THR A 1168 7.49 -37.43 79.32
C THR A 1168 8.12 -37.56 80.71
N ASN A 1169 8.64 -38.74 81.05
CA ASN A 1169 9.06 -39.08 82.43
C ASN A 1169 10.47 -38.59 82.83
N ILE A 1170 11.03 -37.56 82.17
CA ILE A 1170 12.36 -37.03 82.52
C ILE A 1170 12.24 -35.51 82.61
N GLY A 1171 12.48 -34.93 83.79
CA GLY A 1171 12.24 -33.52 84.12
C GLY A 1171 13.14 -32.48 83.41
N ALA A 1172 13.25 -32.55 82.09
CA ALA A 1172 13.75 -31.50 81.23
C ALA A 1172 12.65 -31.14 80.22
N ASN A 1173 12.33 -29.85 80.10
CA ASN A 1173 11.29 -29.35 79.20
C ASN A 1173 11.69 -29.59 77.74
N PHE A 1174 11.03 -30.55 77.08
CA PHE A 1174 10.97 -30.61 75.62
C PHE A 1174 9.57 -30.15 75.23
N SER A 1175 9.47 -29.11 74.40
CA SER A 1175 8.18 -28.63 73.91
C SER A 1175 7.90 -29.24 72.54
N ILE A 1176 6.93 -30.15 72.51
CA ILE A 1176 6.24 -30.61 71.30
C ILE A 1176 5.26 -29.50 70.91
N ASN A 1177 5.28 -29.02 69.66
CA ASN A 1177 4.32 -28.03 69.17
C ASN A 1177 3.62 -28.54 67.91
N VAL A 1178 2.30 -28.69 68.02
CA VAL A 1178 1.36 -29.06 66.96
C VAL A 1178 0.09 -28.24 67.18
N VAL A 1179 -0.49 -27.68 66.11
CA VAL A 1179 -1.75 -26.92 66.16
C VAL A 1179 -2.89 -27.74 65.55
N ALA A 1180 -4.09 -27.58 66.12
CA ALA A 1180 -5.35 -28.16 65.65
C ALA A 1180 -6.26 -27.12 64.96
N ALA A 1181 -6.99 -27.55 63.94
CA ALA A 1181 -8.10 -26.81 63.32
C ALA A 1181 -9.30 -27.76 63.16
N GLU A 1182 -10.52 -27.28 63.40
CA GLU A 1182 -11.78 -28.02 63.21
C GLU A 1182 -12.45 -27.60 61.89
N PHE A 1183 -13.02 -28.56 61.14
CA PHE A 1183 -13.77 -28.30 59.91
C PHE A 1183 -15.12 -29.05 59.96
N LEU A 1184 -16.24 -28.34 59.78
CA LEU A 1184 -17.57 -28.93 59.59
C LEU A 1184 -18.23 -28.33 58.35
N ALA A 1185 -18.57 -29.18 57.37
CA ALA A 1185 -19.61 -28.90 56.38
C ALA A 1185 -20.87 -29.66 56.81
N GLN A 1186 -21.93 -28.94 57.17
CA GLN A 1186 -23.26 -29.54 57.34
C GLN A 1186 -23.95 -29.54 55.97
N VAL A 1187 -24.42 -30.71 55.55
CA VAL A 1187 -25.10 -30.94 54.26
C VAL A 1187 -26.61 -30.92 54.50
N ASP A 1188 -27.33 -30.09 53.75
CA ASP A 1188 -28.72 -30.36 53.34
C ASP A 1188 -28.80 -29.97 51.85
N VAL A 1189 -28.98 -30.96 50.97
CA VAL A 1189 -29.25 -30.74 49.53
C VAL A 1189 -30.56 -31.44 49.20
N THR A 1190 -31.54 -30.68 48.70
CA THR A 1190 -32.69 -31.24 47.98
C THR A 1190 -32.43 -31.05 46.48
N LEU A 1191 -32.41 -32.16 45.73
CA LEU A 1191 -32.40 -32.16 44.26
C LEU A 1191 -33.86 -32.06 43.78
N GLU A 1192 -34.20 -31.05 42.98
CA GLU A 1192 -35.57 -30.84 42.50
C GLU A 1192 -35.78 -31.53 41.13
N ASN A 1193 -36.79 -32.40 41.06
CA ASN A 1193 -37.21 -33.08 39.83
C ASN A 1193 -38.40 -32.32 39.24
N PHE A 1194 -38.45 -32.17 37.91
CA PHE A 1194 -39.58 -31.57 37.21
C PHE A 1194 -39.89 -32.30 35.90
N LYS A 1195 -40.99 -31.91 35.22
CA LYS A 1195 -41.34 -32.39 33.88
C LYS A 1195 -41.35 -31.22 32.90
N ARG A 1196 -40.49 -31.30 31.88
CA ARG A 1196 -40.30 -30.25 30.88
C ARG A 1196 -41.56 -30.06 30.04
N GLY A 1197 -41.97 -28.81 29.87
CA GLY A 1197 -43.17 -28.42 29.13
C GLY A 1197 -44.49 -28.54 29.90
N ASP A 1198 -44.48 -28.88 31.19
CA ASP A 1198 -45.66 -28.91 32.08
C ASP A 1198 -45.67 -27.68 33.01
N CYS A 1199 -45.89 -26.51 32.40
CA CYS A 1199 -45.80 -25.21 33.07
C CYS A 1199 -46.77 -25.08 34.25
N ASN A 1200 -47.96 -25.68 34.15
CA ASN A 1200 -48.99 -25.55 35.19
C ASN A 1200 -48.87 -26.64 36.29
N ALA A 1201 -47.89 -27.54 36.16
CA ALA A 1201 -47.59 -28.66 37.05
C ALA A 1201 -48.78 -29.61 37.30
N ASP A 1202 -49.63 -29.82 36.28
CA ASP A 1202 -50.80 -30.71 36.37
C ASP A 1202 -50.49 -32.17 35.97
N GLY A 1203 -49.30 -32.42 35.41
CA GLY A 1203 -48.79 -33.72 35.02
C GLY A 1203 -49.07 -34.10 33.57
N GLU A 1204 -49.96 -33.37 32.88
CA GLU A 1204 -50.41 -33.66 31.52
C GLU A 1204 -49.90 -32.61 30.52
N PHE A 1205 -49.03 -33.00 29.59
CA PHE A 1205 -48.57 -32.11 28.53
C PHE A 1205 -49.70 -31.81 27.52
N ASN A 1206 -50.31 -30.62 27.62
CA ASN A 1206 -51.48 -30.24 26.84
C ASN A 1206 -51.55 -28.72 26.55
N ILE A 1207 -52.65 -28.26 25.96
CA ILE A 1207 -52.78 -26.86 25.55
C ILE A 1207 -52.77 -25.88 26.74
N ALA A 1208 -53.10 -26.34 27.94
CA ALA A 1208 -53.06 -25.56 29.16
C ALA A 1208 -51.63 -25.12 29.52
N ASP A 1209 -50.60 -25.88 29.16
CA ASP A 1209 -49.20 -25.55 29.42
C ASP A 1209 -48.70 -24.41 28.53
N ALA A 1210 -49.09 -24.43 27.26
CA ALA A 1210 -48.82 -23.31 26.37
C ALA A 1210 -49.54 -22.03 26.83
N VAL A 1211 -50.77 -22.16 27.36
CA VAL A 1211 -51.48 -21.01 27.93
C VAL A 1211 -50.78 -20.52 29.20
N CYS A 1212 -50.32 -21.41 30.07
CA CYS A 1212 -49.55 -21.08 31.27
C CYS A 1212 -48.25 -20.32 30.92
N GLY A 1213 -47.48 -20.79 29.93
CA GLY A 1213 -46.26 -20.10 29.49
C GLY A 1213 -46.55 -18.71 28.92
N LEU A 1214 -47.61 -18.57 28.11
CA LEU A 1214 -48.04 -17.25 27.60
C LEU A 1214 -48.56 -16.32 28.70
N GLU A 1215 -49.24 -16.85 29.72
CA GLU A 1215 -49.67 -16.08 30.88
C GLU A 1215 -48.48 -15.65 31.75
N TYR A 1216 -47.46 -16.49 31.93
CA TYR A 1216 -46.20 -16.12 32.58
C TYR A 1216 -45.51 -14.97 31.84
N LEU A 1217 -45.40 -15.06 30.51
CA LEU A 1217 -44.71 -14.05 29.70
C LEU A 1217 -45.47 -12.72 29.56
N PHE A 1218 -46.79 -12.77 29.38
CA PHE A 1218 -47.57 -11.59 28.98
C PHE A 1218 -48.75 -11.27 29.91
N GLY A 1219 -49.21 -12.23 30.72
CA GLY A 1219 -50.38 -12.11 31.58
C GLY A 1219 -50.06 -11.78 33.05
N GLY A 1220 -48.79 -11.83 33.46
CA GLY A 1220 -48.37 -11.70 34.86
C GLY A 1220 -48.62 -12.96 35.69
N GLY A 1221 -48.75 -14.12 35.05
CA GLY A 1221 -48.79 -15.42 35.71
C GLY A 1221 -47.48 -15.71 36.44
N VAL A 1222 -47.54 -16.51 37.51
CA VAL A 1222 -46.36 -16.95 38.26
C VAL A 1222 -46.24 -18.46 38.12
N SER A 1223 -45.06 -18.92 37.74
CA SER A 1223 -44.67 -20.34 37.81
C SER A 1223 -43.56 -20.48 38.83
N THR A 1224 -43.55 -21.61 39.54
CA THR A 1224 -42.52 -21.97 40.52
C THR A 1224 -41.45 -22.89 39.95
N CYS A 1225 -41.51 -23.17 38.65
CA CYS A 1225 -40.53 -24.00 37.95
C CYS A 1225 -40.33 -23.45 36.55
N LEU A 1226 -39.22 -22.75 36.34
CA LEU A 1226 -38.90 -22.10 35.08
C LEU A 1226 -38.40 -23.13 34.06
N ASP A 1227 -37.69 -24.17 34.52
CA ASP A 1227 -37.26 -25.28 33.65
C ASP A 1227 -38.45 -26.05 33.05
N ALA A 1228 -39.61 -26.06 33.71
CA ALA A 1228 -40.83 -26.65 33.15
C ALA A 1228 -41.48 -25.77 32.07
N ILE A 1229 -41.18 -24.46 32.04
CA ILE A 1229 -41.72 -23.52 31.04
C ILE A 1229 -40.84 -23.49 29.80
N ASP A 1230 -39.52 -23.56 29.97
CA ASP A 1230 -38.56 -23.71 28.86
C ASP A 1230 -38.74 -25.09 28.21
N ALA A 1231 -39.62 -25.13 27.22
CA ALA A 1231 -40.05 -26.36 26.57
C ALA A 1231 -39.15 -26.74 25.40
N ASN A 1232 -38.40 -25.78 24.86
CA ASN A 1232 -37.48 -26.00 23.76
C ASN A 1232 -36.02 -26.28 24.22
N ASP A 1233 -35.75 -26.09 25.52
CA ASP A 1233 -34.48 -26.35 26.21
C ASP A 1233 -33.33 -25.49 25.69
N ASP A 1234 -33.59 -24.19 25.45
CA ASP A 1234 -32.58 -23.23 25.02
C ASP A 1234 -32.00 -22.35 26.14
N GLY A 1235 -32.47 -22.57 27.38
CA GLY A 1235 -32.05 -21.89 28.60
C GLY A 1235 -32.69 -20.52 28.80
N ALA A 1236 -33.78 -20.23 28.08
CA ALA A 1236 -34.53 -18.99 28.20
C ALA A 1236 -36.04 -19.20 28.09
N VAL A 1237 -36.81 -18.67 29.05
CA VAL A 1237 -38.27 -18.67 28.97
C VAL A 1237 -38.75 -17.49 28.09
N ASP A 1238 -39.15 -17.77 26.85
CA ASP A 1238 -39.66 -16.77 25.91
C ASP A 1238 -40.83 -17.26 25.04
N ILE A 1239 -41.28 -16.46 24.07
CA ILE A 1239 -42.46 -16.80 23.27
C ILE A 1239 -42.27 -18.04 22.40
N SER A 1240 -41.04 -18.48 22.18
CA SER A 1240 -40.72 -19.69 21.45
C SER A 1240 -41.18 -20.94 22.21
N ASP A 1241 -41.22 -20.94 23.54
CA ASP A 1241 -41.61 -22.12 24.33
C ASP A 1241 -43.09 -22.49 24.20
N PRO A 1242 -44.06 -21.57 24.37
CA PRO A 1242 -45.45 -21.90 24.13
C PRO A 1242 -45.73 -22.26 22.67
N VAL A 1243 -44.96 -21.68 21.73
CA VAL A 1243 -45.04 -22.02 20.31
C VAL A 1243 -44.50 -23.44 20.08
N TYR A 1244 -43.43 -23.84 20.77
CA TYR A 1244 -42.87 -25.18 20.75
C TYR A 1244 -43.87 -26.21 21.27
N VAL A 1245 -44.51 -25.93 22.42
CA VAL A 1245 -45.58 -26.77 22.99
C VAL A 1245 -46.77 -26.94 22.04
N LEU A 1246 -47.28 -25.85 21.46
CA LEU A 1246 -48.40 -25.91 20.50
C LEU A 1246 -48.03 -26.64 19.20
N SER A 1247 -46.77 -26.49 18.76
CA SER A 1247 -46.24 -27.17 17.58
C SER A 1247 -46.18 -28.69 17.80
N ALA A 1248 -45.67 -29.13 18.96
CA ALA A 1248 -45.64 -30.54 19.36
C ALA A 1248 -47.07 -31.14 19.44
N LEU A 1249 -48.04 -30.41 19.99
CA LEU A 1249 -49.41 -30.92 20.20
C LEU A 1249 -50.27 -31.00 18.93
N PHE A 1250 -50.16 -30.02 18.02
CA PHE A 1250 -51.13 -29.89 16.90
C PHE A 1250 -50.51 -29.92 15.50
N SER A 1251 -49.21 -29.68 15.37
CA SER A 1251 -48.54 -29.53 14.06
C SER A 1251 -47.52 -30.64 13.76
N GLY A 1252 -47.38 -31.63 14.65
CA GLY A 1252 -46.43 -32.74 14.51
C GLY A 1252 -44.98 -32.33 14.72
N GLY A 1253 -44.73 -31.26 15.49
CA GLY A 1253 -43.40 -30.86 15.93
C GLY A 1253 -42.77 -31.89 16.89
N PRO A 1254 -41.45 -31.80 17.13
CA PRO A 1254 -40.75 -32.68 18.06
C PRO A 1254 -41.27 -32.51 19.49
N GLU A 1255 -41.38 -33.62 20.22
CA GLU A 1255 -41.68 -33.61 21.66
C GLU A 1255 -40.50 -32.98 22.45
N PRO A 1256 -40.75 -32.31 23.60
CA PRO A 1256 -39.68 -31.83 24.48
C PRO A 1256 -38.71 -32.94 24.87
N ILE A 1257 -37.45 -32.57 25.08
CA ILE A 1257 -36.43 -33.52 25.53
C ILE A 1257 -36.61 -33.85 27.02
N ASP A 1258 -35.90 -34.88 27.50
CA ASP A 1258 -35.98 -35.28 28.91
C ASP A 1258 -35.61 -34.11 29.86
N PRO A 1259 -36.26 -33.95 31.03
CA PRO A 1259 -37.26 -34.85 31.63
C PRO A 1259 -38.68 -34.64 31.08
N PHE A 1260 -39.10 -35.42 30.08
CA PHE A 1260 -40.39 -35.32 29.40
C PHE A 1260 -41.15 -36.65 29.56
N GLY A 1261 -42.46 -36.58 29.81
CA GLY A 1261 -43.27 -37.75 30.16
C GLY A 1261 -43.16 -38.20 31.63
N ASN A 1262 -41.94 -38.25 32.21
CA ASN A 1262 -41.69 -38.52 33.63
C ASN A 1262 -40.87 -37.39 34.27
N CYS A 1263 -41.04 -37.20 35.58
CA CYS A 1263 -40.20 -36.31 36.34
C CYS A 1263 -38.74 -36.76 36.36
N GLY A 1264 -37.84 -35.81 36.21
CA GLY A 1264 -36.41 -36.04 36.31
C GLY A 1264 -35.66 -34.74 36.51
N ILE A 1265 -34.34 -34.86 36.56
CA ILE A 1265 -33.42 -33.73 36.60
C ILE A 1265 -33.18 -33.23 35.18
N ASP A 1266 -32.88 -31.94 35.06
CA ASP A 1266 -32.46 -31.35 33.80
C ASP A 1266 -31.15 -32.01 33.29
N PRO A 1267 -31.14 -32.72 32.15
CA PRO A 1267 -29.93 -33.32 31.59
C PRO A 1267 -29.03 -32.30 30.87
N THR A 1268 -29.53 -31.10 30.59
CA THR A 1268 -28.95 -30.02 29.79
C THR A 1268 -28.83 -28.73 30.62
N GLY A 1269 -28.68 -28.88 31.94
CA GLY A 1269 -28.80 -27.83 32.93
C GLY A 1269 -28.15 -26.48 32.57
N ASP A 1270 -28.96 -25.44 32.77
CA ASP A 1270 -28.64 -24.05 32.53
C ASP A 1270 -28.85 -23.22 33.83
N ALA A 1271 -29.15 -21.93 33.70
CA ALA A 1271 -29.31 -21.02 34.84
C ALA A 1271 -30.77 -20.87 35.32
N LEU A 1272 -31.74 -21.48 34.63
CA LEU A 1272 -33.11 -21.61 35.06
C LEU A 1272 -33.19 -22.68 36.17
N ASP A 1273 -34.19 -22.53 37.05
CA ASP A 1273 -34.39 -23.44 38.16
C ASP A 1273 -35.86 -23.79 38.38
N CYS A 1274 -36.06 -24.76 39.28
CA CYS A 1274 -37.34 -25.04 39.87
C CYS A 1274 -37.23 -24.83 41.38
N ASP A 1275 -37.91 -23.78 41.85
CA ASP A 1275 -38.06 -23.41 43.25
C ASP A 1275 -39.08 -24.31 43.97
N ALA A 1276 -40.09 -24.79 43.23
CA ALA A 1276 -41.03 -25.80 43.69
C ALA A 1276 -41.77 -26.44 42.52
N TYR A 1277 -41.49 -27.72 42.27
CA TYR A 1277 -42.27 -28.55 41.36
C TYR A 1277 -42.64 -29.89 42.02
N LEU A 1278 -43.94 -30.13 42.16
CA LEU A 1278 -44.45 -31.38 42.72
C LEU A 1278 -44.72 -32.36 41.59
N CYS A 1279 -43.80 -33.30 41.40
CA CYS A 1279 -43.98 -34.42 40.48
C CYS A 1279 -45.32 -35.16 40.72
N PRO A 1280 -46.27 -35.08 39.77
CA PRO A 1280 -47.62 -35.64 39.93
C PRO A 1280 -47.70 -37.18 39.92
#